data_AF-W9YNK7-F1
#
_entry.id   AF-W9YNK7-F1
#
_cell.length_a   1.000
_cell.length_b   1.000
_cell.length_c   1.000
_cell.angle_alpha   90.00
_cell.angle_beta   90.00
_cell.angle_gamma   90.00
#
_symmetry.space_group_name_H-M   'P 1'
#
loop_
_entity.id
_entity.type
_entity.pdbx_description
1 polymer ?
#
loop_
_entity_poly.entity_id
_entity_poly.type
_entity_poly.pdbx_seq_one_letter_code
_entity_poly.pdbx_strand_id
1 'polypeptide(L)'
;MEQDLQKVAGKRGEKKSLIDPDSQTANGSTGTNGYGSSSSNSTEPPQSPFHHVPPYRVGTTEPGGPLSRAQSKLEASDYHGVNNKFPRLSRPVELLRHTYDVVVIGSGYGGGVAASRMARAGQSVCVLERGKERWPGEYPSTLAEAAPEISVSGLFAPGDNPGTPVQIGDPTKLYQLVMGAGQNAFVASGLGGTSLLNANVFLRADDGTMSLPEWPKDLQKPGALDEYYNRASQMLQPEEYPEDFPPLPKLELLRKQAELLGLEKNFKRVPQTTRFENGPNYAGVQMQASALTGMDSTGVNDGSKSSTLVTYMSDAWNWGAEIFCECEARYVKKHPTQEGYLVYFACHTSKRGLFKKNIYHDLMWVHAKKFVFLGAGALGTTEILLRSKALGMKMSSRVGKDMSGNGDILAFGYNTNYDANGLGSPSPSPDRPVGPTITGVIDCRAQPNPLDGFVIEEGAITGALVPVLQGLLESLPGKTFPRHYTLKDKLQHHLARRLSRLYPYAPMGSLEKTQTYLIMSHDSNQAVMSMGTNDKPTLSFLGVGRSDHVKYLNGKLAQATNAVGGTYINSPFFAALGEQEITVHIMGGATISSDDTGVNGAVNQFGQVLQGKGKEVHDGLIVVDGAALPTALGVNPFATITALAERSVEAAAKRKDLRIDLITQNGTLDLFGRPAHPKPMDKELRKADRIIQMAMASDSEGIEFTEVMSGYINIEDQVNTGNETADFAVATDAAQAAGSTARFFLSCHAWDTDELIGRSDHPAMLTGTFTCAGLPGSPFMVLRGAFNLFNEDKRTPDTTNLTYDFDMISTRGEIVHFHGYKIVDRSIAFKPWSTWKATSTLYVTLTKGDRTVGKGTLHILPQDFASELSTFTPHGSTTLSKMFSTVKFLTFFARQVLSNFLGPLGFMQFPTTTYQGYEVNKKPPVETIKVTSTDKIVSTLQRWAPTTTSSQGRKVLFIPGASVDHQIFALPTIKTNAVEYFQAAGYEVFCITHRTGKTPNAQRGFTTYDARLDIQAAFEEIHRLQGSASPIYVIAHCAGSVALSAGLLDGTINSKWISGMTASQVFFNPMFGTVNKVKASLPIPLTKIYKLLAGSWFSCISTEHDSLVQRLLNQVVRLYPAGSPSELCNSVVCHRSELVFGRLWSHKRLNAATHSNLSKFLGGTSMNALSQLMYQGTHGEVTNNILESLVRPENLQRLRGLPILFISGTDNVVYTPENTDKSYTTLTTIFGQGIYQRELFPGYGHLDCWMGAEAVKDVYPTVLAHAESIFNGAARD
;
A
#
# COMPACT_ATOMS: atom_id res chain seq x y z
N MET A 1 34.54 12.52 27.11
CA MET A 1 35.83 11.80 27.25
C MET A 1 35.88 10.72 26.17
N GLU A 2 36.93 10.61 25.37
CA GLU A 2 37.92 11.62 24.98
C GLU A 2 38.59 11.20 23.67
N GLN A 3 39.41 12.06 23.08
CA GLN A 3 39.98 11.85 21.75
C GLN A 3 41.28 11.01 21.74
N ASP A 4 41.51 10.41 20.56
CA ASP A 4 42.80 10.07 19.94
C ASP A 4 43.79 9.13 20.65
N LEU A 5 44.43 8.26 19.84
CA LEU A 5 45.87 8.38 19.58
C LEU A 5 46.29 7.61 18.31
N GLN A 6 47.51 7.86 17.82
CA GLN A 6 47.92 7.57 16.45
C GLN A 6 48.97 6.45 16.28
N LYS A 7 48.92 5.80 15.11
CA LYS A 7 50.00 5.27 14.25
C LYS A 7 51.43 5.11 14.85
N VAL A 8 52.04 3.92 14.68
CA VAL A 8 53.45 3.65 14.24
C VAL A 8 53.57 2.15 13.90
N ALA A 9 54.44 1.62 13.02
CA ALA A 9 54.87 2.00 11.66
C ALA A 9 55.70 0.86 10.99
N GLY A 10 55.64 0.73 9.64
CA GLY A 10 56.62 0.01 8.82
C GLY A 10 56.34 -1.47 8.47
N LYS A 11 57.01 -2.09 7.50
CA LYS A 11 58.04 -1.57 6.53
C LYS A 11 58.35 -2.61 5.42
N ARG A 12 58.29 -2.23 4.12
CA ARG A 12 58.92 -2.86 2.90
C ARG A 12 58.67 -4.38 2.65
N GLY A 13 58.61 -4.94 1.44
CA GLY A 13 58.78 -4.56 0.01
C GLY A 13 58.75 -5.88 -0.82
N GLU A 14 58.90 -5.99 -2.14
CA GLU A 14 59.13 -5.07 -3.29
C GLU A 14 59.00 -5.89 -4.61
N LYS A 15 58.97 -5.23 -5.80
CA LYS A 15 59.14 -5.75 -7.19
C LYS A 15 57.87 -6.33 -7.88
N LYS A 16 57.63 -6.17 -9.20
CA LYS A 16 58.20 -5.34 -10.32
C LYS A 16 57.12 -5.31 -11.46
N SER A 17 56.76 -4.20 -12.14
CA SER A 17 57.45 -3.42 -13.21
C SER A 17 57.65 -4.19 -14.53
N LEU A 18 57.53 -3.67 -15.76
CA LEU A 18 57.48 -2.27 -16.30
C LEU A 18 56.13 -2.04 -17.08
N ILE A 19 55.90 -1.25 -18.17
CA ILE A 19 56.67 -0.46 -19.18
C ILE A 19 55.85 0.80 -19.60
N ASP A 20 56.52 1.87 -20.03
CA ASP A 20 56.02 3.08 -20.71
C ASP A 20 57.07 3.54 -21.76
N PRO A 21 56.69 3.93 -23.00
CA PRO A 21 57.25 5.14 -23.65
C PRO A 21 56.28 5.82 -24.67
N ASP A 22 56.52 6.98 -25.31
CA ASP A 22 57.71 7.85 -25.41
C ASP A 22 57.31 9.37 -25.50
N SER A 23 58.10 10.22 -26.19
CA SER A 23 58.21 11.66 -25.91
C SER A 23 58.66 12.55 -27.10
N GLN A 24 58.65 13.88 -26.89
CA GLN A 24 59.33 14.94 -27.69
C GLN A 24 58.69 15.28 -29.07
N THR A 25 59.01 16.37 -29.79
CA THR A 25 60.11 17.37 -29.72
C THR A 25 59.65 18.84 -29.85
N ALA A 26 60.57 19.76 -29.52
CA ALA A 26 60.41 21.21 -29.59
C ALA A 26 60.71 21.83 -30.97
N ASN A 27 60.24 23.06 -31.19
CA ASN A 27 61.03 24.17 -31.74
C ASN A 27 60.29 25.51 -31.55
N GLY A 28 61.00 26.64 -31.65
CA GLY A 28 60.39 27.97 -31.49
C GLY A 28 61.06 29.05 -32.35
N SER A 29 60.36 30.16 -32.55
CA SER A 29 60.88 31.38 -33.18
C SER A 29 60.04 32.62 -32.79
N THR A 30 60.59 33.81 -33.05
CA THR A 30 60.06 35.12 -32.63
C THR A 30 59.01 35.69 -33.59
N GLY A 31 57.97 36.40 -33.08
CA GLY A 31 57.10 37.20 -33.97
C GLY A 31 55.84 37.86 -33.41
N THR A 32 55.97 38.97 -32.66
CA THR A 32 55.07 40.16 -32.63
C THR A 32 53.55 40.08 -32.37
N ASN A 33 53.07 41.07 -31.59
CA ASN A 33 51.71 41.68 -31.56
C ASN A 33 50.54 40.93 -30.88
N GLY A 34 49.86 41.62 -29.94
CA GLY A 34 48.56 41.20 -29.37
C GLY A 34 48.30 41.76 -27.96
N TYR A 35 47.64 42.92 -27.86
CA TYR A 35 47.26 43.60 -26.60
C TYR A 35 46.42 42.71 -25.64
N GLY A 36 46.58 42.87 -24.31
CA GLY A 36 45.81 42.09 -23.32
C GLY A 36 46.03 42.40 -21.83
N SER A 37 46.21 43.66 -21.43
CA SER A 37 46.26 44.09 -20.02
C SER A 37 44.87 44.16 -19.37
N SER A 38 44.63 44.02 -18.06
CA SER A 38 45.33 43.40 -16.92
C SER A 38 44.57 43.75 -15.61
N SER A 39 44.43 42.83 -14.65
CA SER A 39 43.98 43.09 -13.26
C SER A 39 42.49 43.54 -13.09
N SER A 40 41.85 43.49 -11.92
CA SER A 40 42.31 43.12 -10.56
C SER A 40 41.22 42.43 -9.71
N ASN A 41 41.64 41.77 -8.63
CA ASN A 41 40.83 40.91 -7.74
C ASN A 41 39.67 41.62 -7.01
N SER A 42 38.58 40.88 -6.77
CA SER A 42 37.85 40.89 -5.50
C SER A 42 37.17 39.54 -5.22
N THR A 43 36.95 39.21 -3.95
CA THR A 43 36.46 37.90 -3.47
C THR A 43 34.95 37.71 -3.61
N GLU A 44 34.51 36.50 -3.98
CA GLU A 44 33.10 36.07 -3.89
C GLU A 44 32.88 34.91 -2.89
N PRO A 45 31.69 34.82 -2.24
CA PRO A 45 31.19 33.59 -1.63
C PRO A 45 30.63 32.63 -2.72
N PRO A 46 30.43 31.34 -2.42
CA PRO A 46 29.95 30.39 -3.42
C PRO A 46 28.54 30.70 -3.91
N GLN A 47 28.41 31.17 -5.15
CA GLN A 47 27.12 31.34 -5.81
C GLN A 47 26.44 29.98 -6.00
N SER A 48 25.21 29.84 -5.50
CA SER A 48 24.28 28.82 -6.00
C SER A 48 23.98 29.10 -7.47
N PRO A 49 23.80 28.08 -8.34
CA PRO A 49 23.39 28.31 -9.73
C PRO A 49 21.95 28.84 -9.78
N PHE A 50 21.79 30.15 -9.64
CA PHE A 50 20.57 30.84 -10.00
C PHE A 50 20.42 30.76 -11.51
N HIS A 51 19.53 29.87 -11.97
CA HIS A 51 19.14 29.80 -13.38
C HIS A 51 18.42 31.09 -13.75
N HIS A 52 19.19 32.04 -14.29
CA HIS A 52 18.68 33.29 -14.80
C HIS A 52 17.85 32.98 -16.05
N VAL A 53 16.52 32.91 -15.89
CA VAL A 53 15.60 32.74 -17.01
C VAL A 53 15.85 33.90 -17.99
N PRO A 54 16.25 33.63 -19.25
CA PRO A 54 16.32 34.69 -20.24
C PRO A 54 14.89 35.11 -20.57
N PRO A 55 14.55 36.40 -20.60
CA PRO A 55 13.22 36.83 -21.02
C PRO A 55 12.98 36.34 -22.45
N TYR A 56 11.97 35.49 -22.62
CA TYR A 56 11.55 35.00 -23.93
C TYR A 56 11.29 36.22 -24.82
N ARG A 57 11.86 36.24 -26.04
CA ARG A 57 12.12 37.48 -26.80
C ARG A 57 10.96 38.47 -26.72
N VAL A 58 11.18 39.57 -26.01
CA VAL A 58 10.27 40.72 -25.97
C VAL A 58 10.27 41.36 -27.35
N GLY A 59 9.33 40.93 -28.19
CA GLY A 59 9.08 41.45 -29.54
C GLY A 59 8.38 42.80 -29.52
N THR A 60 8.91 43.77 -28.80
CA THR A 60 8.46 45.16 -28.91
C THR A 60 8.77 45.70 -30.30
N THR A 61 7.75 46.31 -30.92
CA THR A 61 7.85 47.23 -32.06
C THR A 61 8.49 46.69 -33.35
N GLU A 62 7.71 45.97 -34.15
CA GLU A 62 7.72 46.17 -35.62
C GLU A 62 6.30 46.47 -36.12
N PRO A 63 6.10 47.47 -37.01
CA PRO A 63 4.78 47.80 -37.55
C PRO A 63 4.41 46.84 -38.70
N GLY A 64 4.08 45.59 -38.36
CA GLY A 64 3.92 44.49 -39.33
C GLY A 64 2.71 43.57 -39.13
N GLY A 65 1.79 43.87 -38.20
CA GLY A 65 0.60 43.07 -37.93
C GLY A 65 0.83 41.84 -37.01
N PRO A 66 -0.23 41.22 -36.49
CA PRO A 66 -0.11 40.08 -35.58
C PRO A 66 0.30 38.82 -36.34
N LEU A 67 1.51 38.31 -36.06
CA LEU A 67 1.94 36.98 -36.49
C LEU A 67 0.92 35.92 -36.04
N SER A 68 0.61 34.97 -36.91
CA SER A 68 -0.57 34.12 -36.82
C SER A 68 -0.56 33.19 -35.60
N ARG A 69 -1.32 33.56 -34.55
CA ARG A 69 -1.45 32.82 -33.27
C ARG A 69 -1.95 31.36 -33.39
N ALA A 70 -2.40 30.91 -34.57
CA ALA A 70 -3.06 29.61 -34.81
C ALA A 70 -2.21 28.34 -34.54
N GLN A 71 -0.93 28.48 -34.15
CA GLN A 71 -0.05 27.37 -33.75
C GLN A 71 0.34 27.40 -32.26
N SER A 72 -0.26 28.29 -31.45
CA SER A 72 -0.01 28.33 -29.99
C SER A 72 -0.73 27.18 -29.25
N LYS A 73 -0.09 26.01 -29.25
CA LYS A 73 -0.31 24.95 -28.26
C LYS A 73 0.89 24.93 -27.34
N LEU A 74 0.67 24.85 -26.02
CA LEU A 74 1.77 24.56 -25.11
C LEU A 74 2.12 23.08 -25.20
N GLU A 75 3.29 22.79 -25.76
CA GLU A 75 3.94 21.51 -25.56
C GLU A 75 4.70 21.51 -24.22
N ALA A 76 4.98 20.31 -23.69
CA ALA A 76 5.77 20.15 -22.48
C ALA A 76 7.27 20.49 -22.65
N SER A 77 7.64 21.03 -23.81
CA SER A 77 8.95 21.58 -24.20
C SER A 77 9.01 23.11 -24.05
N ASP A 78 7.87 23.82 -24.18
CA ASP A 78 7.76 25.28 -24.01
C ASP A 78 7.95 25.69 -22.54
N TYR A 79 7.58 24.81 -21.63
CA TYR A 79 7.99 24.85 -20.23
C TYR A 79 9.48 24.48 -20.13
N HIS A 80 10.34 25.48 -19.89
CA HIS A 80 11.81 25.44 -20.02
C HIS A 80 12.51 24.08 -19.78
N GLY A 81 12.65 23.30 -20.86
CA GLY A 81 13.84 22.53 -21.18
C GLY A 81 14.30 21.46 -20.18
N VAL A 82 13.58 20.33 -20.11
CA VAL A 82 14.12 18.95 -20.23
C VAL A 82 12.99 17.90 -20.13
N ASN A 83 13.05 16.85 -20.95
CA ASN A 83 12.23 15.61 -20.88
C ASN A 83 10.70 15.68 -21.15
N ASN A 84 10.15 16.73 -21.77
CA ASN A 84 8.72 16.83 -22.12
C ASN A 84 7.76 16.50 -20.93
N LYS A 85 7.95 17.16 -19.79
CA LYS A 85 7.10 17.01 -18.60
C LYS A 85 6.37 18.31 -18.29
N PHE A 86 5.08 18.24 -17.94
CA PHE A 86 4.32 19.35 -17.40
C PHE A 86 4.62 19.56 -15.90
N PRO A 87 4.35 20.76 -15.33
CA PRO A 87 4.52 20.99 -13.89
C PRO A 87 3.63 20.08 -13.03
N ARG A 88 4.00 19.91 -11.76
CA ARG A 88 3.21 19.16 -10.76
C ARG A 88 3.27 19.82 -9.38
N LEU A 89 2.16 20.41 -8.96
CA LEU A 89 1.98 21.02 -7.64
C LEU A 89 1.54 19.99 -6.59
N SER A 90 0.85 18.94 -7.03
CA SER A 90 0.37 17.88 -6.14
C SER A 90 1.48 16.91 -5.72
N ARG A 91 1.39 16.41 -4.49
CA ARG A 91 2.34 15.47 -3.88
C ARG A 91 1.70 14.08 -3.73
N PRO A 92 2.48 12.99 -3.79
CA PRO A 92 2.02 11.65 -3.42
C PRO A 92 1.44 11.62 -2.01
N VAL A 93 0.38 10.85 -1.78
CA VAL A 93 -0.33 10.76 -0.49
C VAL A 93 0.55 10.17 0.61
N GLU A 94 1.60 9.45 0.23
CA GLU A 94 2.75 9.02 1.05
C GLU A 94 3.34 10.16 1.87
N LEU A 95 3.28 11.41 1.38
CA LEU A 95 3.85 12.60 1.99
C LEU A 95 2.85 13.40 2.84
N LEU A 96 1.60 12.93 2.96
CA LEU A 96 0.58 13.52 3.83
C LEU A 96 1.03 13.50 5.30
N ARG A 97 0.69 14.56 6.03
CA ARG A 97 0.84 14.64 7.49
C ARG A 97 -0.49 14.27 8.15
N HIS A 98 -0.46 13.60 9.30
CA HIS A 98 -1.69 13.27 10.03
C HIS A 98 -2.41 14.52 10.60
N THR A 99 -1.72 15.67 10.74
CA THR A 99 -2.29 16.94 11.22
C THR A 99 -1.73 18.16 10.47
N TYR A 100 -2.59 19.13 10.20
CA TYR A 100 -2.30 20.48 9.69
C TYR A 100 -3.02 21.55 10.54
N ASP A 101 -2.64 22.83 10.43
CA ASP A 101 -3.42 23.93 10.99
C ASP A 101 -4.74 24.11 10.23
N VAL A 102 -4.67 23.97 8.90
CA VAL A 102 -5.79 24.18 7.96
C VAL A 102 -5.90 23.00 7.01
N VAL A 103 -7.12 22.50 6.81
CA VAL A 103 -7.47 21.62 5.68
C VAL A 103 -8.46 22.35 4.79
N VAL A 104 -8.18 22.37 3.49
CA VAL A 104 -9.06 22.88 2.44
C VAL A 104 -9.55 21.69 1.61
N ILE A 105 -10.85 21.61 1.39
CA ILE A 105 -11.48 20.53 0.65
C ILE A 105 -11.98 21.09 -0.68
N GLY A 106 -11.47 20.57 -1.80
CA GLY A 106 -11.72 21.09 -3.15
C GLY A 106 -10.81 22.27 -3.51
N SER A 107 -10.48 22.39 -4.80
CA SER A 107 -9.48 23.35 -5.32
C SER A 107 -10.04 24.41 -6.31
N GLY A 108 -11.36 24.47 -6.48
CA GLY A 108 -12.04 25.55 -7.20
C GLY A 108 -11.97 26.89 -6.48
N TYR A 109 -12.59 27.95 -7.04
CA TYR A 109 -12.49 29.35 -6.57
C TYR A 109 -12.44 29.55 -5.04
N GLY A 110 -13.39 29.00 -4.29
CA GLY A 110 -13.41 29.10 -2.83
C GLY A 110 -12.21 28.46 -2.14
N GLY A 111 -11.85 27.22 -2.54
CA GLY A 111 -10.69 26.51 -2.04
C GLY A 111 -9.37 27.15 -2.46
N GLY A 112 -9.31 27.72 -3.67
CA GLY A 112 -8.20 28.55 -4.16
C GLY A 112 -7.88 29.69 -3.20
N VAL A 113 -8.88 30.53 -2.92
CA VAL A 113 -8.75 31.63 -1.96
C VAL A 113 -8.33 31.11 -0.58
N ALA A 114 -9.04 30.11 -0.05
CA ALA A 114 -8.74 29.55 1.28
C ALA A 114 -7.30 29.05 1.40
N ALA A 115 -6.79 28.32 0.41
CA ALA A 115 -5.43 27.80 0.42
C ALA A 115 -4.38 28.91 0.30
N SER A 116 -4.51 29.82 -0.68
CA SER A 116 -3.58 30.95 -0.88
C SER A 116 -3.49 31.82 0.37
N ARG A 117 -4.63 32.29 0.88
CA ARG A 117 -4.65 33.25 1.98
C ARG A 117 -4.21 32.63 3.31
N MET A 118 -4.47 31.34 3.54
CA MET A 118 -3.96 30.66 4.75
C MET A 118 -2.47 30.31 4.66
N ALA A 119 -1.95 29.98 3.47
CA ALA A 119 -0.51 29.78 3.26
C ALA A 119 0.26 31.11 3.45
N ARG A 120 -0.26 32.21 2.90
CA ARG A 120 0.20 33.60 3.12
C ARG A 120 -0.03 34.12 4.54
N ALA A 121 -0.87 33.47 5.33
CA ALA A 121 -0.96 33.68 6.78
C ALA A 121 0.00 32.78 7.57
N GLY A 122 0.99 32.18 6.90
CA GLY A 122 2.05 31.34 7.49
C GLY A 122 1.63 29.92 7.88
N GLN A 123 0.33 29.58 7.85
CA GLN A 123 -0.21 28.34 8.40
C GLN A 123 0.31 27.09 7.65
N SER A 124 0.27 25.92 8.30
CA SER A 124 0.37 24.65 7.57
C SER A 124 -0.99 24.31 6.93
N VAL A 125 -1.01 24.20 5.60
CA VAL A 125 -2.22 24.01 4.79
C VAL A 125 -2.14 22.68 4.04
N CYS A 126 -3.19 21.89 4.12
CA CYS A 126 -3.43 20.71 3.29
C CYS A 126 -4.60 20.98 2.34
N VAL A 127 -4.45 20.75 1.04
CA VAL A 127 -5.55 20.79 0.06
C VAL A 127 -5.87 19.36 -0.37
N LEU A 128 -7.12 18.93 -0.21
CA LEU A 128 -7.63 17.65 -0.71
C LEU A 128 -8.51 17.90 -1.94
N GLU A 129 -8.05 17.47 -3.12
CA GLU A 129 -8.80 17.52 -4.38
C GLU A 129 -9.20 16.12 -4.81
N ARG A 130 -10.46 15.94 -5.24
CA ARG A 130 -11.00 14.64 -5.68
C ARG A 130 -10.49 14.25 -7.06
N GLY A 131 -10.34 15.21 -7.97
CA GLY A 131 -9.86 14.95 -9.32
C GLY A 131 -8.34 14.85 -9.42
N LYS A 132 -7.87 14.78 -10.66
CA LYS A 132 -6.44 14.72 -11.03
C LYS A 132 -5.86 16.12 -11.31
N GLU A 133 -4.55 16.26 -11.23
CA GLU A 133 -3.86 17.44 -11.76
C GLU A 133 -3.72 17.31 -13.29
N ARG A 134 -4.03 18.39 -14.02
CA ARG A 134 -3.86 18.51 -15.49
C ARG A 134 -3.48 19.95 -15.81
N TRP A 135 -2.43 20.14 -16.61
CA TRP A 135 -1.99 21.46 -17.09
C TRP A 135 -2.47 21.74 -18.52
N PRO A 136 -2.46 23.00 -19.00
CA PRO A 136 -2.65 23.32 -20.41
C PRO A 136 -1.66 22.53 -21.27
N GLY A 137 -2.19 21.76 -22.21
CA GLY A 137 -1.48 20.71 -22.96
C GLY A 137 -2.00 19.30 -22.64
N GLU A 138 -2.65 19.10 -21.50
CA GLU A 138 -3.16 17.80 -21.00
C GLU A 138 -4.69 17.65 -21.04
N TYR A 139 -5.43 18.61 -21.62
CA TYR A 139 -6.88 18.55 -21.73
C TYR A 139 -7.35 17.79 -22.99
N PRO A 140 -8.35 16.90 -22.90
CA PRO A 140 -8.91 16.20 -24.05
C PRO A 140 -9.40 17.16 -25.15
N SER A 141 -8.84 17.03 -26.35
CA SER A 141 -9.17 17.86 -27.52
C SER A 141 -10.14 17.16 -28.49
N THR A 142 -10.22 15.83 -28.45
CA THR A 142 -11.14 15.05 -29.29
C THR A 142 -12.16 14.24 -28.47
N LEU A 143 -13.25 13.79 -29.10
CA LEU A 143 -14.27 12.95 -28.47
C LEU A 143 -13.70 11.62 -27.93
N ALA A 144 -12.69 11.07 -28.61
CA ALA A 144 -12.04 9.80 -28.22
C ALA A 144 -11.19 9.96 -26.96
N GLU A 145 -10.55 11.12 -26.76
CA GLU A 145 -9.84 11.48 -25.52
C GLU A 145 -10.81 11.87 -24.40
N ALA A 146 -11.93 12.53 -24.75
CA ALA A 146 -12.86 13.09 -23.77
C ALA A 146 -13.79 12.04 -23.15
N ALA A 147 -14.29 11.07 -23.93
CA ALA A 147 -15.24 10.07 -23.44
C ALA A 147 -14.72 9.21 -22.26
N PRO A 148 -13.43 8.77 -22.22
CA PRO A 148 -12.86 8.10 -21.05
C PRO A 148 -12.73 8.98 -19.79
N GLU A 149 -12.92 10.30 -19.91
CA GLU A 149 -12.86 11.26 -18.81
C GLU A 149 -14.27 11.74 -18.37
N ILE A 150 -15.33 11.09 -18.84
CA ILE A 150 -16.71 11.33 -18.38
C ILE A 150 -17.08 10.36 -17.26
N SER A 151 -17.68 10.91 -16.20
CA SER A 151 -18.36 10.19 -15.12
C SER A 151 -19.79 10.71 -14.99
N VAL A 152 -20.72 9.81 -14.66
CA VAL A 152 -22.16 10.10 -14.53
C VAL A 152 -22.67 9.55 -13.20
N SER A 153 -23.38 10.38 -12.43
CA SER A 153 -23.89 10.02 -11.10
C SER A 153 -25.30 10.58 -10.86
N GLY A 154 -25.91 10.26 -9.72
CA GLY A 154 -27.18 10.84 -9.29
C GLY A 154 -28.40 9.99 -9.65
N LEU A 155 -29.49 10.63 -10.07
CA LEU A 155 -30.81 10.01 -10.27
C LEU A 155 -31.34 10.30 -11.68
N PHE A 156 -31.43 9.27 -12.52
CA PHE A 156 -32.02 9.37 -13.85
C PHE A 156 -33.54 9.24 -13.76
N ALA A 157 -34.26 10.37 -13.82
CA ALA A 157 -35.71 10.46 -13.66
C ALA A 157 -36.38 11.31 -14.78
N PRO A 158 -36.42 10.82 -16.04
CA PRO A 158 -37.01 11.56 -17.16
C PRO A 158 -38.53 11.65 -17.04
N GLY A 159 -39.10 12.83 -17.31
CA GLY A 159 -40.53 13.11 -17.09
C GLY A 159 -40.97 12.80 -15.66
N ASP A 160 -42.15 12.18 -15.50
CA ASP A 160 -42.75 11.91 -14.19
C ASP A 160 -42.39 10.50 -13.64
N ASN A 161 -41.26 9.91 -14.09
CA ASN A 161 -40.79 8.59 -13.62
C ASN A 161 -40.18 8.66 -12.19
N PRO A 162 -40.30 7.60 -11.37
CA PRO A 162 -39.81 7.59 -9.98
C PRO A 162 -38.28 7.63 -9.82
N GLY A 163 -37.53 7.47 -10.92
CA GLY A 163 -36.08 7.64 -10.97
C GLY A 163 -35.25 6.39 -10.67
N THR A 164 -34.16 6.22 -11.42
CA THR A 164 -33.19 5.12 -11.24
C THR A 164 -31.83 5.70 -10.83
N PRO A 165 -31.22 5.29 -9.69
CA PRO A 165 -29.90 5.78 -9.29
C PRO A 165 -28.78 5.30 -10.22
N VAL A 166 -28.07 6.24 -10.85
CA VAL A 166 -26.97 5.97 -11.80
C VAL A 166 -25.61 6.16 -11.12
N GLN A 167 -24.63 5.33 -11.48
CA GLN A 167 -23.21 5.59 -11.24
C GLN A 167 -22.39 4.90 -12.34
N ILE A 168 -21.75 5.69 -13.20
CA ILE A 168 -20.95 5.23 -14.35
C ILE A 168 -19.64 6.03 -14.34
N GLY A 169 -18.51 5.39 -14.64
CA GLY A 169 -17.20 6.02 -14.59
C GLY A 169 -16.64 6.11 -13.16
N ASP A 170 -15.66 7.00 -13.00
CA ASP A 170 -14.78 7.15 -11.84
C ASP A 170 -14.86 8.61 -11.33
N PRO A 171 -15.06 8.85 -10.02
CA PRO A 171 -15.24 10.19 -9.47
C PRO A 171 -14.00 11.09 -9.57
N THR A 172 -12.82 10.55 -9.89
CA THR A 172 -11.58 11.33 -10.12
C THR A 172 -11.52 11.97 -11.51
N LYS A 173 -12.43 11.61 -12.42
CA LYS A 173 -12.42 12.02 -13.83
C LYS A 173 -12.82 13.49 -14.05
N LEU A 174 -12.33 14.07 -15.14
CA LEU A 174 -12.43 15.51 -15.40
C LEU A 174 -13.89 16.00 -15.56
N TYR A 175 -14.72 15.29 -16.31
CA TYR A 175 -16.09 15.70 -16.63
C TYR A 175 -17.10 14.93 -15.77
N GLN A 176 -17.93 15.63 -15.01
CA GLN A 176 -18.90 15.04 -14.08
C GLN A 176 -20.32 15.49 -14.42
N LEU A 177 -21.14 14.59 -14.95
CA LEU A 177 -22.57 14.80 -15.18
C LEU A 177 -23.37 14.25 -13.98
N VAL A 178 -23.96 15.14 -13.20
CA VAL A 178 -24.81 14.80 -12.06
C VAL A 178 -26.26 14.88 -12.51
N MET A 179 -26.89 13.72 -12.67
CA MET A 179 -28.31 13.62 -13.05
C MET A 179 -29.20 13.90 -11.85
N GLY A 180 -30.23 14.71 -12.05
CA GLY A 180 -31.21 15.06 -11.04
C GLY A 180 -32.65 14.84 -11.52
N ALA A 181 -33.58 14.79 -10.58
CA ALA A 181 -35.00 14.86 -10.91
C ALA A 181 -35.35 16.30 -11.30
N GLY A 182 -35.52 16.56 -12.60
CA GLY A 182 -36.01 17.84 -13.14
C GLY A 182 -34.94 18.76 -13.75
N GLN A 183 -33.70 18.74 -13.26
CA GLN A 183 -32.57 19.45 -13.89
C GLN A 183 -31.27 18.67 -13.62
N ASN A 184 -30.36 18.69 -14.60
CA ASN A 184 -29.06 18.01 -14.54
C ASN A 184 -27.94 19.04 -14.35
N ALA A 185 -26.85 18.70 -13.65
CA ALA A 185 -25.71 19.57 -13.44
C ALA A 185 -24.44 19.02 -14.09
N PHE A 186 -23.67 19.87 -14.78
CA PHE A 186 -22.36 19.53 -15.35
C PHE A 186 -21.25 20.30 -14.64
N VAL A 187 -20.31 19.58 -14.02
CA VAL A 187 -19.22 20.14 -13.21
C VAL A 187 -17.89 19.44 -13.53
N ALA A 188 -16.79 20.00 -13.01
CA ALA A 188 -15.44 19.47 -13.19
C ALA A 188 -14.93 18.76 -11.93
N SER A 189 -13.99 17.83 -12.08
CA SER A 189 -13.11 17.36 -10.99
C SER A 189 -11.65 17.42 -11.43
N GLY A 190 -10.80 18.12 -10.67
CA GLY A 190 -9.39 18.29 -10.99
C GLY A 190 -8.77 19.46 -10.24
N LEU A 191 -7.44 19.59 -10.26
CA LEU A 191 -6.74 20.66 -9.55
C LEU A 191 -7.06 22.02 -10.20
N GLY A 192 -7.96 22.79 -9.57
CA GLY A 192 -8.56 24.01 -10.08
C GLY A 192 -10.11 23.96 -10.21
N GLY A 193 -10.72 22.80 -10.01
CA GLY A 193 -12.18 22.61 -10.09
C GLY A 193 -12.80 23.09 -11.40
N THR A 194 -13.98 23.72 -11.33
CA THR A 194 -14.68 24.25 -12.52
C THR A 194 -13.98 25.44 -13.19
N SER A 195 -12.96 26.04 -12.58
CA SER A 195 -12.16 27.09 -13.25
C SER A 195 -11.31 26.55 -14.42
N LEU A 196 -11.21 25.23 -14.57
CA LEU A 196 -10.61 24.60 -15.75
C LEU A 196 -11.60 24.59 -16.94
N LEU A 197 -12.91 24.49 -16.68
CA LEU A 197 -13.96 24.21 -17.68
C LEU A 197 -15.04 25.30 -17.83
N ASN A 198 -14.96 26.43 -17.11
CA ASN A 198 -15.89 27.55 -17.28
C ASN A 198 -15.61 28.35 -18.56
N ALA A 199 -16.51 29.26 -18.95
CA ALA A 199 -16.32 30.14 -20.11
C ALA A 199 -15.66 31.49 -19.77
N ASN A 200 -14.82 31.53 -18.72
CA ASN A 200 -13.97 32.66 -18.30
C ASN A 200 -14.66 33.98 -17.88
N VAL A 201 -15.98 34.16 -18.06
CA VAL A 201 -16.72 35.43 -17.79
C VAL A 201 -16.71 35.91 -16.33
N PHE A 202 -16.12 37.08 -16.07
CA PHE A 202 -16.02 37.71 -14.74
C PHE A 202 -17.05 38.83 -14.54
N LEU A 203 -18.34 38.49 -14.46
CA LEU A 203 -19.40 39.46 -14.17
C LEU A 203 -19.72 39.54 -12.66
N ARG A 204 -19.88 40.76 -12.13
CA ARG A 204 -20.36 40.99 -10.75
C ARG A 204 -21.88 40.76 -10.68
N ALA A 205 -22.35 40.25 -9.54
CA ALA A 205 -23.76 40.38 -9.17
C ALA A 205 -24.13 41.88 -9.09
N ASP A 206 -25.34 42.23 -9.54
CA ASP A 206 -25.84 43.60 -9.56
C ASP A 206 -26.49 44.00 -8.22
N ASP A 207 -26.62 45.30 -7.96
CA ASP A 207 -27.22 45.82 -6.72
C ASP A 207 -28.69 45.38 -6.54
N GLY A 208 -29.43 45.11 -7.62
CA GLY A 208 -30.80 44.59 -7.56
C GLY A 208 -30.82 43.20 -6.93
N THR A 209 -30.05 42.27 -7.51
CA THR A 209 -29.83 40.91 -6.99
C THR A 209 -29.26 40.92 -5.56
N MET A 210 -28.33 41.82 -5.25
CA MET A 210 -27.75 41.94 -3.90
C MET A 210 -28.73 42.53 -2.87
N SER A 211 -29.73 43.30 -3.30
CA SER A 211 -30.76 43.88 -2.41
C SER A 211 -31.82 42.88 -1.92
N LEU A 212 -31.85 41.68 -2.49
CA LEU A 212 -32.86 40.64 -2.19
C LEU A 212 -32.84 40.23 -0.69
N PRO A 213 -34.01 39.91 -0.10
CA PRO A 213 -34.14 39.63 1.34
C PRO A 213 -33.42 38.35 1.82
N GLU A 214 -33.02 37.48 0.91
CA GLU A 214 -32.19 36.30 1.14
C GLU A 214 -30.75 36.67 1.56
N TRP A 215 -30.26 37.87 1.21
CA TRP A 215 -28.94 38.34 1.62
C TRP A 215 -28.94 38.94 3.05
N PRO A 216 -27.82 38.83 3.80
CA PRO A 216 -27.62 39.56 5.04
C PRO A 216 -27.66 41.08 4.80
N LYS A 217 -28.21 41.83 5.77
CA LYS A 217 -28.32 43.31 5.72
C LYS A 217 -27.00 44.06 5.53
N ASP A 218 -25.86 43.44 5.83
CA ASP A 218 -24.53 44.01 5.57
C ASP A 218 -24.04 43.80 4.14
N LEU A 219 -24.60 42.81 3.41
CA LEU A 219 -24.31 42.55 1.99
C LEU A 219 -25.33 43.21 1.04
N GLN A 220 -26.52 43.56 1.54
CA GLN A 220 -27.53 44.38 0.83
C GLN A 220 -27.11 45.86 0.60
N LYS A 221 -25.97 46.29 1.15
CA LYS A 221 -25.46 47.66 0.98
C LYS A 221 -24.76 47.76 -0.37
N PRO A 222 -25.03 48.79 -1.20
CA PRO A 222 -24.31 48.99 -2.46
C PRO A 222 -22.79 48.97 -2.26
N GLY A 223 -22.10 48.24 -3.12
CA GLY A 223 -20.63 48.06 -3.05
C GLY A 223 -20.10 47.21 -1.88
N ALA A 224 -20.93 46.52 -1.09
CA ALA A 224 -20.49 45.73 0.08
C ALA A 224 -19.48 44.60 -0.21
N LEU A 225 -19.31 44.22 -1.49
CA LEU A 225 -18.32 43.23 -1.94
C LEU A 225 -17.20 43.83 -2.80
N ASP A 226 -17.18 45.13 -3.07
CA ASP A 226 -16.27 45.72 -4.07
C ASP A 226 -14.78 45.55 -3.76
N GLU A 227 -14.39 45.64 -2.49
CA GLU A 227 -13.00 45.37 -2.07
C GLU A 227 -12.57 43.94 -2.49
N TYR A 228 -13.46 42.97 -2.29
CA TYR A 228 -13.19 41.55 -2.54
C TYR A 228 -13.33 41.20 -4.03
N TYR A 229 -14.24 41.84 -4.77
CA TYR A 229 -14.27 41.77 -6.23
C TYR A 229 -12.99 42.37 -6.85
N ASN A 230 -12.50 43.48 -6.32
CA ASN A 230 -11.26 44.11 -6.80
C ASN A 230 -10.05 43.21 -6.51
N ARG A 231 -9.99 42.59 -5.32
CA ARG A 231 -8.95 41.61 -4.94
C ARG A 231 -8.98 40.34 -5.80
N ALA A 232 -10.17 39.83 -6.11
CA ALA A 232 -10.36 38.71 -7.03
C ALA A 232 -9.95 39.07 -8.47
N SER A 233 -10.31 40.27 -8.92
CA SER A 233 -9.93 40.81 -10.24
C SER A 233 -8.41 40.95 -10.38
N GLN A 234 -7.71 41.45 -9.36
CA GLN A 234 -6.24 41.53 -9.35
C GLN A 234 -5.58 40.16 -9.56
N MET A 235 -6.06 39.12 -8.87
CA MET A 235 -5.49 37.77 -8.98
C MET A 235 -5.84 37.06 -10.29
N LEU A 236 -7.06 37.23 -10.80
CA LEU A 236 -7.58 36.50 -11.97
C LEU A 236 -7.38 37.24 -13.31
N GLN A 237 -7.05 38.54 -13.26
CA GLN A 237 -6.79 39.43 -14.41
C GLN A 237 -7.86 39.33 -15.52
N PRO A 238 -9.12 39.72 -15.26
CA PRO A 238 -10.19 39.68 -16.24
C PRO A 238 -10.16 40.89 -17.17
N GLU A 239 -10.14 40.64 -18.48
CA GLU A 239 -10.04 41.65 -19.55
C GLU A 239 -11.16 41.46 -20.57
N GLU A 240 -11.64 42.52 -21.23
CA GLU A 240 -12.58 42.38 -22.34
C GLU A 240 -11.86 41.88 -23.61
N TYR A 241 -12.60 41.30 -24.56
CA TYR A 241 -12.00 40.94 -25.86
C TYR A 241 -11.50 42.21 -26.57
N PRO A 242 -10.22 42.32 -26.98
CA PRO A 242 -9.66 43.58 -27.49
C PRO A 242 -10.28 44.07 -28.81
N GLU A 243 -10.16 45.37 -29.09
CA GLU A 243 -10.70 45.98 -30.32
C GLU A 243 -9.76 45.87 -31.54
N ASP A 244 -8.46 45.66 -31.31
CA ASP A 244 -7.44 45.43 -32.33
C ASP A 244 -7.35 43.97 -32.79
N PHE A 245 -8.05 43.06 -32.10
CA PHE A 245 -8.16 41.65 -32.46
C PHE A 245 -9.19 41.41 -33.58
N PRO A 246 -9.11 40.29 -34.32
CA PRO A 246 -10.03 40.01 -35.42
C PRO A 246 -11.51 39.98 -34.98
N PRO A 247 -12.45 40.52 -35.80
CA PRO A 247 -13.87 40.54 -35.47
C PRO A 247 -14.46 39.12 -35.46
N LEU A 248 -15.21 38.80 -34.40
CA LEU A 248 -15.79 37.48 -34.19
C LEU A 248 -17.23 37.40 -34.71
N PRO A 249 -17.57 36.51 -35.66
CA PRO A 249 -18.91 36.45 -36.25
C PRO A 249 -20.02 36.17 -35.21
N LYS A 250 -19.76 35.35 -34.18
CA LYS A 250 -20.68 35.09 -33.06
C LYS A 250 -21.02 36.34 -32.23
N LEU A 251 -20.02 37.21 -32.01
CA LEU A 251 -20.18 38.46 -31.27
C LEU A 251 -20.99 39.49 -32.07
N GLU A 252 -20.68 39.65 -33.35
CA GLU A 252 -21.42 40.53 -34.26
C GLU A 252 -22.86 40.06 -34.50
N LEU A 253 -23.10 38.75 -34.50
CA LEU A 253 -24.45 38.18 -34.58
C LEU A 253 -25.27 38.52 -33.33
N LEU A 254 -24.68 38.42 -32.12
CA LEU A 254 -25.34 38.84 -30.88
C LEU A 254 -25.60 40.35 -30.84
N ARG A 255 -24.62 41.16 -31.27
CA ARG A 255 -24.77 42.63 -31.38
C ARG A 255 -25.94 43.00 -32.29
N LYS A 256 -26.03 42.35 -33.46
CA LYS A 256 -27.14 42.53 -34.42
C LYS A 256 -28.49 42.04 -33.89
N GLN A 257 -28.51 41.01 -33.04
CA GLN A 257 -29.73 40.59 -32.36
C GLN A 257 -30.17 41.62 -31.31
N ALA A 258 -29.23 42.24 -30.60
CA ALA A 258 -29.54 43.34 -29.69
C ALA A 258 -30.17 44.53 -30.44
N GLU A 259 -29.60 44.95 -31.57
CA GLU A 259 -30.20 45.94 -32.49
C GLU A 259 -31.65 45.56 -32.87
N LEU A 260 -31.85 44.37 -33.44
CA LEU A 260 -33.14 43.89 -33.97
C LEU A 260 -34.22 43.67 -32.90
N LEU A 261 -33.84 43.57 -31.61
CA LEU A 261 -34.75 43.44 -30.47
C LEU A 261 -34.99 44.77 -29.73
N GLY A 262 -34.31 45.86 -30.11
CA GLY A 262 -34.36 47.13 -29.38
C GLY A 262 -33.58 47.11 -28.05
N LEU A 263 -32.62 46.20 -27.93
CA LEU A 263 -31.78 45.95 -26.75
C LEU A 263 -30.31 46.36 -26.97
N GLU A 264 -30.01 47.15 -28.00
CA GLU A 264 -28.65 47.61 -28.34
C GLU A 264 -27.88 48.18 -27.13
N LYS A 265 -28.53 49.04 -26.34
CA LYS A 265 -27.99 49.62 -25.09
C LYS A 265 -27.65 48.61 -23.98
N ASN A 266 -28.13 47.37 -24.09
CA ASN A 266 -27.90 46.27 -23.15
C ASN A 266 -26.75 45.37 -23.63
N PHE A 267 -26.31 45.48 -24.89
CA PHE A 267 -25.18 44.74 -25.42
C PHE A 267 -23.84 45.33 -24.94
N LYS A 268 -22.91 44.46 -24.55
CA LYS A 268 -21.51 44.81 -24.25
C LYS A 268 -20.61 43.59 -24.46
N ARG A 269 -19.31 43.84 -24.61
CA ARG A 269 -18.27 42.79 -24.43
C ARG A 269 -18.25 42.41 -22.94
N VAL A 270 -17.83 41.18 -22.63
CA VAL A 270 -17.67 40.74 -21.23
C VAL A 270 -16.20 40.73 -20.80
N PRO A 271 -15.87 41.21 -19.58
CA PRO A 271 -14.57 40.97 -19.00
C PRO A 271 -14.43 39.48 -18.66
N GLN A 272 -13.30 38.88 -19.03
CA GLN A 272 -13.07 37.44 -19.00
C GLN A 272 -11.65 37.11 -18.55
N THR A 273 -11.47 36.02 -17.80
CA THR A 273 -10.17 35.53 -17.30
C THR A 273 -9.36 34.82 -18.40
N THR A 274 -9.23 35.48 -19.56
CA THR A 274 -8.53 35.05 -20.76
C THR A 274 -7.45 36.06 -21.07
N ARG A 275 -6.18 35.66 -21.12
CA ARG A 275 -5.07 36.56 -21.46
C ARG A 275 -4.93 36.74 -22.98
N PHE A 276 -4.72 37.99 -23.38
CA PHE A 276 -4.47 38.37 -24.77
C PHE A 276 -2.99 38.72 -25.04
N GLU A 277 -2.16 38.72 -23.99
CA GLU A 277 -0.71 38.96 -23.99
C GLU A 277 0.08 37.85 -23.26
N ASN A 278 1.29 37.56 -23.76
CA ASN A 278 2.23 36.63 -23.14
C ASN A 278 2.92 37.25 -21.91
N GLY A 279 3.25 36.45 -20.90
CA GLY A 279 4.04 36.90 -19.74
C GLY A 279 3.53 36.36 -18.40
N PRO A 280 4.13 36.77 -17.28
CA PRO A 280 3.72 36.33 -15.95
C PRO A 280 2.36 36.93 -15.57
N ASN A 281 1.49 36.11 -14.98
CA ASN A 281 0.27 36.58 -14.32
C ASN A 281 0.54 37.12 -12.91
N TYR A 282 -0.49 37.61 -12.22
CA TYR A 282 -0.38 38.16 -10.86
C TYR A 282 0.21 37.18 -9.82
N ALA A 283 0.02 35.87 -10.01
CA ALA A 283 0.60 34.84 -9.13
C ALA A 283 2.07 34.50 -9.47
N GLY A 284 2.61 35.02 -10.57
CA GLY A 284 3.96 34.76 -11.07
C GLY A 284 4.07 33.60 -12.07
N VAL A 285 2.97 32.97 -12.48
CA VAL A 285 2.99 31.90 -13.48
C VAL A 285 3.07 32.47 -14.88
N GLN A 286 3.97 31.96 -15.71
CA GLN A 286 4.09 32.36 -17.13
C GLN A 286 2.90 31.84 -17.94
N MET A 287 2.27 32.75 -18.70
CA MET A 287 1.06 32.54 -19.49
C MET A 287 1.29 32.94 -20.96
N GLN A 288 0.45 32.44 -21.85
CA GLN A 288 0.45 32.80 -23.28
C GLN A 288 -0.80 33.61 -23.65
N ALA A 289 -0.75 34.33 -24.78
CA ALA A 289 -1.93 34.93 -25.40
C ALA A 289 -2.82 33.86 -26.04
N SER A 290 -4.15 34.04 -25.98
CA SER A 290 -5.08 33.03 -26.49
C SER A 290 -4.94 32.72 -27.98
N ALA A 291 -5.04 31.42 -28.29
CA ALA A 291 -5.13 30.86 -29.63
C ALA A 291 -6.52 31.06 -30.28
N LEU A 292 -7.50 31.63 -29.55
CA LEU A 292 -8.85 31.94 -30.02
C LEU A 292 -9.64 30.71 -30.51
N THR A 293 -9.45 29.58 -29.83
CA THR A 293 -9.91 28.23 -30.22
C THR A 293 -11.38 27.93 -29.97
N GLY A 294 -12.04 28.65 -29.05
CA GLY A 294 -13.41 28.36 -28.60
C GLY A 294 -13.55 27.05 -27.81
N MET A 295 -12.48 26.56 -27.19
CA MET A 295 -12.42 25.27 -26.49
C MET A 295 -12.43 25.37 -24.95
N ASP A 296 -12.70 26.56 -24.38
CA ASP A 296 -12.61 26.83 -22.94
C ASP A 296 -13.43 25.86 -22.07
N SER A 297 -14.61 25.44 -22.56
CA SER A 297 -15.53 24.56 -21.83
C SER A 297 -15.12 23.08 -21.73
N THR A 298 -14.03 22.69 -22.37
CA THR A 298 -13.39 21.36 -22.22
C THR A 298 -11.99 21.42 -21.62
N GLY A 299 -11.56 22.62 -21.19
CA GLY A 299 -10.17 22.89 -20.87
C GLY A 299 -9.39 23.23 -22.13
N VAL A 300 -8.63 24.33 -22.07
CA VAL A 300 -7.92 24.89 -23.23
C VAL A 300 -6.41 24.66 -23.09
N ASN A 301 -5.78 24.25 -24.20
CA ASN A 301 -4.38 23.83 -24.26
C ASN A 301 -3.41 24.92 -24.75
N ASP A 302 -3.88 26.16 -24.93
CA ASP A 302 -3.04 27.31 -25.33
C ASP A 302 -2.33 28.00 -24.15
N GLY A 303 -2.83 27.79 -22.92
CA GLY A 303 -2.27 28.40 -21.72
C GLY A 303 -2.68 29.86 -21.48
N SER A 304 -3.74 30.35 -22.12
CA SER A 304 -4.21 31.72 -21.91
C SER A 304 -5.22 31.90 -20.78
N LYS A 305 -5.78 30.80 -20.27
CA LYS A 305 -6.87 30.82 -19.30
C LYS A 305 -6.36 30.96 -17.86
N SER A 306 -6.66 32.11 -17.23
CA SER A 306 -6.32 32.44 -15.83
C SER A 306 -7.20 31.67 -14.82
N SER A 307 -7.11 30.34 -14.87
CA SER A 307 -7.78 29.42 -13.94
C SER A 307 -7.19 29.48 -12.52
N THR A 308 -7.86 28.87 -11.54
CA THR A 308 -7.36 28.84 -10.15
C THR A 308 -6.11 27.96 -10.00
N LEU A 309 -5.85 27.03 -10.93
CA LEU A 309 -4.60 26.26 -10.99
C LEU A 309 -3.38 27.20 -11.11
N VAL A 310 -3.38 28.04 -12.16
CA VAL A 310 -2.27 28.94 -12.51
C VAL A 310 -2.26 30.25 -11.70
N THR A 311 -3.26 30.48 -10.85
CA THR A 311 -3.35 31.66 -9.97
C THR A 311 -3.29 31.23 -8.49
N TYR A 312 -4.44 31.07 -7.85
CA TYR A 312 -4.57 30.81 -6.41
C TYR A 312 -3.89 29.52 -5.92
N MET A 313 -3.90 28.42 -6.67
CA MET A 313 -3.25 27.15 -6.28
C MET A 313 -1.73 27.23 -6.45
N SER A 314 -1.23 27.83 -7.54
CA SER A 314 0.21 28.06 -7.74
C SER A 314 0.79 28.99 -6.67
N ASP A 315 0.05 30.04 -6.29
CA ASP A 315 0.38 30.91 -5.16
C ASP A 315 0.36 30.15 -3.82
N ALA A 316 -0.68 29.36 -3.54
CA ALA A 316 -0.77 28.55 -2.33
C ALA A 316 0.40 27.55 -2.20
N TRP A 317 0.74 26.85 -3.30
CA TRP A 317 1.89 25.96 -3.40
C TRP A 317 3.20 26.70 -3.09
N ASN A 318 3.44 27.85 -3.73
CA ASN A 318 4.65 28.65 -3.51
C ASN A 318 4.80 29.10 -2.04
N TRP A 319 3.69 29.41 -1.38
CA TRP A 319 3.63 29.77 0.04
C TRP A 319 3.55 28.56 1.01
N GLY A 320 3.77 27.35 0.48
CA GLY A 320 3.98 26.12 1.25
C GLY A 320 2.71 25.36 1.63
N ALA A 321 1.63 25.48 0.86
CA ALA A 321 0.51 24.53 0.94
C ALA A 321 0.90 23.16 0.36
N GLU A 322 0.49 22.08 1.02
CA GLU A 322 0.68 20.71 0.54
C GLU A 322 -0.63 20.24 -0.13
N ILE A 323 -0.55 19.90 -1.41
CA ILE A 323 -1.71 19.60 -2.26
C ILE A 323 -1.74 18.10 -2.57
N PHE A 324 -2.90 17.47 -2.39
CA PHE A 324 -3.11 16.04 -2.61
C PHE A 324 -4.33 15.82 -3.52
N CYS A 325 -4.08 15.33 -4.72
CA CYS A 325 -5.10 14.97 -5.71
C CYS A 325 -5.64 13.55 -5.46
N GLU A 326 -6.71 13.17 -6.15
CA GLU A 326 -7.40 11.87 -6.03
C GLU A 326 -7.87 11.54 -4.58
N CYS A 327 -8.05 12.59 -3.77
CA CYS A 327 -8.43 12.53 -2.35
C CYS A 327 -9.86 13.06 -2.15
N GLU A 328 -10.83 12.17 -2.18
CA GLU A 328 -12.25 12.48 -2.05
C GLU A 328 -12.69 12.61 -0.59
N ALA A 329 -12.80 13.82 -0.06
CA ALA A 329 -13.41 14.04 1.24
C ALA A 329 -14.88 13.57 1.26
N ARG A 330 -15.23 12.74 2.25
CA ARG A 330 -16.56 12.14 2.41
C ARG A 330 -17.36 12.79 3.53
N TYR A 331 -16.75 13.03 4.69
CA TYR A 331 -17.39 13.69 5.82
C TYR A 331 -16.38 14.32 6.79
N VAL A 332 -16.87 15.18 7.67
CA VAL A 332 -16.11 15.83 8.76
C VAL A 332 -16.69 15.39 10.10
N LYS A 333 -15.85 15.29 11.14
CA LYS A 333 -16.26 15.16 12.56
C LYS A 333 -15.40 16.08 13.41
N LYS A 334 -15.91 16.55 14.56
CA LYS A 334 -15.07 17.23 15.56
C LYS A 334 -14.01 16.25 16.10
N HIS A 335 -12.78 16.71 16.33
CA HIS A 335 -11.72 15.86 16.88
C HIS A 335 -12.13 15.37 18.29
N PRO A 336 -11.94 14.07 18.65
CA PRO A 336 -12.49 13.51 19.88
C PRO A 336 -11.78 13.99 21.16
N THR A 337 -10.51 14.39 21.06
CA THR A 337 -9.62 14.68 22.21
C THR A 337 -8.83 15.99 22.10
N GLN A 338 -9.05 16.79 21.04
CA GLN A 338 -8.29 18.01 20.74
C GLN A 338 -9.23 19.05 20.10
N GLU A 339 -8.73 20.26 19.82
CA GLU A 339 -9.48 21.27 19.05
C GLU A 339 -9.61 20.89 17.57
N GLY A 340 -10.49 21.58 16.84
CA GLY A 340 -10.64 21.37 15.40
C GLY A 340 -11.35 20.06 15.02
N TYR A 341 -11.00 19.54 13.85
CA TYR A 341 -11.81 18.56 13.10
C TYR A 341 -10.98 17.47 12.43
N LEU A 342 -11.55 16.26 12.36
CA LEU A 342 -11.09 15.17 11.51
C LEU A 342 -11.88 15.21 10.19
N VAL A 343 -11.17 15.37 9.08
CA VAL A 343 -11.71 15.24 7.72
C VAL A 343 -11.43 13.81 7.25
N TYR A 344 -12.48 13.05 6.95
CA TYR A 344 -12.37 11.67 6.44
C TYR A 344 -12.52 11.64 4.93
N PHE A 345 -11.62 10.95 4.24
CA PHE A 345 -11.54 10.93 2.78
C PHE A 345 -11.22 9.54 2.21
N ALA A 346 -11.74 9.27 1.02
CA ALA A 346 -11.38 8.12 0.20
C ALA A 346 -10.20 8.53 -0.70
N CYS A 347 -9.11 7.79 -0.65
CA CYS A 347 -7.96 8.01 -1.52
C CYS A 347 -8.05 7.04 -2.70
N HIS A 348 -8.16 7.56 -3.92
CA HIS A 348 -8.33 6.78 -5.16
C HIS A 348 -7.03 6.47 -5.89
N THR A 349 -5.89 7.02 -5.41
CA THR A 349 -4.53 6.66 -5.87
C THR A 349 -4.31 5.15 -5.84
N SER A 350 -3.29 4.68 -6.56
CA SER A 350 -2.87 3.27 -6.53
C SER A 350 -4.00 2.29 -6.94
N LYS A 351 -4.92 2.79 -7.78
CA LYS A 351 -6.17 2.16 -8.23
C LYS A 351 -7.09 1.66 -7.10
N ARG A 352 -7.02 2.25 -5.89
CA ARG A 352 -7.84 1.87 -4.73
C ARG A 352 -9.35 1.88 -5.03
N GLY A 353 -9.82 2.71 -5.95
CA GLY A 353 -11.21 2.74 -6.43
C GLY A 353 -11.73 1.44 -7.08
N LEU A 354 -10.85 0.49 -7.44
CA LEU A 354 -11.27 -0.85 -7.89
C LEU A 354 -11.86 -1.70 -6.75
N PHE A 355 -11.44 -1.47 -5.49
CA PHE A 355 -12.02 -2.09 -4.29
C PHE A 355 -13.31 -1.38 -3.87
N LYS A 356 -14.34 -1.47 -4.72
CA LYS A 356 -15.63 -0.75 -4.58
C LYS A 356 -16.38 -1.05 -3.27
N LYS A 357 -16.07 -2.16 -2.58
CA LYS A 357 -16.62 -2.54 -1.26
C LYS A 357 -15.88 -1.92 -0.07
N ASN A 358 -14.69 -1.34 -0.28
CA ASN A 358 -13.79 -0.91 0.78
C ASN A 358 -13.48 0.59 0.70
N ILE A 359 -13.40 1.16 -0.52
CA ILE A 359 -13.01 2.55 -0.76
C ILE A 359 -13.80 3.60 0.05
N TYR A 360 -15.08 3.35 0.36
CA TYR A 360 -15.90 4.23 1.22
C TYR A 360 -16.09 3.73 2.66
N HIS A 361 -15.54 2.56 3.01
CA HIS A 361 -15.64 1.95 4.34
C HIS A 361 -14.32 1.97 5.13
N ASP A 362 -13.16 2.05 4.46
CA ASP A 362 -11.82 2.19 5.04
C ASP A 362 -11.25 3.57 4.65
N LEU A 363 -11.86 4.63 5.18
CA LEU A 363 -11.49 6.01 4.88
C LEU A 363 -10.19 6.42 5.62
N MET A 364 -9.30 7.09 4.90
CA MET A 364 -8.21 7.85 5.50
C MET A 364 -8.76 9.08 6.22
N TRP A 365 -7.96 9.71 7.08
CA TRP A 365 -8.36 10.93 7.78
C TRP A 365 -7.21 11.90 7.97
N VAL A 366 -7.52 13.19 8.06
CA VAL A 366 -6.54 14.23 8.39
C VAL A 366 -7.13 15.19 9.43
N HIS A 367 -6.31 15.55 10.42
CA HIS A 367 -6.70 16.48 11.48
C HIS A 367 -6.40 17.93 11.06
N ALA A 368 -7.42 18.78 11.08
CA ALA A 368 -7.31 20.23 10.97
C ALA A 368 -7.43 20.86 12.35
N LYS A 369 -6.36 21.47 12.89
CA LYS A 369 -6.37 22.07 14.23
C LYS A 369 -7.26 23.31 14.34
N LYS A 370 -7.27 24.16 13.32
CA LYS A 370 -7.88 25.51 13.37
C LYS A 370 -9.06 25.65 12.40
N PHE A 371 -8.88 25.24 11.14
CA PHE A 371 -9.87 25.48 10.09
C PHE A 371 -10.05 24.30 9.13
N VAL A 372 -11.31 23.99 8.83
CA VAL A 372 -11.72 23.23 7.65
C VAL A 372 -12.49 24.15 6.73
N PHE A 373 -11.93 24.44 5.55
CA PHE A 373 -12.60 25.21 4.50
C PHE A 373 -13.21 24.26 3.47
N LEU A 374 -14.53 24.34 3.32
CA LEU A 374 -15.33 23.59 2.35
C LEU A 374 -15.43 24.40 1.06
N GLY A 375 -14.66 23.96 0.06
CA GLY A 375 -14.55 24.53 -1.29
C GLY A 375 -14.81 23.50 -2.41
N ALA A 376 -15.55 22.42 -2.10
CA ALA A 376 -15.83 21.29 -2.99
C ALA A 376 -16.94 21.56 -4.03
N GLY A 377 -17.43 22.80 -4.11
CA GLY A 377 -18.54 23.22 -4.97
C GLY A 377 -19.90 22.90 -4.34
N ALA A 378 -20.96 23.53 -4.87
CA ALA A 378 -22.30 23.49 -4.29
C ALA A 378 -22.81 22.07 -3.97
N LEU A 379 -22.58 21.13 -4.90
CA LEU A 379 -22.90 19.72 -4.72
C LEU A 379 -21.99 19.06 -3.67
N GLY A 380 -20.67 19.03 -3.89
CA GLY A 380 -19.73 18.30 -3.03
C GLY A 380 -19.70 18.77 -1.58
N THR A 381 -19.74 20.09 -1.35
CA THR A 381 -19.80 20.67 0.00
C THR A 381 -21.10 20.31 0.71
N THR A 382 -22.24 20.36 0.01
CA THR A 382 -23.54 19.94 0.56
C THR A 382 -23.57 18.44 0.85
N GLU A 383 -22.94 17.62 -0.01
CA GLU A 383 -22.80 16.17 0.16
C GLU A 383 -22.04 15.81 1.46
N ILE A 384 -20.90 16.47 1.67
CA ILE A 384 -20.06 16.32 2.87
C ILE A 384 -20.82 16.76 4.13
N LEU A 385 -21.52 17.89 4.09
CA LEU A 385 -22.30 18.39 5.23
C LEU A 385 -23.48 17.47 5.57
N LEU A 386 -24.21 16.98 4.57
CA LEU A 386 -25.32 16.03 4.77
C LEU A 386 -24.84 14.72 5.42
N ARG A 387 -23.71 14.15 4.98
CA ARG A 387 -23.10 12.97 5.63
C ARG A 387 -22.63 13.27 7.05
N SER A 388 -21.94 14.39 7.26
CA SER A 388 -21.45 14.81 8.58
C SER A 388 -22.60 14.95 9.58
N LYS A 389 -23.73 15.49 9.12
CA LYS A 389 -25.00 15.61 9.87
C LYS A 389 -25.64 14.25 10.16
N ALA A 390 -25.72 13.36 9.17
CA ALA A 390 -26.20 11.98 9.36
C ALA A 390 -25.33 11.18 10.35
N LEU A 391 -24.02 11.47 10.39
CA LEU A 391 -23.05 10.90 11.34
C LEU A 391 -22.98 11.64 12.68
N GLY A 392 -23.99 12.47 13.01
CA GLY A 392 -24.21 13.03 14.34
C GLY A 392 -23.72 14.45 14.58
N MET A 393 -23.17 15.16 13.58
CA MET A 393 -22.90 16.59 13.74
C MET A 393 -24.22 17.37 13.79
N LYS A 394 -24.45 18.11 14.89
CA LYS A 394 -25.55 19.08 15.00
C LYS A 394 -25.40 20.12 13.87
N MET A 395 -26.41 20.27 13.02
CA MET A 395 -26.41 21.25 11.92
C MET A 395 -27.83 21.78 11.63
N SER A 396 -27.91 23.00 11.11
CA SER A 396 -29.14 23.65 10.62
C SER A 396 -30.01 22.74 9.73
N SER A 397 -31.33 22.91 9.82
CA SER A 397 -32.33 22.25 8.97
C SER A 397 -32.37 22.75 7.51
N ARG A 398 -31.54 23.74 7.16
CA ARG A 398 -31.37 24.28 5.81
C ARG A 398 -30.25 23.61 5.00
N VAL A 399 -29.33 22.86 5.66
CA VAL A 399 -28.34 22.03 4.94
C VAL A 399 -29.07 21.05 4.01
N GLY A 400 -28.73 21.08 2.71
CA GLY A 400 -29.38 20.32 1.64
C GLY A 400 -30.52 21.06 0.93
N LYS A 401 -30.80 22.32 1.25
CA LYS A 401 -31.94 23.08 0.71
C LYS A 401 -31.51 24.38 0.06
N ASP A 402 -32.49 25.05 -0.56
CA ASP A 402 -32.36 26.40 -1.10
C ASP A 402 -31.31 26.42 -2.24
N MET A 403 -31.36 25.39 -3.08
CA MET A 403 -30.47 25.21 -4.21
C MET A 403 -31.10 25.76 -5.50
N SER A 404 -30.24 26.25 -6.39
CA SER A 404 -30.62 26.91 -7.64
C SER A 404 -29.73 26.45 -8.79
N GLY A 405 -30.31 26.36 -9.99
CA GLY A 405 -29.61 26.16 -11.25
C GLY A 405 -29.26 27.49 -11.93
N ASN A 406 -29.31 28.61 -11.21
CA ASN A 406 -29.04 29.98 -11.71
C ASN A 406 -29.93 30.42 -12.87
N GLY A 407 -31.10 29.79 -13.02
CA GLY A 407 -31.94 29.97 -14.20
C GLY A 407 -31.23 29.64 -15.53
N ASP A 408 -30.25 28.72 -15.51
CA ASP A 408 -29.45 28.32 -16.69
C ASP A 408 -30.35 27.74 -17.81
N ILE A 409 -30.24 28.27 -19.02
CA ILE A 409 -30.82 27.70 -20.25
C ILE A 409 -29.75 27.62 -21.35
N LEU A 410 -29.62 26.44 -21.97
CA LEU A 410 -28.77 26.18 -23.13
C LEU A 410 -29.63 25.98 -24.38
N ALA A 411 -29.47 26.83 -25.40
CA ALA A 411 -30.26 26.72 -26.63
C ALA A 411 -29.47 27.12 -27.89
N PHE A 412 -30.06 26.87 -29.06
CA PHE A 412 -29.38 27.00 -30.35
C PHE A 412 -30.19 27.81 -31.37
N GLY A 413 -29.53 28.79 -31.97
CA GLY A 413 -29.97 29.47 -33.19
C GLY A 413 -29.46 28.72 -34.42
N TYR A 414 -30.17 27.68 -34.87
CA TYR A 414 -29.70 26.77 -35.91
C TYR A 414 -29.82 27.39 -37.32
N ASN A 415 -28.71 27.31 -38.07
CA ASN A 415 -28.66 27.56 -39.52
C ASN A 415 -29.24 28.93 -39.93
N THR A 416 -28.75 30.02 -39.29
CA THR A 416 -29.20 31.39 -39.55
C THR A 416 -28.76 31.93 -40.92
N ASN A 417 -29.27 33.09 -41.32
CA ASN A 417 -28.84 33.74 -42.55
C ASN A 417 -27.36 34.20 -42.50
N TYR A 418 -26.83 34.41 -41.29
CA TYR A 418 -25.45 34.83 -41.04
C TYR A 418 -24.60 33.65 -40.57
N ASP A 419 -23.28 33.79 -40.66
CA ASP A 419 -22.34 32.84 -40.07
C ASP A 419 -22.13 33.19 -38.59
N ALA A 420 -22.03 32.19 -37.73
CA ALA A 420 -21.68 32.35 -36.32
C ALA A 420 -20.20 31.99 -36.06
N ASN A 421 -19.61 31.08 -36.85
CA ASN A 421 -18.24 30.55 -36.62
C ASN A 421 -18.07 29.94 -35.21
N GLY A 422 -19.15 29.42 -34.62
CA GLY A 422 -19.24 28.98 -33.23
C GLY A 422 -18.76 27.56 -32.95
N LEU A 423 -17.95 26.96 -33.83
CA LEU A 423 -17.44 25.59 -33.71
C LEU A 423 -15.96 25.62 -33.30
N GLY A 424 -15.67 25.28 -32.05
CA GLY A 424 -14.33 25.35 -31.49
C GLY A 424 -13.35 24.38 -32.16
N SER A 425 -12.14 24.86 -32.49
CA SER A 425 -11.10 24.12 -33.20
C SER A 425 -9.75 24.21 -32.48
N PRO A 426 -8.96 23.12 -32.37
CA PRO A 426 -7.61 23.17 -31.79
C PRO A 426 -6.59 23.99 -32.59
N SER A 427 -6.95 24.40 -33.81
CA SER A 427 -6.14 25.23 -34.72
C SER A 427 -7.09 26.01 -35.64
N PRO A 428 -7.67 27.13 -35.19
CA PRO A 428 -8.59 27.94 -35.99
C PRO A 428 -7.83 28.74 -37.07
N SER A 429 -8.56 29.29 -38.05
CA SER A 429 -7.94 30.17 -39.06
C SER A 429 -7.53 31.52 -38.42
N PRO A 430 -6.31 32.04 -38.67
CA PRO A 430 -5.90 33.36 -38.17
C PRO A 430 -6.84 34.48 -38.63
N ASP A 431 -7.31 34.41 -39.87
CA ASP A 431 -8.16 35.43 -40.49
C ASP A 431 -9.65 35.28 -40.13
N ARG A 432 -10.01 34.18 -39.45
CA ARG A 432 -11.40 33.87 -39.03
C ARG A 432 -11.41 32.99 -37.76
N PRO A 433 -10.94 33.53 -36.61
CA PRO A 433 -10.90 32.80 -35.36
C PRO A 433 -12.30 32.57 -34.77
N VAL A 434 -12.43 31.59 -33.88
CA VAL A 434 -13.66 31.35 -33.10
C VAL A 434 -13.76 32.37 -31.97
N GLY A 435 -12.62 32.71 -31.37
CA GLY A 435 -12.54 33.50 -30.14
C GLY A 435 -12.71 32.63 -28.89
N PRO A 436 -12.59 33.22 -27.68
CA PRO A 436 -12.97 32.56 -26.43
C PRO A 436 -14.45 32.14 -26.46
N THR A 437 -14.83 31.11 -25.69
CA THR A 437 -16.18 30.53 -25.77
C THR A 437 -17.30 31.57 -25.64
N ILE A 438 -17.18 32.56 -24.74
CA ILE A 438 -18.08 33.71 -24.62
C ILE A 438 -17.27 35.01 -24.74
N THR A 439 -17.77 36.00 -25.49
CA THR A 439 -17.13 37.31 -25.66
C THR A 439 -18.08 38.50 -25.51
N GLY A 440 -19.40 38.30 -25.57
CA GLY A 440 -20.38 39.37 -25.36
C GLY A 440 -21.68 38.89 -24.73
N VAL A 441 -22.40 39.85 -24.15
CA VAL A 441 -23.65 39.65 -23.41
C VAL A 441 -24.67 40.72 -23.76
N ILE A 442 -25.95 40.36 -23.79
CA ILE A 442 -27.08 41.29 -23.68
C ILE A 442 -27.54 41.24 -22.21
N ASP A 443 -27.15 42.25 -21.42
CA ASP A 443 -27.37 42.29 -19.97
C ASP A 443 -28.71 42.95 -19.63
N CYS A 444 -29.73 42.13 -19.38
CA CYS A 444 -31.11 42.57 -19.09
C CYS A 444 -31.48 42.49 -17.61
N ARG A 445 -30.51 42.42 -16.68
CA ARG A 445 -30.77 42.32 -15.23
C ARG A 445 -31.38 43.56 -14.60
N ALA A 446 -31.15 44.74 -15.18
CA ALA A 446 -31.67 46.01 -14.68
C ALA A 446 -33.20 46.14 -14.92
N GLN A 447 -33.99 45.48 -14.07
CA GLN A 447 -35.46 45.46 -14.09
C GLN A 447 -36.06 46.09 -12.82
N PRO A 448 -37.33 46.55 -12.82
CA PRO A 448 -38.01 47.04 -11.62
C PRO A 448 -38.19 46.00 -10.51
N ASN A 449 -38.21 44.71 -10.89
CA ASN A 449 -38.15 43.55 -10.01
C ASN A 449 -36.89 42.76 -10.39
N PRO A 450 -35.88 42.60 -9.50
CA PRO A 450 -34.65 41.89 -9.83
C PRO A 450 -34.88 40.46 -10.35
N LEU A 451 -35.93 39.78 -9.88
CA LEU A 451 -36.24 38.40 -10.27
C LEU A 451 -36.73 38.26 -11.72
N ASP A 452 -37.11 39.36 -12.39
CA ASP A 452 -37.37 39.39 -13.84
C ASP A 452 -36.08 39.60 -14.67
N GLY A 453 -34.93 39.76 -14.01
CA GLY A 453 -33.62 39.94 -14.61
C GLY A 453 -33.06 38.67 -15.25
N PHE A 454 -32.40 38.83 -16.40
CA PHE A 454 -31.71 37.77 -17.12
C PHE A 454 -30.56 38.35 -17.95
N VAL A 455 -29.68 37.50 -18.44
CA VAL A 455 -28.68 37.84 -19.47
C VAL A 455 -28.75 36.86 -20.64
N ILE A 456 -28.32 37.30 -21.83
CA ILE A 456 -28.13 36.42 -23.00
C ILE A 456 -26.67 36.51 -23.46
N GLU A 457 -25.92 35.43 -23.29
CA GLU A 457 -24.55 35.29 -23.75
C GLU A 457 -24.48 34.42 -25.01
N GLU A 458 -23.53 34.75 -25.91
CA GLU A 458 -23.23 33.93 -27.10
C GLU A 458 -22.14 32.91 -26.78
N GLY A 459 -22.25 31.69 -27.31
CA GLY A 459 -21.36 30.57 -26.98
C GLY A 459 -20.79 29.82 -28.19
N ALA A 460 -19.53 29.35 -28.05
CA ALA A 460 -18.91 28.35 -28.93
C ALA A 460 -19.08 26.92 -28.41
N ILE A 461 -19.28 25.94 -29.30
CA ILE A 461 -19.30 24.50 -28.98
C ILE A 461 -17.93 23.90 -29.23
N THR A 462 -17.36 23.29 -28.20
CA THR A 462 -16.01 22.69 -28.23
C THR A 462 -15.88 21.56 -29.25
N GLY A 463 -14.70 21.43 -29.88
CA GLY A 463 -14.45 20.50 -30.98
C GLY A 463 -14.74 19.02 -30.69
N ALA A 464 -14.68 18.61 -29.42
CA ALA A 464 -15.04 17.26 -28.99
C ALA A 464 -16.54 16.93 -29.15
N LEU A 465 -17.43 17.93 -29.14
CA LEU A 465 -18.88 17.76 -29.27
C LEU A 465 -19.39 17.96 -30.72
N VAL A 466 -18.63 18.65 -31.57
CA VAL A 466 -19.00 18.92 -32.98
C VAL A 466 -19.39 17.66 -33.78
N PRO A 467 -18.73 16.48 -33.66
CA PRO A 467 -19.09 15.28 -34.43
C PRO A 467 -20.52 14.75 -34.22
N VAL A 468 -21.11 14.99 -33.04
CA VAL A 468 -22.49 14.55 -32.74
C VAL A 468 -23.52 15.67 -32.89
N LEU A 469 -23.08 16.94 -32.92
CA LEU A 469 -23.94 18.12 -32.88
C LEU A 469 -24.95 18.18 -34.04
N GLN A 470 -24.58 17.83 -35.28
CA GLN A 470 -25.52 17.90 -36.40
C GLN A 470 -26.63 16.84 -36.29
N GLY A 471 -26.30 15.61 -35.91
CA GLY A 471 -27.32 14.55 -35.73
C GLY A 471 -28.32 14.93 -34.63
N LEU A 472 -27.82 15.54 -33.55
CA LEU A 472 -28.60 16.09 -32.45
C LEU A 472 -29.54 17.20 -32.95
N LEU A 473 -29.00 18.30 -33.46
CA LEU A 473 -29.77 19.47 -33.91
C LEU A 473 -30.73 19.14 -35.06
N GLU A 474 -30.46 18.14 -35.91
CA GLU A 474 -31.40 17.70 -36.93
C GLU A 474 -32.53 16.79 -36.39
N SER A 475 -32.34 16.07 -35.28
CA SER A 475 -33.34 15.10 -34.75
C SER A 475 -34.23 15.59 -33.60
N LEU A 476 -33.81 16.58 -32.80
CA LEU A 476 -34.60 17.04 -31.63
C LEU A 476 -36.01 17.56 -32.01
N PRO A 477 -37.06 17.30 -31.19
CA PRO A 477 -38.39 17.90 -31.35
C PRO A 477 -38.42 19.38 -30.89
N GLY A 478 -39.58 20.03 -30.99
CA GLY A 478 -39.83 21.36 -30.39
C GLY A 478 -39.27 22.58 -31.15
N LYS A 479 -38.84 22.42 -32.41
CA LYS A 479 -38.19 23.50 -33.19
C LYS A 479 -39.15 24.63 -33.58
N THR A 480 -38.74 25.88 -33.39
CA THR A 480 -39.51 27.07 -33.80
C THR A 480 -38.89 27.71 -35.04
N PHE A 481 -39.56 27.55 -36.18
CA PHE A 481 -39.13 28.05 -37.49
C PHE A 481 -39.47 29.54 -37.71
N PRO A 482 -38.71 30.28 -38.54
CA PRO A 482 -39.04 31.64 -38.94
C PRO A 482 -40.47 31.79 -39.48
N ARG A 483 -41.17 32.84 -39.02
CA ARG A 483 -42.54 33.17 -39.45
C ARG A 483 -42.66 33.52 -40.93
N HIS A 484 -41.58 33.95 -41.57
CA HIS A 484 -41.53 34.30 -43.00
C HIS A 484 -40.39 33.51 -43.63
N TYR A 485 -40.73 32.67 -44.61
CA TYR A 485 -39.83 31.62 -45.10
C TYR A 485 -39.89 31.57 -46.63
N THR A 486 -39.04 32.34 -47.31
CA THR A 486 -39.08 32.43 -48.78
C THR A 486 -38.56 31.16 -49.44
N LEU A 487 -38.87 30.98 -50.73
CA LEU A 487 -38.36 29.85 -51.52
C LEU A 487 -36.83 29.87 -51.64
N LYS A 488 -36.21 31.06 -51.65
CA LYS A 488 -34.76 31.25 -51.67
C LYS A 488 -34.13 30.71 -50.39
N ASP A 489 -34.66 31.10 -49.23
CA ASP A 489 -34.14 30.71 -47.93
C ASP A 489 -34.21 29.19 -47.77
N LYS A 490 -35.36 28.57 -48.10
CA LYS A 490 -35.55 27.11 -48.04
C LYS A 490 -34.50 26.35 -48.85
N LEU A 491 -34.13 26.84 -50.04
CA LEU A 491 -33.07 26.27 -50.85
C LEU A 491 -31.69 26.46 -50.20
N GLN A 492 -31.39 27.66 -49.70
CA GLN A 492 -30.12 27.97 -49.03
C GLN A 492 -29.90 27.13 -47.77
N HIS A 493 -30.89 27.02 -46.87
CA HIS A 493 -30.75 26.17 -45.67
C HIS A 493 -30.59 24.68 -46.01
N HIS A 494 -31.24 24.17 -47.07
CA HIS A 494 -31.08 22.78 -47.50
C HIS A 494 -29.68 22.52 -48.08
N LEU A 495 -29.11 23.47 -48.84
CA LEU A 495 -27.73 23.40 -49.31
C LEU A 495 -26.74 23.45 -48.13
N ALA A 496 -26.91 24.39 -47.20
CA ALA A 496 -26.09 24.50 -46.00
C ALA A 496 -26.08 23.20 -45.15
N ARG A 497 -27.24 22.54 -45.01
CA ARG A 497 -27.35 21.24 -44.34
C ARG A 497 -26.59 20.12 -45.07
N ARG A 498 -26.60 20.10 -46.40
CA ARG A 498 -25.81 19.13 -47.19
C ARG A 498 -24.31 19.37 -47.05
N LEU A 499 -23.87 20.63 -46.97
CA LEU A 499 -22.46 20.97 -46.75
C LEU A 499 -21.96 20.46 -45.40
N SER A 500 -22.64 20.77 -44.29
CA SER A 500 -22.22 20.29 -42.96
C SER A 500 -22.25 18.76 -42.82
N ARG A 501 -23.12 18.06 -43.55
CA ARG A 501 -23.14 16.58 -43.59
C ARG A 501 -21.93 15.96 -44.28
N LEU A 502 -21.22 16.70 -45.13
CA LEU A 502 -19.97 16.26 -45.76
C LEU A 502 -18.77 16.60 -44.87
N TYR A 503 -18.77 17.79 -44.26
CA TYR A 503 -17.75 18.24 -43.33
C TYR A 503 -18.35 19.25 -42.35
N PRO A 504 -18.31 19.03 -41.02
CA PRO A 504 -19.01 19.87 -40.04
C PRO A 504 -18.69 21.38 -40.17
N TYR A 505 -17.40 21.71 -40.26
CA TYR A 505 -16.85 23.07 -40.41
C TYR A 505 -16.84 23.55 -41.88
N ALA A 506 -17.71 23.03 -42.75
CA ALA A 506 -17.80 23.49 -44.13
C ALA A 506 -18.27 24.96 -44.18
N PRO A 507 -17.53 25.87 -44.84
CA PRO A 507 -17.96 27.27 -45.00
C PRO A 507 -19.37 27.37 -45.59
N MET A 508 -20.17 28.29 -45.06
CA MET A 508 -21.61 28.42 -45.35
C MET A 508 -22.48 27.19 -45.00
N GLY A 509 -21.93 26.18 -44.31
CA GLY A 509 -22.65 25.02 -43.79
C GLY A 509 -23.60 25.38 -42.64
N SER A 510 -24.58 24.51 -42.35
CA SER A 510 -25.60 24.81 -41.34
C SER A 510 -25.07 24.87 -39.92
N LEU A 511 -23.96 24.18 -39.60
CA LEU A 511 -23.30 24.25 -38.30
C LEU A 511 -22.46 25.53 -38.15
N GLU A 512 -21.71 25.95 -39.18
CA GLU A 512 -21.03 27.25 -39.23
C GLU A 512 -22.00 28.43 -39.02
N LYS A 513 -23.24 28.23 -39.45
CA LYS A 513 -24.39 29.14 -39.30
C LYS A 513 -25.21 28.89 -38.03
N THR A 514 -24.69 28.14 -37.06
CA THR A 514 -25.37 27.87 -35.78
C THR A 514 -24.75 28.65 -34.64
N GLN A 515 -25.58 29.43 -33.95
CA GLN A 515 -25.23 30.18 -32.74
C GLN A 515 -25.65 29.37 -31.50
N THR A 516 -24.83 29.37 -30.45
CA THR A 516 -25.22 28.90 -29.11
C THR A 516 -25.66 30.09 -28.27
N TYR A 517 -26.73 29.93 -27.51
CA TYR A 517 -27.13 30.85 -26.45
C TYR A 517 -26.91 30.20 -25.09
N LEU A 518 -26.40 30.99 -24.16
CA LEU A 518 -26.32 30.68 -22.75
C LEU A 518 -27.09 31.80 -22.02
N ILE A 519 -28.14 31.44 -21.29
CA ILE A 519 -28.90 32.37 -20.45
C ILE A 519 -28.69 32.01 -18.99
N MET A 520 -28.54 33.03 -18.15
CA MET A 520 -28.73 32.95 -16.70
C MET A 520 -29.89 33.87 -16.31
N SER A 521 -30.65 33.48 -15.30
CA SER A 521 -31.85 34.20 -14.82
C SER A 521 -32.14 33.83 -13.35
N HIS A 522 -33.35 34.05 -12.84
CA HIS A 522 -33.75 33.61 -11.51
C HIS A 522 -34.71 32.43 -11.60
N ASP A 523 -34.41 31.34 -10.88
CA ASP A 523 -35.35 30.25 -10.62
C ASP A 523 -35.95 30.35 -9.21
N SER A 524 -36.72 29.34 -8.79
CA SER A 524 -37.44 29.38 -7.52
C SER A 524 -36.56 29.19 -6.28
N ASN A 525 -35.26 28.89 -6.46
CA ASN A 525 -34.35 28.43 -5.39
C ASN A 525 -34.88 27.22 -4.59
N GLN A 526 -35.89 26.47 -5.08
CA GLN A 526 -36.54 25.38 -4.32
C GLN A 526 -35.91 24.00 -4.57
N ALA A 527 -34.73 23.92 -5.18
CA ALA A 527 -34.07 22.62 -5.34
C ALA A 527 -33.50 22.12 -4.00
N VAL A 528 -33.49 20.80 -3.85
CA VAL A 528 -33.09 20.10 -2.63
C VAL A 528 -32.15 18.97 -3.00
N MET A 529 -31.04 18.85 -2.27
CA MET A 529 -30.21 17.65 -2.26
C MET A 529 -30.37 16.91 -0.95
N SER A 530 -30.55 15.60 -1.03
CA SER A 530 -30.71 14.71 0.12
C SER A 530 -29.84 13.45 -0.02
N MET A 531 -29.64 12.73 1.09
CA MET A 531 -29.00 11.41 1.05
C MET A 531 -30.08 10.36 0.77
N GLY A 532 -29.98 9.72 -0.39
CA GLY A 532 -30.79 8.55 -0.75
C GLY A 532 -30.25 7.26 -0.12
N THR A 533 -30.75 6.13 -0.61
CA THR A 533 -30.28 4.80 -0.16
C THR A 533 -28.82 4.58 -0.55
N ASN A 534 -28.10 3.85 0.31
CA ASN A 534 -26.70 3.45 0.11
C ASN A 534 -25.72 4.62 -0.13
N ASP A 535 -25.83 5.68 0.68
CA ASP A 535 -24.91 6.83 0.73
C ASP A 535 -24.80 7.66 -0.57
N LYS A 536 -25.76 7.51 -1.49
CA LYS A 536 -25.83 8.28 -2.73
C LYS A 536 -26.59 9.60 -2.54
N PRO A 537 -26.06 10.76 -3.00
CA PRO A 537 -26.85 11.97 -3.06
C PRO A 537 -27.94 11.88 -4.14
N THR A 538 -29.09 12.47 -3.86
CA THR A 538 -30.18 12.69 -4.83
C THR A 538 -30.49 14.18 -4.90
N LEU A 539 -30.40 14.74 -6.10
CA LEU A 539 -30.68 16.15 -6.40
C LEU A 539 -32.06 16.27 -7.07
N SER A 540 -32.91 17.15 -6.55
CA SER A 540 -34.31 17.26 -6.98
C SER A 540 -34.75 18.71 -7.17
N PHE A 541 -35.21 19.03 -8.38
CA PHE A 541 -35.75 20.31 -8.82
C PHE A 541 -37.25 20.19 -9.06
N LEU A 542 -38.06 20.66 -8.12
CA LEU A 542 -39.51 20.59 -8.22
C LEU A 542 -40.06 21.69 -9.16
N GLY A 543 -40.14 21.38 -10.46
CA GLY A 543 -40.93 22.13 -11.45
C GLY A 543 -40.20 23.23 -12.24
N VAL A 544 -38.88 23.41 -12.08
CA VAL A 544 -38.12 24.55 -12.66
C VAL A 544 -38.31 24.67 -14.19
N GLY A 545 -38.08 23.60 -14.95
CA GLY A 545 -38.24 23.60 -16.42
C GLY A 545 -39.68 23.81 -16.92
N ARG A 546 -40.70 23.65 -16.06
CA ARG A 546 -42.12 23.84 -16.41
C ARG A 546 -42.64 25.26 -16.13
N SER A 547 -41.80 26.15 -15.59
CA SER A 547 -42.17 27.52 -15.22
C SER A 547 -42.51 28.41 -16.43
N ASP A 548 -43.37 29.41 -16.23
CA ASP A 548 -43.73 30.35 -17.30
C ASP A 548 -42.61 31.35 -17.61
N HIS A 549 -41.67 31.58 -16.68
CA HIS A 549 -40.46 32.38 -16.93
C HIS A 549 -39.53 31.69 -17.94
N VAL A 550 -39.30 30.37 -17.81
CA VAL A 550 -38.55 29.58 -18.82
C VAL A 550 -39.22 29.63 -20.19
N LYS A 551 -40.57 29.60 -20.26
CA LYS A 551 -41.32 29.75 -21.52
C LYS A 551 -41.17 31.16 -22.13
N TYR A 552 -41.17 32.20 -21.28
CA TYR A 552 -40.92 33.58 -21.70
C TYR A 552 -39.51 33.77 -22.29
N LEU A 553 -38.48 33.27 -21.62
CA LEU A 553 -37.08 33.32 -22.09
C LEU A 553 -36.88 32.53 -23.39
N ASN A 554 -37.44 31.31 -23.49
CA ASN A 554 -37.49 30.55 -24.75
C ASN A 554 -38.18 31.36 -25.87
N GLY A 555 -39.27 32.07 -25.56
CA GLY A 555 -39.96 32.97 -26.49
C GLY A 555 -39.10 34.15 -26.96
N LYS A 556 -38.25 34.70 -26.08
CA LYS A 556 -37.28 35.75 -26.43
C LYS A 556 -36.16 35.22 -27.33
N LEU A 557 -35.60 34.04 -27.04
CA LEU A 557 -34.59 33.42 -27.91
C LEU A 557 -35.17 33.02 -29.28
N ALA A 558 -36.43 32.57 -29.34
CA ALA A 558 -37.11 32.32 -30.60
C ALA A 558 -37.26 33.61 -31.43
N GLN A 559 -37.60 34.74 -30.80
CA GLN A 559 -37.62 36.06 -31.46
C GLN A 559 -36.23 36.47 -31.98
N ALA A 560 -35.19 36.39 -31.14
CA ALA A 560 -33.80 36.69 -31.50
C ALA A 560 -33.32 35.85 -32.71
N THR A 561 -33.62 34.56 -32.67
CA THR A 561 -33.22 33.59 -33.70
C THR A 561 -33.98 33.80 -35.00
N ASN A 562 -35.29 34.00 -34.96
CA ASN A 562 -36.09 34.20 -36.17
C ASN A 562 -35.83 35.57 -36.82
N ALA A 563 -35.44 36.61 -36.06
CA ALA A 563 -35.04 37.91 -36.60
C ALA A 563 -33.78 37.81 -37.50
N VAL A 564 -32.92 36.83 -37.25
CA VAL A 564 -31.74 36.51 -38.09
C VAL A 564 -31.97 35.34 -39.06
N GLY A 565 -33.23 34.91 -39.24
CA GLY A 565 -33.62 33.83 -40.16
C GLY A 565 -33.30 32.41 -39.68
N GLY A 566 -32.82 32.22 -38.46
CA GLY A 566 -32.52 30.91 -37.90
C GLY A 566 -33.75 30.13 -37.43
N THR A 567 -33.60 28.81 -37.31
CA THR A 567 -34.56 27.95 -36.60
C THR A 567 -34.14 27.84 -35.13
N TYR A 568 -35.03 28.16 -34.21
CA TYR A 568 -34.76 28.01 -32.78
C TYR A 568 -34.93 26.55 -32.33
N ILE A 569 -33.97 26.04 -31.55
CA ILE A 569 -33.94 24.70 -30.99
C ILE A 569 -33.52 24.80 -29.51
N ASN A 570 -34.36 24.35 -28.57
CA ASN A 570 -34.02 24.33 -27.15
C ASN A 570 -33.07 23.14 -26.81
N SER A 571 -32.56 23.13 -25.57
CA SER A 571 -31.70 22.10 -24.99
C SER A 571 -32.06 20.67 -25.39
N PRO A 572 -31.07 19.81 -25.72
CA PRO A 572 -31.29 18.39 -25.97
C PRO A 572 -31.94 17.66 -24.79
N PHE A 573 -31.59 18.05 -23.56
CA PHE A 573 -32.16 17.48 -22.34
C PHE A 573 -33.64 17.86 -22.22
N PHE A 574 -33.99 19.13 -22.49
CA PHE A 574 -35.37 19.61 -22.43
C PHE A 574 -36.24 18.89 -23.46
N ALA A 575 -35.76 18.81 -24.70
CA ALA A 575 -36.51 18.25 -25.82
C ALA A 575 -36.59 16.71 -25.83
N ALA A 576 -35.66 15.99 -25.18
CA ALA A 576 -35.61 14.51 -25.22
C ALA A 576 -35.82 13.79 -23.87
N LEU A 577 -35.66 14.45 -22.71
CA LEU A 577 -35.79 13.83 -21.38
C LEU A 577 -36.98 14.36 -20.56
N GLY A 578 -37.90 15.09 -21.21
CA GLY A 578 -39.15 15.56 -20.62
C GLY A 578 -38.99 16.87 -19.85
N GLU A 579 -38.59 17.92 -20.56
CA GLU A 579 -38.49 19.31 -20.05
C GLU A 579 -37.42 19.51 -18.96
N GLN A 580 -36.42 18.62 -18.91
CA GLN A 580 -35.27 18.75 -18.02
C GLN A 580 -34.20 19.69 -18.60
N GLU A 581 -33.84 20.76 -17.88
CA GLU A 581 -32.72 21.61 -18.29
C GLU A 581 -31.36 21.08 -17.80
N ILE A 582 -30.28 21.76 -18.20
CA ILE A 582 -28.92 21.53 -17.74
C ILE A 582 -28.31 22.81 -17.16
N THR A 583 -27.65 22.72 -16.01
CA THR A 583 -26.95 23.83 -15.35
C THR A 583 -25.45 23.57 -15.25
N VAL A 584 -24.66 24.62 -15.40
CA VAL A 584 -23.22 24.68 -15.07
C VAL A 584 -22.94 25.58 -13.86
N HIS A 585 -23.95 26.33 -13.41
CA HIS A 585 -23.89 27.32 -12.33
C HIS A 585 -24.63 26.89 -11.05
N ILE A 586 -24.74 25.58 -10.79
CA ILE A 586 -25.35 24.99 -9.60
C ILE A 586 -24.85 25.65 -8.29
N MET A 587 -25.79 26.13 -7.47
CA MET A 587 -25.50 26.89 -6.25
C MET A 587 -26.49 26.60 -5.11
N GLY A 588 -26.19 27.09 -3.90
CA GLY A 588 -26.96 26.86 -2.68
C GLY A 588 -26.71 25.48 -2.04
N GLY A 589 -27.51 25.11 -1.04
CA GLY A 589 -27.37 23.84 -0.30
C GLY A 589 -26.66 23.96 1.05
N ALA A 590 -25.82 24.98 1.20
CA ALA A 590 -25.25 25.42 2.48
C ALA A 590 -25.38 26.94 2.64
N THR A 591 -26.56 27.47 2.30
CA THR A 591 -26.83 28.90 2.12
C THR A 591 -26.50 29.80 3.31
N ILE A 592 -26.01 31.00 3.03
CA ILE A 592 -25.86 32.08 4.01
C ILE A 592 -27.23 32.46 4.59
N SER A 593 -27.31 32.62 5.91
CA SER A 593 -28.49 33.12 6.60
C SER A 593 -28.58 34.65 6.58
N SER A 594 -29.72 35.20 6.16
CA SER A 594 -29.99 36.64 6.13
C SER A 594 -30.03 37.30 7.52
N ASP A 595 -30.17 36.52 8.60
CA ASP A 595 -30.21 37.01 9.98
C ASP A 595 -29.20 36.31 10.91
N ASP A 596 -28.22 35.58 10.37
CA ASP A 596 -27.26 34.72 11.09
C ASP A 596 -27.90 33.57 11.90
N THR A 597 -29.20 33.25 11.76
CA THR A 597 -29.84 32.10 12.42
C THR A 597 -29.93 30.87 11.52
N GLY A 598 -29.86 29.69 12.13
CA GLY A 598 -30.07 28.41 11.43
C GLY A 598 -31.53 28.08 11.11
N VAL A 599 -32.45 29.03 11.30
CA VAL A 599 -33.80 28.96 10.70
C VAL A 599 -33.72 29.39 9.24
N ASN A 600 -33.03 30.50 8.95
CA ASN A 600 -33.07 31.13 7.63
C ASN A 600 -31.97 30.65 6.68
N GLY A 601 -30.80 30.23 7.19
CA GLY A 601 -29.73 29.61 6.39
C GLY A 601 -29.05 28.40 7.04
N ALA A 602 -28.03 27.86 6.38
CA ALA A 602 -27.19 26.77 6.85
C ALA A 602 -25.85 27.25 7.43
N VAL A 603 -25.35 28.41 6.97
CA VAL A 603 -24.15 29.06 7.47
C VAL A 603 -24.45 30.51 7.91
N ASN A 604 -23.60 31.07 8.78
CA ASN A 604 -23.65 32.50 9.09
C ASN A 604 -23.15 33.34 7.90
N GLN A 605 -23.27 34.67 7.98
CA GLN A 605 -22.86 35.60 6.93
C GLN A 605 -21.36 35.56 6.56
N PHE A 606 -20.53 34.76 7.24
CA PHE A 606 -19.11 34.52 6.98
C PHE A 606 -18.80 33.04 6.68
N GLY A 607 -19.80 32.27 6.26
CA GLY A 607 -19.64 30.85 5.86
C GLY A 607 -19.54 29.85 7.01
N GLN A 608 -19.56 30.26 8.28
CA GLN A 608 -19.41 29.32 9.40
C GLN A 608 -20.68 28.47 9.59
N VAL A 609 -20.53 27.14 9.67
CA VAL A 609 -21.68 26.21 9.69
C VAL A 609 -22.48 26.31 10.99
N LEU A 610 -23.79 26.55 10.88
CA LEU A 610 -24.70 26.73 12.01
C LEU A 610 -25.11 25.38 12.62
N GLN A 611 -25.02 25.26 13.95
CA GLN A 611 -25.22 24.00 14.68
C GLN A 611 -26.70 23.58 14.82
N GLY A 612 -27.65 24.50 14.67
CA GLY A 612 -29.05 24.26 14.99
C GLY A 612 -29.97 25.31 14.40
N LYS A 613 -30.96 25.79 15.17
CA LYS A 613 -31.83 26.91 14.77
C LYS A 613 -31.32 28.28 15.22
N GLY A 614 -30.47 28.34 16.25
CA GLY A 614 -29.90 29.59 16.77
C GLY A 614 -28.74 30.14 15.91
N LYS A 615 -27.95 31.04 16.50
CA LYS A 615 -26.73 31.63 15.89
C LYS A 615 -25.44 30.88 16.24
N GLU A 616 -25.55 29.72 16.88
CA GLU A 616 -24.43 28.88 17.31
C GLU A 616 -23.71 28.29 16.09
N VAL A 617 -22.41 28.48 15.98
CA VAL A 617 -21.59 28.00 14.84
C VAL A 617 -20.60 26.91 15.26
N HIS A 618 -20.21 26.10 14.29
CA HIS A 618 -19.00 25.27 14.35
C HIS A 618 -17.78 26.17 14.11
N ASP A 619 -17.15 26.65 15.18
CA ASP A 619 -15.93 27.45 15.06
C ASP A 619 -14.83 26.62 14.36
N GLY A 620 -14.24 27.20 13.31
CA GLY A 620 -13.29 26.53 12.43
C GLY A 620 -13.88 25.83 11.19
N LEU A 621 -15.19 25.53 11.12
CA LEU A 621 -15.79 24.85 9.96
C LEU A 621 -16.54 25.87 9.07
N ILE A 622 -16.02 26.11 7.86
CA ILE A 622 -16.40 27.27 7.04
C ILE A 622 -16.62 26.87 5.57
N VAL A 623 -17.77 27.25 5.00
CA VAL A 623 -18.07 27.13 3.57
C VAL A 623 -17.57 28.37 2.83
N VAL A 624 -16.89 28.17 1.69
CA VAL A 624 -16.28 29.23 0.88
C VAL A 624 -16.61 29.13 -0.62
N ASP A 625 -17.48 28.21 -1.03
CA ASP A 625 -17.88 28.01 -2.43
C ASP A 625 -19.35 28.37 -2.71
N GLY A 626 -19.82 28.06 -3.93
CA GLY A 626 -21.20 28.30 -4.37
C GLY A 626 -22.30 27.68 -3.52
N ALA A 627 -22.00 26.75 -2.60
CA ALA A 627 -22.97 26.25 -1.62
C ALA A 627 -23.49 27.36 -0.70
N ALA A 628 -22.69 28.41 -0.45
CA ALA A 628 -23.02 29.54 0.42
C ALA A 628 -23.95 30.59 -0.23
N LEU A 629 -24.06 30.63 -1.56
CA LEU A 629 -24.91 31.60 -2.26
C LEU A 629 -26.39 31.37 -1.86
N PRO A 630 -27.11 32.41 -1.39
CA PRO A 630 -28.46 32.22 -0.82
C PRO A 630 -29.60 32.28 -1.86
N THR A 631 -29.31 32.69 -3.10
CA THR A 631 -30.26 32.84 -4.21
C THR A 631 -29.51 32.84 -5.56
N ALA A 632 -30.21 32.53 -6.65
CA ALA A 632 -29.75 32.71 -8.03
C ALA A 632 -29.17 34.13 -8.27
N LEU A 633 -28.13 34.23 -9.11
CA LEU A 633 -27.43 35.49 -9.38
C LEU A 633 -27.79 36.13 -10.73
N GLY A 634 -28.56 35.44 -11.59
CA GLY A 634 -28.89 35.92 -12.94
C GLY A 634 -27.67 36.09 -13.86
N VAL A 635 -26.48 35.64 -13.45
CA VAL A 635 -25.18 35.87 -14.11
C VAL A 635 -24.15 34.81 -13.68
N ASN A 636 -23.02 34.71 -14.38
CA ASN A 636 -21.97 33.71 -14.11
C ASN A 636 -21.41 33.90 -12.67
N PRO A 637 -21.46 32.90 -11.77
CA PRO A 637 -21.36 33.14 -10.33
C PRO A 637 -19.94 33.26 -9.77
N PHE A 638 -18.90 32.95 -10.55
CA PHE A 638 -17.59 32.68 -9.95
C PHE A 638 -16.87 33.93 -9.41
N ALA A 639 -17.12 35.11 -9.96
CA ALA A 639 -16.62 36.37 -9.40
C ALA A 639 -17.19 36.59 -7.98
N THR A 640 -18.50 36.41 -7.81
CA THR A 640 -19.21 36.53 -6.53
C THR A 640 -18.76 35.48 -5.52
N ILE A 641 -18.56 34.23 -5.96
CA ILE A 641 -18.00 33.15 -5.12
C ILE A 641 -16.60 33.53 -4.64
N THR A 642 -15.73 34.03 -5.52
CA THR A 642 -14.36 34.43 -5.15
C THR A 642 -14.36 35.60 -4.17
N ALA A 643 -15.23 36.60 -4.37
CA ALA A 643 -15.38 37.74 -3.47
C ALA A 643 -15.90 37.33 -2.08
N LEU A 644 -16.91 36.45 -2.01
CA LEU A 644 -17.42 35.91 -0.75
C LEU A 644 -16.39 35.01 -0.03
N ALA A 645 -15.57 34.27 -0.78
CA ALA A 645 -14.47 33.49 -0.22
C ALA A 645 -13.40 34.39 0.41
N GLU A 646 -12.95 35.45 -0.27
CA GLU A 646 -11.96 36.40 0.28
C GLU A 646 -12.47 37.04 1.58
N ARG A 647 -13.73 37.51 1.59
CA ARG A 647 -14.40 38.07 2.78
C ARG A 647 -14.49 37.07 3.93
N SER A 648 -14.83 35.81 3.63
CA SER A 648 -15.04 34.78 4.65
C SER A 648 -13.73 34.26 5.24
N VAL A 649 -12.70 34.05 4.40
CA VAL A 649 -11.37 33.61 4.81
C VAL A 649 -10.62 34.71 5.57
N GLU A 650 -10.78 35.97 5.19
CA GLU A 650 -10.24 37.08 5.96
C GLU A 650 -10.94 37.25 7.32
N ALA A 651 -12.26 37.14 7.36
CA ALA A 651 -13.00 37.16 8.63
C ALA A 651 -12.65 35.96 9.53
N ALA A 652 -12.30 34.81 8.95
CA ALA A 652 -11.75 33.67 9.68
C ALA A 652 -10.35 33.97 10.25
N ALA A 653 -9.45 34.52 9.43
CA ALA A 653 -8.10 34.92 9.84
C ALA A 653 -8.12 35.93 11.00
N LYS A 654 -8.93 37.00 10.87
CA LYS A 654 -9.14 38.04 11.89
C LYS A 654 -9.67 37.48 13.22
N ARG A 655 -10.44 36.38 13.22
CA ARG A 655 -10.96 35.73 14.45
C ARG A 655 -9.93 34.87 15.20
N LYS A 656 -8.77 34.59 14.61
CA LYS A 656 -7.67 33.82 15.23
C LYS A 656 -6.35 34.60 15.21
N ASP A 657 -6.44 35.94 15.15
CA ASP A 657 -5.32 36.89 15.11
C ASP A 657 -4.26 36.59 14.03
N LEU A 658 -4.71 36.03 12.89
CA LEU A 658 -3.85 35.69 11.76
C LEU A 658 -3.76 36.86 10.76
N ARG A 659 -2.54 37.33 10.51
CA ARG A 659 -2.26 38.31 9.44
C ARG A 659 -1.96 37.58 8.13
N ILE A 660 -2.75 37.83 7.09
CA ILE A 660 -2.50 37.39 5.72
C ILE A 660 -1.52 38.36 5.06
N ASP A 661 -0.46 37.87 4.40
CA ASP A 661 0.38 38.71 3.55
C ASP A 661 -0.24 38.90 2.15
N LEU A 662 -0.84 40.08 1.95
CA LEU A 662 -1.38 40.55 0.67
C LEU A 662 -0.45 41.57 -0.03
N ILE A 663 0.73 41.86 0.53
CA ILE A 663 1.63 42.91 0.04
C ILE A 663 2.81 42.30 -0.73
N THR A 664 3.35 41.17 -0.27
CA THR A 664 4.45 40.48 -0.95
C THR A 664 3.95 39.81 -2.24
N GLN A 665 4.24 40.44 -3.37
CA GLN A 665 4.05 39.86 -4.70
C GLN A 665 5.05 38.72 -4.93
N ASN A 666 4.66 37.73 -5.72
CA ASN A 666 5.56 36.67 -6.17
C ASN A 666 6.44 37.20 -7.32
N GLY A 667 7.68 36.70 -7.43
CA GLY A 667 8.42 36.79 -8.69
C GLY A 667 7.86 35.80 -9.73
N THR A 668 8.53 35.64 -10.88
CA THR A 668 8.24 34.50 -11.77
C THR A 668 8.46 33.19 -11.01
N LEU A 669 7.46 32.30 -11.01
CA LEU A 669 7.52 31.02 -10.32
C LEU A 669 8.25 29.98 -11.17
N ASP A 670 9.24 29.32 -10.58
CA ASP A 670 9.74 28.03 -11.07
C ASP A 670 8.81 26.92 -10.56
N LEU A 671 7.99 26.38 -11.47
CA LEU A 671 7.00 25.34 -11.18
C LEU A 671 7.57 23.91 -11.30
N PHE A 672 8.86 23.77 -11.61
CA PHE A 672 9.59 22.49 -11.66
C PHE A 672 10.57 22.32 -10.50
N GLY A 673 11.02 23.43 -9.92
CA GLY A 673 11.84 23.47 -8.71
C GLY A 673 11.04 23.22 -7.43
N ARG A 674 11.28 24.06 -6.42
CA ARG A 674 10.66 23.95 -5.09
C ARG A 674 9.92 25.24 -4.73
N PRO A 675 8.81 25.17 -4.00
CA PRO A 675 8.10 26.36 -3.56
C PRO A 675 9.00 27.22 -2.67
N ALA A 676 8.87 28.55 -2.74
CA ALA A 676 9.75 29.49 -2.04
C ALA A 676 9.65 29.42 -0.51
N HIS A 677 8.49 29.02 0.04
CA HIS A 677 8.24 28.99 1.49
C HIS A 677 7.86 27.58 2.01
N PRO A 678 8.71 26.55 1.84
CA PRO A 678 8.37 25.17 2.16
C PRO A 678 8.25 24.96 3.68
N LYS A 679 7.22 24.23 4.12
CA LYS A 679 7.04 23.93 5.55
C LYS A 679 8.03 22.85 6.02
N PRO A 680 8.68 22.98 7.19
CA PRO A 680 9.62 21.98 7.70
C PRO A 680 9.04 20.57 7.71
N MET A 681 9.85 19.59 7.31
CA MET A 681 9.49 18.17 7.30
C MET A 681 10.22 17.43 8.44
N ASP A 682 9.56 16.48 9.09
CA ASP A 682 10.15 15.66 10.15
C ASP A 682 11.23 14.68 9.60
N LYS A 683 11.76 13.79 10.44
CA LYS A 683 12.84 12.87 10.05
C LYS A 683 12.38 11.82 9.03
N GLU A 684 11.20 11.24 9.22
CA GLU A 684 10.70 10.13 8.38
C GLU A 684 9.97 10.64 7.15
N LEU A 685 9.29 11.79 7.23
CA LEU A 685 8.82 12.51 6.04
C LEU A 685 9.99 12.90 5.13
N ARG A 686 11.13 13.39 5.68
CA ARG A 686 12.37 13.60 4.91
C ARG A 686 13.05 12.32 4.44
N LYS A 687 12.71 11.15 4.96
CA LYS A 687 13.20 9.85 4.45
C LYS A 687 12.36 9.44 3.24
N ALA A 688 11.04 9.46 3.36
CA ALA A 688 10.10 9.17 2.28
C ALA A 688 10.24 10.12 1.09
N ASP A 689 10.28 11.43 1.34
CA ASP A 689 10.46 12.46 0.30
C ASP A 689 11.75 12.24 -0.50
N ARG A 690 12.87 11.87 0.15
CA ARG A 690 14.11 11.52 -0.57
C ARG A 690 14.02 10.23 -1.38
N ILE A 691 13.37 9.18 -0.89
CA ILE A 691 13.18 7.92 -1.64
C ILE A 691 12.37 8.19 -2.91
N ILE A 692 11.24 8.89 -2.77
CA ILE A 692 10.36 9.26 -3.89
C ILE A 692 11.10 10.14 -4.90
N GLN A 693 11.78 11.19 -4.44
CA GLN A 693 12.52 12.10 -5.31
C GLN A 693 13.70 11.42 -6.02
N MET A 694 14.38 10.46 -5.39
CA MET A 694 15.43 9.68 -6.03
C MET A 694 14.87 8.80 -7.15
N ALA A 695 13.77 8.06 -6.91
CA ALA A 695 13.13 7.23 -7.92
C ALA A 695 12.53 8.03 -9.09
N MET A 696 11.94 9.20 -8.80
CA MET A 696 11.45 10.13 -9.83
C MET A 696 12.58 10.73 -10.69
N ALA A 697 13.80 10.82 -10.15
CA ALA A 697 14.97 11.35 -10.85
C ALA A 697 15.76 10.28 -11.62
N SER A 698 15.74 9.01 -11.16
CA SER A 698 16.38 7.88 -11.86
C SER A 698 15.53 7.28 -12.98
N ASP A 699 14.23 7.62 -13.05
CA ASP A 699 13.22 6.93 -13.87
C ASP A 699 13.12 5.43 -13.57
N SER A 700 13.44 5.04 -12.32
CA SER A 700 13.48 3.64 -11.87
C SER A 700 12.18 2.90 -12.14
N GLU A 701 12.28 1.67 -12.64
CA GLU A 701 11.14 0.79 -12.84
C GLU A 701 10.62 0.29 -11.47
N GLY A 702 9.72 1.04 -10.84
CA GLY A 702 9.04 0.64 -9.60
C GLY A 702 7.79 -0.21 -9.84
N ILE A 703 7.26 -0.81 -8.77
CA ILE A 703 5.99 -1.56 -8.77
C ILE A 703 5.10 -1.10 -7.62
N GLU A 704 3.84 -0.90 -7.96
CA GLU A 704 2.76 -0.50 -7.07
C GLU A 704 1.63 -1.53 -7.13
N PHE A 705 1.09 -1.91 -5.97
CA PHE A 705 -0.14 -2.68 -5.85
C PHE A 705 -0.90 -2.29 -4.59
N THR A 706 -2.17 -2.68 -4.49
CA THR A 706 -3.04 -2.41 -3.35
C THR A 706 -3.65 -3.71 -2.83
N GLU A 707 -3.54 -3.97 -1.53
CA GLU A 707 -3.99 -5.18 -0.85
C GLU A 707 -5.06 -4.87 0.21
N VAL A 708 -6.04 -5.77 0.35
CA VAL A 708 -7.02 -5.82 1.44
C VAL A 708 -6.90 -7.15 2.16
N MET A 709 -6.71 -7.11 3.48
CA MET A 709 -6.78 -8.30 4.33
C MET A 709 -7.78 -8.07 5.46
N SER A 710 -8.67 -9.03 5.70
CA SER A 710 -9.74 -8.98 6.71
C SER A 710 -9.74 -10.22 7.60
N GLY A 711 -10.09 -10.07 8.88
CA GLY A 711 -10.11 -11.15 9.86
C GLY A 711 -10.47 -10.66 11.26
N TYR A 712 -9.84 -11.25 12.28
CA TYR A 712 -10.16 -10.98 13.69
C TYR A 712 -8.90 -10.85 14.53
N ILE A 713 -8.90 -9.93 15.50
CA ILE A 713 -7.78 -9.67 16.42
C ILE A 713 -8.33 -9.48 17.83
N ASN A 714 -7.81 -10.26 18.80
CA ASN A 714 -8.14 -10.14 20.21
C ASN A 714 -7.28 -9.03 20.84
N ILE A 715 -7.91 -8.19 21.66
CA ILE A 715 -7.34 -7.01 22.32
C ILE A 715 -7.30 -7.19 23.85
N GLU A 716 -8.05 -8.16 24.39
CA GLU A 716 -8.29 -8.31 25.82
C GLU A 716 -7.28 -9.27 26.48
N ASP A 717 -7.05 -10.45 25.90
CA ASP A 717 -6.15 -11.47 26.46
C ASP A 717 -4.77 -11.53 25.79
N GLN A 718 -3.71 -11.55 26.60
CA GLN A 718 -2.37 -11.96 26.14
C GLN A 718 -2.27 -13.49 26.10
N VAL A 719 -2.85 -14.09 25.05
CA VAL A 719 -2.72 -15.52 24.77
C VAL A 719 -1.25 -15.93 24.66
N ASN A 720 -0.83 -16.92 25.45
CA ASN A 720 0.49 -17.53 25.41
C ASN A 720 0.37 -19.04 25.70
N THR A 721 0.36 -19.84 24.65
CA THR A 721 0.31 -21.31 24.66
C THR A 721 1.70 -21.96 24.57
N GLY A 722 2.76 -21.15 24.52
CA GLY A 722 4.12 -21.58 24.19
C GLY A 722 4.35 -21.88 22.70
N ASN A 723 3.35 -21.67 21.83
CA ASN A 723 3.46 -21.87 20.39
C ASN A 723 2.75 -20.73 19.63
N GLU A 724 3.50 -19.80 19.05
CA GLU A 724 2.97 -18.58 18.38
C GLU A 724 1.79 -18.85 17.44
N THR A 725 1.86 -19.86 16.58
CA THR A 725 0.78 -20.16 15.62
C THR A 725 -0.50 -20.69 16.28
N ALA A 726 -0.41 -21.27 17.48
CA ALA A 726 -1.59 -21.60 18.29
C ALA A 726 -2.08 -20.38 19.08
N ASP A 727 -1.19 -19.48 19.54
CA ASP A 727 -1.60 -18.22 20.15
C ASP A 727 -2.47 -17.40 19.19
N PHE A 728 -2.06 -17.28 17.93
CA PHE A 728 -2.83 -16.56 16.92
C PHE A 728 -4.16 -17.23 16.59
N ALA A 729 -4.22 -18.57 16.53
CA ALA A 729 -5.47 -19.29 16.32
C ALA A 729 -6.47 -19.07 17.46
N VAL A 730 -6.02 -19.29 18.71
CA VAL A 730 -6.86 -19.08 19.92
C VAL A 730 -7.27 -17.60 20.05
N ALA A 731 -6.40 -16.66 19.72
CA ALA A 731 -6.74 -15.24 19.69
C ALA A 731 -7.76 -14.90 18.59
N THR A 732 -7.63 -15.47 17.38
CA THR A 732 -8.63 -15.30 16.30
C THR A 732 -9.98 -15.87 16.69
N ASP A 733 -10.04 -17.07 17.26
CA ASP A 733 -11.29 -17.72 17.67
C ASP A 733 -12.00 -16.91 18.77
N ALA A 734 -11.25 -16.45 19.78
CA ALA A 734 -11.78 -15.56 20.83
C ALA A 734 -12.26 -14.22 20.27
N ALA A 735 -11.50 -13.61 19.35
CA ALA A 735 -11.87 -12.36 18.70
C ALA A 735 -13.09 -12.51 17.79
N GLN A 736 -13.26 -13.64 17.12
CA GLN A 736 -14.44 -13.95 16.33
C GLN A 736 -15.67 -14.13 17.21
N ALA A 737 -15.55 -14.83 18.35
CA ALA A 737 -16.62 -14.95 19.33
C ALA A 737 -17.03 -13.59 19.95
N ALA A 738 -16.07 -12.68 20.16
CA ALA A 738 -16.31 -11.31 20.62
C ALA A 738 -16.74 -10.32 19.52
N GLY A 739 -16.74 -10.71 18.24
CA GLY A 739 -17.03 -9.82 17.11
C GLY A 739 -15.94 -8.78 16.81
N SER A 740 -14.73 -8.91 17.38
CA SER A 740 -13.58 -8.03 17.19
C SER A 740 -12.94 -8.22 15.81
N THR A 741 -13.65 -7.71 14.80
CA THR A 741 -13.19 -7.67 13.41
C THR A 741 -12.01 -6.70 13.24
N ALA A 742 -11.09 -7.07 12.36
CA ALA A 742 -9.95 -6.26 11.96
C ALA A 742 -9.73 -6.37 10.44
N ARG A 743 -9.27 -5.28 9.82
CA ARG A 743 -9.02 -5.17 8.39
C ARG A 743 -7.94 -4.13 8.11
N PHE A 744 -7.09 -4.36 7.13
CA PHE A 744 -6.33 -3.28 6.50
C PHE A 744 -6.75 -3.08 5.04
N PHE A 745 -6.49 -1.87 4.56
CA PHE A 745 -6.54 -1.51 3.15
C PHE A 745 -5.31 -0.64 2.86
N LEU A 746 -4.29 -1.25 2.23
CA LEU A 746 -2.96 -0.67 2.06
C LEU A 746 -2.56 -0.66 0.59
N SER A 747 -1.84 0.39 0.20
CA SER A 747 -1.10 0.45 -1.05
C SER A 747 0.38 0.30 -0.75
N CYS A 748 1.06 -0.55 -1.52
CA CYS A 748 2.46 -0.90 -1.37
C CYS A 748 3.22 -0.37 -2.58
N HIS A 749 4.14 0.56 -2.33
CA HIS A 749 4.93 1.26 -3.34
C HIS A 749 6.40 0.87 -3.23
N ALA A 750 6.85 -0.04 -4.10
CA ALA A 750 8.26 -0.35 -4.29
C ALA A 750 8.82 0.56 -5.39
N TRP A 751 9.53 1.62 -5.00
CA TRP A 751 9.94 2.68 -5.92
C TRP A 751 11.05 2.27 -6.92
N ASP A 752 11.73 1.14 -6.69
CA ASP A 752 12.71 0.55 -7.59
C ASP A 752 12.65 -0.99 -7.51
N THR A 753 12.42 -1.67 -8.63
CA THR A 753 12.27 -3.14 -8.69
C THR A 753 13.61 -3.88 -8.58
N ASP A 754 14.73 -3.27 -8.96
CA ASP A 754 16.06 -3.87 -8.76
C ASP A 754 16.58 -3.65 -7.34
N GLU A 755 16.19 -2.57 -6.66
CA GLU A 755 16.38 -2.46 -5.21
C GLU A 755 15.48 -3.46 -4.45
N LEU A 756 14.20 -3.60 -4.85
CA LEU A 756 13.24 -4.56 -4.30
C LEU A 756 13.68 -6.02 -4.45
N ILE A 757 14.33 -6.40 -5.55
CA ILE A 757 14.76 -7.79 -5.81
C ILE A 757 16.21 -8.05 -5.38
N GLY A 758 17.09 -7.05 -5.50
CA GLY A 758 18.54 -7.19 -5.30
C GLY A 758 19.02 -7.09 -3.85
N ARG A 759 18.24 -6.52 -2.93
CA ARG A 759 18.59 -6.40 -1.51
C ARG A 759 17.78 -7.36 -0.64
N SER A 760 18.42 -7.95 0.37
CA SER A 760 17.79 -8.87 1.33
C SER A 760 16.88 -8.21 2.37
N ASP A 761 16.71 -6.89 2.35
CA ASP A 761 15.69 -6.18 3.11
C ASP A 761 14.46 -5.77 2.26
N HIS A 762 14.50 -5.98 0.94
CA HIS A 762 13.36 -5.89 0.02
C HIS A 762 12.40 -4.68 0.22
N PRO A 763 12.88 -3.44 0.44
CA PRO A 763 12.06 -2.40 1.09
C PRO A 763 11.02 -1.76 0.17
N ALA A 764 9.73 -1.94 0.47
CA ALA A 764 8.62 -1.18 -0.11
C ALA A 764 7.91 -0.30 0.93
N MET A 765 7.33 0.82 0.48
CA MET A 765 6.63 1.79 1.34
C MET A 765 5.13 1.48 1.42
N LEU A 766 4.62 1.28 2.64
CA LEU A 766 3.19 1.03 2.90
C LEU A 766 2.45 2.32 3.28
N THR A 767 1.37 2.63 2.54
CA THR A 767 0.44 3.73 2.85
C THR A 767 -0.99 3.21 2.94
N GLY A 768 -1.81 3.71 3.87
CA GLY A 768 -3.23 3.38 3.93
C GLY A 768 -3.81 3.35 5.34
N THR A 769 -4.73 2.43 5.56
CA THR A 769 -5.60 2.39 6.75
C THR A 769 -5.70 1.01 7.38
N PHE A 770 -5.76 0.97 8.71
CA PHE A 770 -6.10 -0.21 9.49
C PHE A 770 -7.32 0.06 10.38
N THR A 771 -8.35 -0.77 10.23
CA THR A 771 -9.63 -0.67 10.92
C THR A 771 -9.77 -1.89 11.85
N CYS A 772 -9.87 -1.69 13.16
CA CYS A 772 -10.17 -2.75 14.12
C CYS A 772 -11.25 -2.28 15.11
N ALA A 773 -12.31 -3.07 15.31
CA ALA A 773 -13.43 -2.68 16.14
C ALA A 773 -13.09 -2.66 17.64
N GLY A 774 -12.27 -3.60 18.11
CA GLY A 774 -11.83 -3.68 19.51
C GLY A 774 -10.78 -2.63 19.92
N LEU A 775 -10.18 -1.89 18.96
CA LEU A 775 -9.14 -0.92 19.27
C LEU A 775 -9.67 0.53 19.37
N PRO A 776 -9.46 1.20 20.53
CA PRO A 776 -9.84 2.60 20.69
C PRO A 776 -9.17 3.52 19.65
N GLY A 777 -9.98 4.40 19.04
CA GLY A 777 -9.48 5.38 18.05
C GLY A 777 -9.34 4.86 16.61
N SER A 778 -9.78 3.62 16.34
CA SER A 778 -10.01 3.12 14.97
C SER A 778 -10.92 4.05 14.15
N PRO A 779 -10.69 4.25 12.83
CA PRO A 779 -9.61 3.67 12.02
C PRO A 779 -8.26 4.37 12.24
N PHE A 780 -7.19 3.60 12.08
CA PHE A 780 -5.80 4.06 12.15
C PHE A 780 -5.28 4.40 10.76
N MET A 781 -4.46 5.45 10.64
CA MET A 781 -3.64 5.69 9.45
C MET A 781 -2.25 5.09 9.62
N VAL A 782 -1.72 4.46 8.57
CA VAL A 782 -0.32 3.99 8.54
C VAL A 782 0.61 5.17 8.31
N LEU A 783 1.63 5.32 9.17
CA LEU A 783 2.58 6.45 9.18
C LEU A 783 3.77 6.29 8.21
N ARG A 784 3.64 5.37 7.24
CA ARG A 784 4.70 4.66 6.51
C ARG A 784 5.32 3.53 7.33
N GLY A 785 5.75 2.48 6.63
CA GLY A 785 6.59 1.40 7.16
C GLY A 785 7.05 0.47 6.04
N ALA A 786 7.66 -0.64 6.42
CA ALA A 786 8.33 -1.57 5.53
C ALA A 786 7.48 -2.82 5.22
N PHE A 787 7.59 -3.29 3.99
CA PHE A 787 7.15 -4.61 3.56
C PHE A 787 8.37 -5.37 3.03
N ASN A 788 8.64 -6.56 3.57
CA ASN A 788 9.84 -7.35 3.29
C ASN A 788 9.45 -8.73 2.73
N LEU A 789 10.07 -9.16 1.63
CA LEU A 789 9.67 -10.35 0.87
C LEU A 789 10.54 -11.59 1.17
N PHE A 790 9.91 -12.71 1.54
CA PHE A 790 10.52 -14.05 1.65
C PHE A 790 11.78 -14.16 2.54
N ASN A 791 11.83 -13.43 3.65
CA ASN A 791 12.90 -13.54 4.66
C ASN A 791 12.97 -14.97 5.25
N GLU A 792 14.16 -15.57 5.35
CA GLU A 792 14.35 -16.88 6.00
C GLU A 792 13.96 -16.85 7.48
N ASP A 793 13.11 -17.79 7.92
CA ASP A 793 12.82 -17.96 9.34
C ASP A 793 13.96 -18.73 10.03
N LYS A 794 14.78 -18.02 10.80
CA LYS A 794 15.95 -18.60 11.50
C LYS A 794 15.56 -19.65 12.57
N ARG A 795 14.28 -19.76 12.92
CA ARG A 795 13.75 -20.73 13.90
C ARG A 795 13.47 -22.08 13.26
N THR A 796 12.90 -22.08 12.04
CA THR A 796 12.40 -23.29 11.36
C THR A 796 13.11 -23.47 10.00
N PRO A 797 13.78 -24.62 9.74
CA PRO A 797 14.41 -24.89 8.45
C PRO A 797 13.42 -24.75 7.27
N ASP A 798 13.94 -24.44 6.08
CA ASP A 798 13.18 -24.48 4.82
C ASP A 798 11.87 -23.63 4.84
N THR A 799 11.83 -22.56 5.66
CA THR A 799 10.66 -21.70 5.89
C THR A 799 10.97 -20.23 5.55
N THR A 800 10.06 -19.56 4.85
CA THR A 800 10.19 -18.15 4.45
C THR A 800 8.98 -17.31 4.88
N ASN A 801 9.22 -16.07 5.29
CA ASN A 801 8.20 -15.15 5.79
C ASN A 801 8.09 -13.90 4.90
N LEU A 802 6.86 -13.49 4.56
CA LEU A 802 6.59 -12.15 4.03
C LEU A 802 6.16 -11.27 5.22
N THR A 803 6.88 -10.18 5.49
CA THR A 803 6.73 -9.37 6.71
C THR A 803 6.18 -7.98 6.42
N TYR A 804 5.26 -7.51 7.26
CA TYR A 804 4.63 -6.19 7.22
C TYR A 804 4.93 -5.52 8.56
N ASP A 805 5.70 -4.44 8.57
CA ASP A 805 6.26 -3.81 9.77
C ASP A 805 6.07 -2.28 9.68
N PHE A 806 5.11 -1.74 10.43
CA PHE A 806 4.75 -0.32 10.31
C PHE A 806 4.12 0.27 11.58
N ASP A 807 4.37 1.56 11.81
CA ASP A 807 3.65 2.34 12.80
C ASP A 807 2.33 2.87 12.24
N MET A 808 1.30 2.93 13.07
CA MET A 808 0.00 3.48 12.72
C MET A 808 -0.56 4.36 13.84
N ILE A 809 -1.23 5.46 13.46
CA ILE A 809 -1.79 6.46 14.39
C ILE A 809 -3.32 6.39 14.41
N SER A 810 -3.91 6.44 15.60
CA SER A 810 -5.36 6.45 15.81
C SER A 810 -5.96 7.86 15.67
N THR A 811 -7.27 7.95 15.45
CA THR A 811 -8.06 9.22 15.49
C THR A 811 -8.02 9.95 16.84
N ARG A 812 -7.34 9.41 17.85
CA ARG A 812 -7.09 10.05 19.16
C ARG A 812 -5.66 10.59 19.30
N GLY A 813 -4.78 10.32 18.32
CA GLY A 813 -3.34 10.61 18.36
C GLY A 813 -2.48 9.51 18.98
N GLU A 814 -3.02 8.32 19.21
CA GLU A 814 -2.28 7.21 19.82
C GLU A 814 -1.56 6.40 18.74
N ILE A 815 -0.24 6.22 18.88
CA ILE A 815 0.55 5.35 18.00
C ILE A 815 0.48 3.90 18.52
N VAL A 816 0.27 2.97 17.60
CA VAL A 816 0.35 1.52 17.77
C VAL A 816 1.23 0.98 16.66
N HIS A 817 2.11 0.05 16.98
CA HIS A 817 2.97 -0.62 16.01
C HIS A 817 2.31 -1.93 15.53
N PHE A 818 2.38 -2.18 14.23
CA PHE A 818 1.83 -3.35 13.56
C PHE A 818 2.98 -4.21 13.04
N HIS A 819 3.08 -5.45 13.53
CA HIS A 819 3.97 -6.47 12.99
C HIS A 819 3.15 -7.68 12.53
N GLY A 820 3.06 -7.87 11.21
CA GLY A 820 2.39 -9.01 10.59
C GLY A 820 3.34 -9.86 9.75
N TYR A 821 3.12 -11.18 9.70
CA TYR A 821 3.89 -12.06 8.80
C TYR A 821 3.07 -13.21 8.21
N LYS A 822 3.32 -13.53 6.94
CA LYS A 822 2.75 -14.68 6.21
C LYS A 822 3.79 -15.78 6.17
N ILE A 823 3.48 -16.97 6.66
CA ILE A 823 4.40 -18.12 6.70
C ILE A 823 4.25 -18.92 5.40
N VAL A 824 5.33 -19.06 4.65
CA VAL A 824 5.43 -19.90 3.45
C VAL A 824 6.46 -20.99 3.72
N ASP A 825 5.96 -22.19 4.05
CA ASP A 825 6.73 -23.40 4.31
C ASP A 825 6.38 -24.52 3.30
N ARG A 826 7.01 -25.69 3.45
CA ARG A 826 6.84 -26.85 2.56
C ARG A 826 5.57 -27.67 2.79
N SER A 827 4.74 -27.36 3.79
CA SER A 827 3.43 -28.01 3.98
C SER A 827 2.48 -27.78 2.79
N ILE A 828 2.78 -26.78 1.96
CA ILE A 828 2.08 -26.43 0.72
C ILE A 828 2.44 -27.32 -0.48
N ALA A 829 3.47 -28.16 -0.37
CA ALA A 829 4.01 -28.93 -1.49
C ALA A 829 2.93 -29.79 -2.18
N PHE A 830 2.78 -29.61 -3.49
CA PHE A 830 1.72 -30.19 -4.33
C PHE A 830 0.26 -29.97 -3.86
N LYS A 831 0.01 -29.00 -2.97
CA LYS A 831 -1.32 -28.70 -2.40
C LYS A 831 -1.76 -27.27 -2.72
N PRO A 832 -2.48 -27.03 -3.82
CA PRO A 832 -2.91 -25.68 -4.22
C PRO A 832 -3.73 -24.96 -3.14
N TRP A 833 -4.58 -25.66 -2.40
CA TRP A 833 -5.37 -25.06 -1.31
C TRP A 833 -4.53 -24.68 -0.08
N SER A 834 -3.51 -25.49 0.26
CA SER A 834 -2.55 -25.14 1.31
C SER A 834 -1.66 -23.97 0.89
N THR A 835 -1.26 -23.94 -0.39
CA THR A 835 -0.53 -22.80 -1.00
C THR A 835 -1.34 -21.52 -0.86
N TRP A 836 -2.61 -21.55 -1.29
CA TRP A 836 -3.54 -20.43 -1.12
C TRP A 836 -3.66 -20.01 0.35
N LYS A 837 -3.84 -20.94 1.30
CA LYS A 837 -3.93 -20.57 2.73
C LYS A 837 -2.64 -19.92 3.24
N ALA A 838 -1.46 -20.42 2.86
CA ALA A 838 -0.18 -19.85 3.25
C ALA A 838 0.05 -18.43 2.69
N THR A 839 -0.22 -18.21 1.40
CA THR A 839 -0.02 -16.90 0.77
C THR A 839 -1.10 -15.87 1.11
N SER A 840 -2.28 -16.31 1.54
CA SER A 840 -3.41 -15.44 1.92
C SER A 840 -3.57 -15.23 3.42
N THR A 841 -2.86 -15.93 4.32
CA THR A 841 -3.00 -15.78 5.79
C THR A 841 -1.85 -14.97 6.38
N LEU A 842 -2.18 -13.91 7.11
CA LEU A 842 -1.25 -13.07 7.85
C LEU A 842 -1.48 -13.26 9.36
N TYR A 843 -0.44 -13.63 10.09
CA TYR A 843 -0.42 -13.63 11.55
C TYR A 843 -0.02 -12.23 12.03
N VAL A 844 -0.82 -11.61 12.91
CA VAL A 844 -0.69 -10.18 13.27
C VAL A 844 -0.53 -10.01 14.78
N THR A 845 0.54 -9.31 15.17
CA THR A 845 0.77 -8.81 16.53
C THR A 845 0.73 -7.28 16.52
N LEU A 846 0.01 -6.70 17.48
CA LEU A 846 -0.07 -5.25 17.67
C LEU A 846 0.59 -4.87 19.00
N THR A 847 1.47 -3.88 19.01
CA THR A 847 2.22 -3.44 20.20
C THR A 847 2.09 -1.94 20.44
N LYS A 848 2.24 -1.52 21.72
CA LYS A 848 2.19 -0.11 22.14
C LYS A 848 3.31 0.13 23.14
N GLY A 849 4.44 0.61 22.65
CA GLY A 849 5.73 0.37 23.32
C GLY A 849 6.00 -1.14 23.42
N ASP A 850 6.69 -1.57 24.47
CA ASP A 850 7.08 -2.98 24.65
C ASP A 850 5.91 -3.93 25.00
N ARG A 851 4.67 -3.42 25.13
CA ARG A 851 3.48 -4.21 25.47
C ARG A 851 2.69 -4.60 24.22
N THR A 852 2.46 -5.91 24.05
CA THR A 852 1.43 -6.43 23.14
C THR A 852 0.03 -5.99 23.56
N VAL A 853 -0.68 -5.34 22.65
CA VAL A 853 -2.08 -4.88 22.78
C VAL A 853 -3.04 -5.63 21.86
N GLY A 854 -2.55 -6.55 21.02
CA GLY A 854 -3.42 -7.52 20.35
C GLY A 854 -2.69 -8.61 19.59
N LYS A 855 -3.39 -9.73 19.33
CA LYS A 855 -2.97 -10.86 18.48
C LYS A 855 -4.15 -11.36 17.64
N GLY A 856 -3.89 -11.84 16.42
CA GLY A 856 -4.89 -12.57 15.63
C GLY A 856 -4.43 -12.87 14.21
N THR A 857 -5.37 -13.13 13.30
CA THR A 857 -5.11 -13.44 11.89
C THR A 857 -6.01 -12.68 10.93
N LEU A 858 -5.42 -12.21 9.83
CA LEU A 858 -6.12 -11.62 8.69
C LEU A 858 -5.98 -12.52 7.45
N HIS A 859 -6.94 -12.43 6.53
CA HIS A 859 -6.96 -13.19 5.28
C HIS A 859 -7.29 -12.31 4.06
N ILE A 860 -6.67 -12.58 2.92
CA ILE A 860 -7.10 -12.01 1.63
C ILE A 860 -8.35 -12.77 1.15
N LEU A 861 -9.42 -12.07 0.80
CA LEU A 861 -10.60 -12.69 0.19
C LEU A 861 -10.37 -12.91 -1.32
N PRO A 862 -10.88 -13.98 -1.96
CA PRO A 862 -10.65 -14.22 -3.39
C PRO A 862 -11.11 -13.08 -4.33
N GLN A 863 -12.13 -12.31 -3.93
CA GLN A 863 -12.58 -11.12 -4.68
C GLN A 863 -11.63 -9.92 -4.53
N ASP A 864 -11.01 -9.81 -3.37
CA ASP A 864 -10.05 -8.75 -3.05
C ASP A 864 -8.71 -9.05 -3.75
N PHE A 865 -8.25 -10.31 -3.75
CA PHE A 865 -7.07 -10.74 -4.51
C PHE A 865 -7.23 -10.56 -6.03
N ALA A 866 -8.42 -10.83 -6.58
CA ALA A 866 -8.71 -10.54 -7.98
C ALA A 866 -8.67 -9.03 -8.29
N SER A 867 -9.00 -8.19 -7.30
CA SER A 867 -8.91 -6.73 -7.41
C SER A 867 -7.45 -6.26 -7.28
N GLU A 868 -6.70 -6.78 -6.32
CA GLU A 868 -5.25 -6.60 -6.12
C GLU A 868 -4.47 -6.87 -7.40
N LEU A 869 -4.69 -8.03 -8.04
CA LEU A 869 -4.08 -8.38 -9.34
C LEU A 869 -4.35 -7.35 -10.45
N SER A 870 -5.49 -6.65 -10.42
CA SER A 870 -5.80 -5.56 -11.36
C SER A 870 -5.23 -4.19 -10.93
N THR A 871 -4.84 -4.04 -9.66
CA THR A 871 -4.17 -2.82 -9.17
C THR A 871 -2.71 -2.74 -9.55
N PHE A 872 -2.03 -3.85 -9.89
CA PHE A 872 -0.61 -3.83 -10.27
C PHE A 872 -0.32 -2.76 -11.33
N THR A 873 0.53 -1.81 -10.97
CA THR A 873 0.92 -0.66 -11.80
C THR A 873 2.45 -0.55 -11.82
N PRO A 874 3.10 -0.86 -12.95
CA PRO A 874 4.53 -0.59 -13.11
C PRO A 874 4.80 0.90 -13.35
N HIS A 875 5.83 1.41 -12.69
CA HIS A 875 6.47 2.69 -12.98
C HIS A 875 7.55 2.53 -14.07
N GLY A 876 7.98 3.65 -14.67
CA GLY A 876 8.93 3.71 -15.79
C GLY A 876 8.40 4.51 -16.99
N SER A 877 9.29 5.02 -17.84
CA SER A 877 8.93 5.93 -18.94
C SER A 877 8.23 5.29 -20.15
N THR A 878 8.40 3.99 -20.42
CA THR A 878 7.87 3.35 -21.65
C THR A 878 6.95 2.16 -21.41
N THR A 879 5.99 1.94 -22.32
CA THR A 879 5.00 0.84 -22.22
C THR A 879 5.64 -0.55 -22.26
N LEU A 880 6.79 -0.70 -22.92
CA LEU A 880 7.56 -1.96 -22.96
C LEU A 880 8.27 -2.23 -21.62
N SER A 881 8.98 -1.24 -21.08
CA SER A 881 9.58 -1.24 -19.74
C SER A 881 8.56 -1.68 -18.68
N LYS A 882 7.39 -1.02 -18.67
CA LYS A 882 6.26 -1.33 -17.79
C LYS A 882 5.85 -2.81 -17.81
N MET A 883 5.73 -3.40 -19.01
CA MET A 883 5.41 -4.81 -19.15
C MET A 883 6.54 -5.70 -18.61
N PHE A 884 7.80 -5.37 -18.89
CA PHE A 884 8.96 -6.15 -18.43
C PHE A 884 9.10 -6.18 -16.91
N SER A 885 9.02 -5.04 -16.19
CA SER A 885 9.14 -5.07 -14.73
C SER A 885 7.97 -5.78 -14.04
N THR A 886 6.73 -5.62 -14.55
CA THR A 886 5.59 -6.41 -14.07
C THR A 886 5.85 -7.91 -14.21
N VAL A 887 6.34 -8.35 -15.37
CA VAL A 887 6.71 -9.76 -15.62
C VAL A 887 7.89 -10.22 -14.75
N LYS A 888 8.90 -9.37 -14.53
CA LYS A 888 10.09 -9.64 -13.71
C LYS A 888 9.71 -9.95 -12.25
N PHE A 889 8.86 -9.11 -11.64
CA PHE A 889 8.37 -9.31 -10.28
C PHE A 889 7.41 -10.51 -10.17
N LEU A 890 6.43 -10.64 -11.08
CA LEU A 890 5.53 -11.79 -11.07
C LEU A 890 6.30 -13.10 -11.27
N THR A 891 7.37 -13.11 -12.08
CA THR A 891 8.27 -14.26 -12.26
C THR A 891 9.09 -14.53 -11.00
N PHE A 892 9.59 -13.50 -10.31
CA PHE A 892 10.28 -13.66 -9.02
C PHE A 892 9.34 -14.24 -7.95
N PHE A 893 8.18 -13.62 -7.73
CA PHE A 893 7.17 -14.09 -6.77
C PHE A 893 6.69 -15.51 -7.09
N ALA A 894 6.35 -15.78 -8.35
CA ALA A 894 5.97 -17.12 -8.80
C ALA A 894 7.11 -18.12 -8.57
N ARG A 895 8.37 -17.77 -8.83
CA ARG A 895 9.54 -18.64 -8.58
C ARG A 895 9.73 -18.98 -7.10
N GLN A 896 9.50 -18.04 -6.19
CA GLN A 896 9.61 -18.27 -4.73
C GLN A 896 8.43 -19.09 -4.17
N VAL A 897 7.21 -18.90 -4.68
CA VAL A 897 6.07 -19.76 -4.30
C VAL A 897 6.22 -21.15 -4.92
N LEU A 898 6.69 -21.24 -6.18
CA LEU A 898 6.88 -22.49 -6.90
C LEU A 898 8.03 -23.34 -6.34
N SER A 899 9.09 -22.74 -5.80
CA SER A 899 10.19 -23.48 -5.16
C SER A 899 9.71 -24.26 -3.93
N ASN A 900 8.79 -23.69 -3.14
CA ASN A 900 8.14 -24.35 -2.02
C ASN A 900 7.04 -25.33 -2.47
N PHE A 901 6.20 -24.95 -3.44
CA PHE A 901 5.14 -25.82 -3.98
C PHE A 901 5.67 -27.09 -4.69
N LEU A 902 6.79 -26.98 -5.40
CA LEU A 902 7.50 -28.10 -6.03
C LEU A 902 8.67 -28.62 -5.18
N GLY A 903 8.71 -28.34 -3.87
CA GLY A 903 9.86 -28.60 -2.98
C GLY A 903 10.60 -29.92 -3.23
N PRO A 904 9.93 -31.09 -3.25
CA PRO A 904 10.57 -32.40 -3.50
C PRO A 904 11.21 -32.58 -4.89
N LEU A 905 10.91 -31.70 -5.85
CA LEU A 905 11.53 -31.66 -7.18
C LEU A 905 12.68 -30.64 -7.29
N GLY A 906 12.90 -29.81 -6.27
CA GLY A 906 13.97 -28.82 -6.22
C GLY A 906 15.37 -29.42 -6.13
N PHE A 907 16.38 -28.55 -6.14
CA PHE A 907 17.78 -28.96 -5.98
C PHE A 907 18.03 -29.54 -4.58
N MET A 908 18.62 -30.73 -4.53
CA MET A 908 18.97 -31.40 -3.27
C MET A 908 20.13 -30.68 -2.58
N GLN A 909 20.04 -30.48 -1.28
CA GLN A 909 21.06 -29.84 -0.47
C GLN A 909 22.09 -30.88 0.00
N PHE A 910 23.31 -30.74 -0.49
CA PHE A 910 24.45 -31.58 -0.12
C PHE A 910 25.23 -31.01 1.09
N PRO A 911 25.98 -31.86 1.82
CA PRO A 911 26.80 -31.43 2.97
C PRO A 911 27.84 -30.36 2.61
N THR A 912 27.89 -29.28 3.39
CA THR A 912 28.95 -28.26 3.34
C THR A 912 30.12 -28.62 4.27
N THR A 913 31.32 -28.14 3.92
CA THR A 913 32.57 -28.44 4.67
C THR A 913 32.77 -27.52 5.88
N THR A 914 32.32 -26.28 5.82
CA THR A 914 32.33 -25.30 6.92
C THR A 914 31.08 -25.41 7.79
N TYR A 915 31.06 -24.83 8.99
CA TYR A 915 29.81 -24.63 9.74
C TYR A 915 29.01 -23.47 9.15
N GLN A 916 27.70 -23.67 9.05
CA GLN A 916 26.72 -22.67 8.64
C GLN A 916 25.76 -22.41 9.80
N GLY A 917 25.46 -21.14 10.08
CA GLY A 917 24.60 -20.73 11.20
C GLY A 917 25.37 -20.36 12.47
N TYR A 918 24.65 -20.32 13.59
CA TYR A 918 25.11 -19.74 14.85
C TYR A 918 26.04 -20.69 15.63
N GLU A 919 27.35 -20.54 15.46
CA GLU A 919 28.34 -21.17 16.35
C GLU A 919 28.36 -20.45 17.70
N VAL A 920 27.85 -21.11 18.74
CA VAL A 920 28.29 -20.80 20.11
C VAL A 920 29.65 -21.45 20.29
N ASN A 921 30.65 -20.70 20.78
CA ASN A 921 31.94 -21.24 21.21
C ASN A 921 31.76 -22.14 22.45
N LYS A 922 31.31 -23.39 22.23
CA LYS A 922 31.16 -24.41 23.25
C LYS A 922 32.53 -24.83 23.79
N LYS A 923 32.60 -25.13 25.08
CA LYS A 923 33.82 -25.69 25.68
C LYS A 923 34.03 -27.12 25.16
N PRO A 924 35.21 -27.47 24.61
CA PRO A 924 35.52 -28.86 24.27
C PRO A 924 35.56 -29.73 25.55
N PRO A 925 35.51 -31.06 25.42
CA PRO A 925 35.81 -31.96 26.53
C PRO A 925 37.19 -31.64 27.12
N VAL A 926 37.31 -31.72 28.45
CA VAL A 926 38.59 -31.50 29.14
C VAL A 926 39.59 -32.62 28.85
N GLU A 927 39.10 -33.78 28.42
CA GLU A 927 39.89 -34.96 28.11
C GLU A 927 39.14 -35.86 27.11
N THR A 928 39.87 -36.56 26.25
CA THR A 928 39.31 -37.60 25.36
C THR A 928 40.19 -38.84 25.45
N ILE A 929 39.65 -39.87 26.08
CA ILE A 929 40.35 -41.08 26.50
C ILE A 929 40.08 -42.20 25.50
N LYS A 930 41.10 -43.01 25.20
CA LYS A 930 40.97 -44.21 24.36
C LYS A 930 40.72 -45.43 25.25
N VAL A 931 39.46 -45.84 25.38
CA VAL A 931 39.12 -47.09 26.06
C VAL A 931 39.30 -48.27 25.11
N THR A 932 39.84 -49.37 25.61
CA THR A 932 40.06 -50.60 24.81
C THR A 932 39.24 -51.72 25.41
N SER A 933 38.35 -52.30 24.61
CA SER A 933 37.51 -53.42 25.03
C SER A 933 38.29 -54.72 25.21
N THR A 934 37.67 -55.70 25.87
CA THR A 934 38.22 -57.06 26.05
C THR A 934 38.55 -57.77 24.72
N ASP A 935 37.81 -57.47 23.65
CA ASP A 935 38.08 -57.93 22.28
C ASP A 935 39.02 -57.01 21.46
N LYS A 936 39.75 -56.11 22.15
CA LYS A 936 40.80 -55.22 21.60
C LYS A 936 40.32 -54.19 20.58
N ILE A 937 39.06 -53.75 20.68
CA ILE A 937 38.51 -52.63 19.91
C ILE A 937 38.70 -51.35 20.69
N VAL A 938 39.21 -50.31 20.03
CA VAL A 938 39.40 -48.99 20.64
C VAL A 938 38.19 -48.11 20.36
N SER A 939 37.59 -47.59 21.43
CA SER A 939 36.49 -46.63 21.44
C SER A 939 36.93 -45.35 22.17
N THR A 940 36.21 -44.24 22.01
CA THR A 940 36.57 -42.94 22.62
C THR A 940 35.58 -42.53 23.70
N LEU A 941 36.12 -42.23 24.88
CA LEU A 941 35.42 -41.73 26.04
C LEU A 941 35.75 -40.24 26.24
N GLN A 942 34.80 -39.34 26.00
CA GLN A 942 34.96 -37.91 26.31
C GLN A 942 34.60 -37.63 27.77
N ARG A 943 35.32 -36.68 28.41
CA ARG A 943 35.10 -36.21 29.78
C ARG A 943 34.95 -34.69 29.83
N TRP A 944 34.03 -34.19 30.66
CA TRP A 944 33.84 -32.77 30.96
C TRP A 944 33.74 -32.57 32.48
N ALA A 945 34.50 -31.61 33.00
CA ALA A 945 34.47 -31.22 34.40
C ALA A 945 33.18 -30.41 34.74
N PRO A 946 32.64 -30.50 35.96
CA PRO A 946 31.53 -29.66 36.42
C PRO A 946 31.92 -28.17 36.41
N THR A 947 30.94 -27.27 36.27
CA THR A 947 31.20 -25.81 36.31
C THR A 947 31.18 -25.21 37.71
N THR A 948 30.68 -25.95 38.71
CA THR A 948 30.66 -25.56 40.13
C THR A 948 31.66 -26.40 40.93
N THR A 949 32.33 -25.76 41.90
CA THR A 949 33.34 -26.40 42.77
C THR A 949 32.74 -27.27 43.89
N SER A 950 31.42 -27.23 44.07
CA SER A 950 30.68 -28.02 45.07
C SER A 950 30.19 -29.37 44.53
N SER A 951 30.94 -30.00 43.61
CA SER A 951 30.55 -31.30 43.05
C SER A 951 30.67 -32.39 44.11
N GLN A 952 29.53 -32.92 44.55
CA GLN A 952 29.43 -34.00 45.56
C GLN A 952 29.84 -35.38 45.02
N GLY A 953 30.88 -35.43 44.17
CA GLY A 953 31.32 -36.65 43.48
C GLY A 953 30.31 -37.23 42.47
N ARG A 954 29.21 -36.53 42.18
CA ARG A 954 28.13 -36.94 41.25
C ARG A 954 28.65 -37.06 39.82
N LYS A 955 28.32 -38.17 39.14
CA LYS A 955 28.79 -38.48 37.77
C LYS A 955 27.67 -39.02 36.91
N VAL A 956 27.72 -38.68 35.62
CA VAL A 956 26.79 -39.20 34.61
C VAL A 956 27.54 -39.73 33.39
N LEU A 957 27.16 -40.92 32.93
CA LEU A 957 27.65 -41.54 31.69
C LEU A 957 26.57 -41.51 30.61
N PHE A 958 26.82 -40.74 29.55
CA PHE A 958 26.00 -40.70 28.34
C PHE A 958 26.45 -41.80 27.36
N ILE A 959 25.47 -42.51 26.78
CA ILE A 959 25.67 -43.55 25.77
C ILE A 959 24.79 -43.21 24.54
N PRO A 960 25.39 -42.81 23.40
CA PRO A 960 24.67 -42.35 22.21
C PRO A 960 24.04 -43.50 21.42
N GLY A 961 23.33 -43.17 20.34
CA GLY A 961 22.73 -44.14 19.42
C GLY A 961 23.71 -44.74 18.41
N ALA A 962 23.16 -45.54 17.48
CA ALA A 962 23.93 -45.99 16.31
C ALA A 962 24.13 -44.82 15.33
N SER A 963 25.24 -44.83 14.60
CA SER A 963 25.55 -43.81 13.56
C SER A 963 25.72 -42.37 14.07
N VAL A 964 25.73 -42.15 15.38
CA VAL A 964 25.93 -40.86 16.06
C VAL A 964 27.02 -40.98 17.13
N ASP A 965 27.53 -39.86 17.64
CA ASP A 965 28.51 -39.81 18.73
C ASP A 965 28.11 -38.78 19.81
N HIS A 966 29.03 -38.45 20.70
CA HIS A 966 28.85 -37.45 21.76
C HIS A 966 28.20 -36.11 21.36
N GLN A 967 28.31 -35.68 20.10
CA GLN A 967 27.74 -34.41 19.64
C GLN A 967 26.22 -34.34 19.72
N ILE A 968 25.49 -35.45 19.88
CA ILE A 968 24.02 -35.40 20.13
C ILE A 968 23.66 -34.88 21.52
N PHE A 969 24.58 -35.02 22.49
CA PHE A 969 24.42 -34.49 23.86
C PHE A 969 25.24 -33.21 24.07
N ALA A 970 26.39 -33.10 23.40
CA ALA A 970 27.27 -31.93 23.39
C ALA A 970 27.05 -31.02 22.16
N LEU A 971 25.78 -30.84 21.76
CA LEU A 971 25.42 -30.21 20.49
C LEU A 971 25.82 -28.72 20.44
N PRO A 972 26.56 -28.24 19.41
CA PRO A 972 27.06 -26.87 19.36
C PRO A 972 26.05 -25.85 18.80
N THR A 973 25.02 -26.31 18.10
CA THR A 973 24.04 -25.49 17.36
C THR A 973 22.80 -25.09 18.18
N ILE A 974 22.78 -25.38 19.49
CA ILE A 974 21.71 -25.00 20.42
C ILE A 974 22.25 -24.20 21.61
N LYS A 975 21.39 -23.37 22.23
CA LYS A 975 21.79 -22.41 23.28
C LYS A 975 22.44 -23.09 24.49
N THR A 976 21.82 -24.15 24.99
CA THR A 976 22.30 -25.00 26.07
C THR A 976 22.06 -26.45 25.68
N ASN A 977 23.09 -27.30 25.69
CA ASN A 977 22.96 -28.73 25.41
C ASN A 977 22.96 -29.58 26.69
N ALA A 978 22.69 -30.88 26.56
CA ALA A 978 22.56 -31.79 27.70
C ALA A 978 23.85 -31.89 28.54
N VAL A 979 25.03 -31.86 27.91
CA VAL A 979 26.31 -31.88 28.62
C VAL A 979 26.48 -30.61 29.46
N GLU A 980 26.25 -29.43 28.87
CA GLU A 980 26.31 -28.15 29.60
C GLU A 980 25.30 -28.09 30.75
N TYR A 981 24.10 -28.62 30.56
CA TYR A 981 23.03 -28.64 31.56
C TYR A 981 23.43 -29.48 32.79
N PHE A 982 23.99 -30.68 32.58
CA PHE A 982 24.48 -31.52 33.68
C PHE A 982 25.78 -30.99 34.31
N GLN A 983 26.67 -30.36 33.54
CA GLN A 983 27.82 -29.63 34.10
C GLN A 983 27.39 -28.49 35.03
N ALA A 984 26.34 -27.75 34.66
CA ALA A 984 25.76 -26.67 35.47
C ALA A 984 25.11 -27.20 36.76
N ALA A 985 24.48 -28.37 36.71
CA ALA A 985 24.01 -29.11 37.89
C ALA A 985 25.15 -29.75 38.73
N GLY A 986 26.41 -29.49 38.42
CA GLY A 986 27.57 -29.93 39.21
C GLY A 986 28.00 -31.38 39.00
N TYR A 987 27.54 -32.04 37.93
CA TYR A 987 27.95 -33.40 37.57
C TYR A 987 29.27 -33.39 36.79
N GLU A 988 30.14 -34.37 37.05
CA GLU A 988 31.17 -34.74 36.09
C GLU A 988 30.53 -35.59 34.97
N VAL A 989 30.72 -35.17 33.72
CA VAL A 989 30.02 -35.74 32.57
C VAL A 989 30.98 -36.57 31.74
N PHE A 990 30.59 -37.80 31.43
CA PHE A 990 31.29 -38.73 30.56
C PHE A 990 30.41 -39.11 29.37
N CYS A 991 30.98 -39.35 28.19
CA CYS A 991 30.25 -39.89 27.04
C CYS A 991 31.09 -40.92 26.29
N ILE A 992 30.55 -42.12 26.04
CA ILE A 992 31.24 -43.22 25.33
C ILE A 992 30.76 -43.34 23.89
N THR A 993 31.64 -43.11 22.91
CA THR A 993 31.35 -43.38 21.49
C THR A 993 31.73 -44.82 21.16
N HIS A 994 30.76 -45.75 21.29
CA HIS A 994 30.92 -47.19 21.04
C HIS A 994 31.00 -47.54 19.54
N ARG A 995 31.41 -48.78 19.23
CA ARG A 995 31.76 -49.27 17.88
C ARG A 995 30.66 -49.22 16.82
N THR A 996 29.40 -48.99 17.19
CA THR A 996 28.25 -48.84 16.26
C THR A 996 27.75 -47.40 16.13
N GLY A 997 28.35 -46.46 16.87
CA GLY A 997 28.15 -45.01 16.70
C GLY A 997 28.90 -44.45 15.48
N LYS A 998 29.11 -43.13 15.45
CA LYS A 998 29.87 -42.41 14.42
C LYS A 998 31.38 -42.60 14.63
N THR A 999 31.87 -43.78 14.26
CA THR A 999 33.28 -44.20 14.40
C THR A 999 33.72 -45.08 13.21
N PRO A 1000 35.00 -45.04 12.77
CA PRO A 1000 35.49 -45.93 11.71
C PRO A 1000 35.23 -47.43 11.96
N ASN A 1001 35.13 -47.85 13.23
CA ASN A 1001 34.81 -49.23 13.57
C ASN A 1001 33.41 -49.68 13.12
N ALA A 1002 32.45 -48.76 12.93
CA ALA A 1002 31.08 -49.11 12.53
C ALA A 1002 30.99 -49.75 11.14
N GLN A 1003 31.96 -49.47 10.26
CA GLN A 1003 32.05 -50.09 8.93
C GLN A 1003 32.36 -51.59 8.98
N ARG A 1004 32.93 -52.09 10.08
CA ARG A 1004 33.43 -53.47 10.23
C ARG A 1004 32.33 -54.52 10.47
N GLY A 1005 31.07 -54.10 10.59
CA GLY A 1005 29.93 -55.02 10.72
C GLY A 1005 29.51 -55.38 12.15
N PHE A 1006 30.09 -54.74 13.18
CA PHE A 1006 29.75 -54.97 14.59
C PHE A 1006 28.28 -54.68 14.92
N THR A 1007 27.76 -55.38 15.92
CA THR A 1007 26.36 -55.36 16.36
C THR A 1007 26.14 -54.52 17.63
N THR A 1008 24.89 -54.36 18.09
CA THR A 1008 24.63 -53.76 19.42
C THR A 1008 25.07 -54.68 20.56
N TYR A 1009 25.05 -56.00 20.35
CA TYR A 1009 25.60 -56.95 21.30
C TYR A 1009 27.12 -56.82 21.42
N ASP A 1010 27.85 -56.57 20.32
CA ASP A 1010 29.29 -56.30 20.38
C ASP A 1010 29.61 -55.00 21.13
N ALA A 1011 28.80 -53.95 20.93
CA ALA A 1011 28.99 -52.63 21.52
C ALA A 1011 28.92 -52.61 23.07
N ARG A 1012 28.33 -53.62 23.70
CA ARG A 1012 28.30 -53.73 25.18
C ARG A 1012 29.70 -53.83 25.80
N LEU A 1013 30.69 -54.35 25.05
CA LEU A 1013 32.09 -54.44 25.48
C LEU A 1013 32.79 -53.07 25.51
N ASP A 1014 32.35 -52.11 24.69
CA ASP A 1014 32.85 -50.72 24.74
C ASP A 1014 32.28 -49.98 25.96
N ILE A 1015 31.03 -50.28 26.31
CA ILE A 1015 30.34 -49.72 27.49
C ILE A 1015 30.95 -50.30 28.77
N GLN A 1016 31.25 -51.60 28.81
CA GLN A 1016 32.01 -52.24 29.90
C GLN A 1016 33.36 -51.53 30.11
N ALA A 1017 34.15 -51.38 29.05
CA ALA A 1017 35.46 -50.70 29.11
C ALA A 1017 35.36 -49.23 29.55
N ALA A 1018 34.25 -48.55 29.23
CA ALA A 1018 33.98 -47.21 29.76
C ALA A 1018 33.75 -47.21 31.28
N PHE A 1019 32.96 -48.15 31.83
CA PHE A 1019 32.83 -48.29 33.29
C PHE A 1019 34.18 -48.60 33.95
N GLU A 1020 34.95 -49.53 33.41
CA GLU A 1020 36.25 -49.94 33.94
C GLU A 1020 37.24 -48.75 33.98
N GLU A 1021 37.32 -47.96 32.91
CA GLU A 1021 38.15 -46.75 32.86
C GLU A 1021 37.63 -45.66 33.81
N ILE A 1022 36.32 -45.43 33.89
CA ILE A 1022 35.72 -44.43 34.79
C ILE A 1022 35.98 -44.80 36.26
N HIS A 1023 35.97 -46.07 36.63
CA HIS A 1023 36.39 -46.51 37.97
C HIS A 1023 37.91 -46.39 38.18
N ARG A 1024 38.73 -46.70 37.16
CA ARG A 1024 40.19 -46.53 37.21
C ARG A 1024 40.61 -45.09 37.47
N LEU A 1025 39.93 -44.12 36.86
CA LEU A 1025 40.16 -42.68 37.09
C LEU A 1025 39.77 -42.23 38.50
N GLN A 1026 38.79 -42.90 39.13
CA GLN A 1026 38.29 -42.55 40.46
C GLN A 1026 39.04 -43.21 41.62
N GLY A 1027 39.69 -44.34 41.39
CA GLY A 1027 40.22 -45.19 42.46
C GLY A 1027 39.12 -45.89 43.30
N SER A 1028 37.86 -45.82 42.89
CA SER A 1028 36.72 -46.45 43.56
C SER A 1028 35.67 -46.94 42.57
N ALA A 1029 34.98 -48.04 42.92
CA ALA A 1029 33.85 -48.59 42.17
C ALA A 1029 32.51 -47.91 42.54
N SER A 1030 32.51 -46.57 42.63
CA SER A 1030 31.33 -45.79 43.01
C SER A 1030 30.29 -45.78 41.87
N PRO A 1031 29.00 -46.09 42.16
CA PRO A 1031 28.00 -46.24 41.11
C PRO A 1031 27.67 -44.92 40.40
N ILE A 1032 27.51 -44.99 39.08
CA ILE A 1032 27.37 -43.86 38.16
C ILE A 1032 25.92 -43.78 37.65
N TYR A 1033 25.38 -42.59 37.40
CA TYR A 1033 24.07 -42.47 36.76
C TYR A 1033 24.22 -42.58 35.24
N VAL A 1034 23.35 -43.32 34.55
CA VAL A 1034 23.54 -43.63 33.12
C VAL A 1034 22.40 -43.08 32.27
N ILE A 1035 22.72 -42.37 31.18
CA ILE A 1035 21.75 -41.90 30.20
C ILE A 1035 22.08 -42.59 28.87
N ALA A 1036 21.27 -43.58 28.49
CA ALA A 1036 21.50 -44.37 27.29
C ALA A 1036 20.39 -44.17 26.25
N HIS A 1037 20.76 -44.00 24.99
CA HIS A 1037 19.84 -43.65 23.92
C HIS A 1037 19.91 -44.64 22.74
N CYS A 1038 18.74 -44.95 22.16
CA CYS A 1038 18.63 -45.75 20.94
C CYS A 1038 19.45 -47.07 21.03
N ALA A 1039 20.29 -47.36 20.03
CA ALA A 1039 21.11 -48.56 19.97
C ALA A 1039 22.14 -48.68 21.12
N GLY A 1040 22.55 -47.58 21.75
CA GLY A 1040 23.37 -47.59 22.97
C GLY A 1040 22.59 -48.07 24.19
N SER A 1041 21.30 -47.73 24.28
CA SER A 1041 20.37 -48.27 25.28
C SER A 1041 20.13 -49.77 25.07
N VAL A 1042 19.98 -50.20 23.81
CA VAL A 1042 19.93 -51.64 23.45
C VAL A 1042 21.22 -52.36 23.86
N ALA A 1043 22.39 -51.80 23.54
CA ALA A 1043 23.70 -52.39 23.89
C ALA A 1043 23.92 -52.47 25.42
N LEU A 1044 23.56 -51.42 26.17
CA LEU A 1044 23.56 -51.43 27.63
C LEU A 1044 22.62 -52.52 28.17
N SER A 1045 21.40 -52.63 27.64
CA SER A 1045 20.43 -53.64 28.07
C SER A 1045 20.95 -55.06 27.82
N ALA A 1046 21.63 -55.30 26.71
CA ALA A 1046 22.25 -56.58 26.39
C ALA A 1046 23.34 -56.96 27.40
N GLY A 1047 24.21 -56.02 27.76
CA GLY A 1047 25.28 -56.23 28.75
C GLY A 1047 24.76 -56.41 30.19
N LEU A 1048 23.67 -55.73 30.56
CA LEU A 1048 23.00 -55.95 31.85
C LEU A 1048 22.28 -57.30 31.90
N LEU A 1049 21.64 -57.71 30.80
CA LEU A 1049 20.91 -58.98 30.72
C LEU A 1049 21.82 -60.20 30.62
N ASP A 1050 22.94 -60.15 29.89
CA ASP A 1050 23.89 -61.27 29.85
C ASP A 1050 24.85 -61.30 31.06
N GLY A 1051 24.99 -60.17 31.77
CA GLY A 1051 25.82 -60.01 32.96
C GLY A 1051 27.24 -59.49 32.70
N THR A 1052 27.58 -59.12 31.46
CA THR A 1052 28.83 -58.45 31.10
C THR A 1052 29.00 -57.09 31.80
N ILE A 1053 27.89 -56.39 32.04
CA ILE A 1053 27.84 -55.12 32.77
C ILE A 1053 27.16 -55.38 34.12
N ASN A 1054 27.87 -55.07 35.21
CA ASN A 1054 27.34 -55.27 36.55
C ASN A 1054 26.38 -54.13 36.92
N SER A 1055 25.11 -54.44 37.20
CA SER A 1055 24.11 -53.42 37.59
C SER A 1055 24.48 -52.66 38.86
N LYS A 1056 25.36 -53.19 39.72
CA LYS A 1056 25.91 -52.46 40.88
C LYS A 1056 26.85 -51.30 40.53
N TRP A 1057 27.29 -51.17 39.27
CA TRP A 1057 28.03 -50.00 38.77
C TRP A 1057 27.12 -48.83 38.41
N ILE A 1058 25.80 -49.01 38.47
CA ILE A 1058 24.80 -48.01 38.07
C ILE A 1058 24.00 -47.60 39.32
N SER A 1059 23.89 -46.30 39.59
CA SER A 1059 23.08 -45.79 40.71
C SER A 1059 21.59 -45.73 40.34
N GLY A 1060 21.32 -45.31 39.11
CA GLY A 1060 20.03 -45.30 38.42
C GLY A 1060 20.29 -44.95 36.95
N MET A 1061 19.28 -45.11 36.09
CA MET A 1061 19.47 -44.80 34.67
C MET A 1061 18.23 -44.25 33.96
N THR A 1062 18.47 -43.59 32.83
CA THR A 1062 17.46 -43.22 31.85
C THR A 1062 17.63 -44.02 30.56
N ALA A 1063 16.59 -44.76 30.18
CA ALA A 1063 16.48 -45.46 28.91
C ALA A 1063 15.71 -44.60 27.90
N SER A 1064 16.42 -44.04 26.92
CA SER A 1064 15.86 -43.09 25.95
C SER A 1064 15.45 -43.78 24.65
N GLN A 1065 14.16 -43.64 24.32
CA GLN A 1065 13.42 -44.14 23.17
C GLN A 1065 13.27 -45.67 23.08
N VAL A 1066 14.15 -46.47 23.71
CA VAL A 1066 14.14 -47.94 23.67
C VAL A 1066 14.98 -48.54 24.81
N PHE A 1067 14.71 -49.80 25.17
CA PHE A 1067 15.54 -50.62 26.08
C PHE A 1067 15.54 -52.09 25.64
N PHE A 1068 15.20 -53.06 26.53
CA PHE A 1068 15.26 -54.49 26.19
C PHE A 1068 14.07 -55.03 25.36
N ASN A 1069 12.98 -54.27 25.15
CA ASN A 1069 11.91 -54.64 24.23
C ASN A 1069 11.81 -53.69 23.00
N PRO A 1070 12.79 -53.68 22.08
CA PRO A 1070 12.74 -52.89 20.86
C PRO A 1070 11.55 -53.28 19.98
N MET A 1071 10.65 -52.35 19.70
CA MET A 1071 9.53 -52.53 18.78
C MET A 1071 9.50 -51.38 17.77
N PHE A 1072 9.67 -51.68 16.48
CA PHE A 1072 9.69 -50.67 15.42
C PHE A 1072 8.33 -50.02 15.16
N GLY A 1073 8.37 -48.73 14.81
CA GLY A 1073 7.20 -48.02 14.27
C GLY A 1073 6.75 -48.60 12.93
N THR A 1074 5.48 -48.39 12.58
CA THR A 1074 4.76 -49.05 11.49
C THR A 1074 5.54 -49.17 10.17
N VAL A 1075 6.16 -48.07 9.72
CA VAL A 1075 6.90 -48.02 8.45
C VAL A 1075 8.17 -48.89 8.50
N ASN A 1076 8.92 -48.86 9.60
CA ASN A 1076 10.11 -49.71 9.80
C ASN A 1076 9.74 -51.17 10.02
N LYS A 1077 8.61 -51.46 10.67
CA LYS A 1077 8.06 -52.80 10.80
C LYS A 1077 7.77 -53.40 9.40
N VAL A 1078 7.11 -52.63 8.52
CA VAL A 1078 6.89 -53.03 7.11
C VAL A 1078 8.21 -53.28 6.37
N LYS A 1079 9.21 -52.38 6.47
CA LYS A 1079 10.55 -52.60 5.86
C LYS A 1079 11.19 -53.93 6.30
N ALA A 1080 11.04 -54.29 7.58
CA ALA A 1080 11.64 -55.48 8.18
C ALA A 1080 10.86 -56.78 7.93
N SER A 1081 9.56 -56.70 7.59
CA SER A 1081 8.71 -57.85 7.23
C SER A 1081 8.71 -58.19 5.74
N LEU A 1082 9.54 -57.55 4.90
CA LEU A 1082 9.64 -57.87 3.47
C LEU A 1082 10.30 -59.25 3.23
N PRO A 1083 9.81 -60.06 2.26
CA PRO A 1083 10.27 -61.43 2.05
C PRO A 1083 11.73 -61.54 1.58
N ILE A 1084 12.28 -60.46 1.02
CA ILE A 1084 13.73 -60.30 0.79
C ILE A 1084 14.17 -59.06 1.59
N PRO A 1085 15.01 -59.20 2.62
CA PRO A 1085 15.48 -58.07 3.41
C PRO A 1085 16.19 -57.02 2.55
N LEU A 1086 15.77 -55.75 2.67
CA LEU A 1086 16.36 -54.62 1.94
C LEU A 1086 17.88 -54.51 2.15
N THR A 1087 18.37 -54.92 3.33
CA THR A 1087 19.80 -54.97 3.65
C THR A 1087 20.59 -55.95 2.77
N LYS A 1088 19.98 -57.07 2.34
CA LYS A 1088 20.59 -58.03 1.41
C LYS A 1088 20.61 -57.47 -0.02
N ILE A 1089 19.53 -56.82 -0.45
CA ILE A 1089 19.44 -56.18 -1.77
C ILE A 1089 20.45 -55.04 -1.89
N TYR A 1090 20.50 -54.14 -0.90
CA TYR A 1090 21.51 -53.07 -0.86
C TYR A 1090 22.93 -53.63 -0.79
N LYS A 1091 23.19 -54.67 0.01
CA LYS A 1091 24.51 -55.31 0.08
C LYS A 1091 24.98 -55.89 -1.26
N LEU A 1092 24.05 -56.39 -2.09
CA LEU A 1092 24.35 -56.90 -3.43
C LEU A 1092 24.65 -55.78 -4.45
N LEU A 1093 23.94 -54.64 -4.35
CA LEU A 1093 24.00 -53.56 -5.36
C LEU A 1093 24.95 -52.40 -5.01
N ALA A 1094 25.22 -52.18 -3.72
CA ALA A 1094 25.89 -50.99 -3.20
C ALA A 1094 26.84 -51.25 -2.01
N GLY A 1095 27.00 -52.51 -1.56
CA GLY A 1095 27.98 -52.90 -0.55
C GLY A 1095 27.48 -52.94 0.91
N SER A 1096 28.36 -53.36 1.82
CA SER A 1096 28.02 -53.67 3.22
C SER A 1096 27.80 -52.46 4.14
N TRP A 1097 28.06 -51.24 3.67
CA TRP A 1097 27.96 -49.99 4.42
C TRP A 1097 26.97 -49.02 3.76
N PHE A 1098 26.05 -48.47 4.54
CA PHE A 1098 25.20 -47.37 4.11
C PHE A 1098 25.65 -46.09 4.81
N SER A 1099 26.16 -45.14 4.02
CA SER A 1099 26.44 -43.78 4.50
C SER A 1099 25.17 -42.93 4.42
N CYS A 1100 24.82 -42.26 5.52
CA CYS A 1100 23.74 -41.26 5.52
C CYS A 1100 24.25 -39.92 4.95
N ILE A 1101 25.55 -39.65 5.05
CA ILE A 1101 26.25 -38.61 4.29
C ILE A 1101 26.43 -39.06 2.83
N SER A 1102 26.26 -38.14 1.87
CA SER A 1102 26.43 -38.37 0.42
C SER A 1102 26.88 -37.07 -0.25
N THR A 1103 27.58 -37.15 -1.40
CA THR A 1103 28.13 -35.99 -2.12
C THR A 1103 27.68 -35.93 -3.58
N GLU A 1104 27.84 -34.78 -4.23
CA GLU A 1104 27.59 -34.61 -5.67
C GLU A 1104 28.49 -35.49 -6.55
N HIS A 1105 29.60 -36.00 -6.02
CA HIS A 1105 30.58 -36.80 -6.75
C HIS A 1105 30.35 -38.32 -6.59
N ASP A 1106 29.38 -38.76 -5.79
CA ASP A 1106 29.09 -40.18 -5.51
C ASP A 1106 28.83 -41.01 -6.80
N SER A 1107 28.83 -42.34 -6.70
CA SER A 1107 28.58 -43.23 -7.84
C SER A 1107 27.16 -43.10 -8.40
N LEU A 1108 26.95 -43.49 -9.67
CA LEU A 1108 25.65 -43.40 -10.36
C LEU A 1108 24.50 -44.07 -9.56
N VAL A 1109 24.77 -45.20 -8.91
CA VAL A 1109 23.79 -45.91 -8.06
C VAL A 1109 23.40 -45.07 -6.84
N GLN A 1110 24.34 -44.38 -6.21
CA GLN A 1110 24.07 -43.50 -5.07
C GLN A 1110 23.36 -42.20 -5.48
N ARG A 1111 23.71 -41.62 -6.63
CA ARG A 1111 22.99 -40.45 -7.19
C ARG A 1111 21.55 -40.80 -7.55
N LEU A 1112 21.32 -41.96 -8.18
CA LEU A 1112 19.99 -42.48 -8.46
C LEU A 1112 19.20 -42.72 -7.16
N LEU A 1113 19.83 -43.33 -6.15
CA LEU A 1113 19.22 -43.53 -4.84
C LEU A 1113 18.77 -42.20 -4.21
N ASN A 1114 19.60 -41.16 -4.22
CA ASN A 1114 19.21 -39.83 -3.71
C ASN A 1114 17.97 -39.27 -4.43
N GLN A 1115 17.92 -39.42 -5.77
CA GLN A 1115 16.80 -38.96 -6.59
C GLN A 1115 15.50 -39.76 -6.40
N VAL A 1116 15.59 -41.01 -5.92
CA VAL A 1116 14.43 -41.84 -5.53
C VAL A 1116 13.98 -41.50 -4.10
N VAL A 1117 14.91 -41.33 -3.16
CA VAL A 1117 14.60 -41.21 -1.72
C VAL A 1117 14.04 -39.82 -1.37
N ARG A 1118 14.24 -38.78 -2.19
CA ARG A 1118 13.53 -37.49 -2.05
C ARG A 1118 11.99 -37.59 -2.20
N LEU A 1119 11.49 -38.72 -2.72
CA LEU A 1119 10.05 -39.03 -2.83
C LEU A 1119 9.61 -40.07 -1.79
N TYR A 1120 10.46 -40.37 -0.80
CA TYR A 1120 10.15 -41.31 0.27
C TYR A 1120 9.13 -40.70 1.26
N PRO A 1121 8.02 -41.39 1.59
CA PRO A 1121 6.99 -40.84 2.47
C PRO A 1121 7.45 -40.82 3.94
N ALA A 1122 8.12 -39.75 4.34
CA ALA A 1122 8.71 -39.56 5.68
C ALA A 1122 7.72 -39.12 6.78
N GLY A 1123 6.45 -38.85 6.44
CA GLY A 1123 5.43 -38.42 7.41
C GLY A 1123 4.46 -37.41 6.81
N SER A 1124 4.14 -36.35 7.56
CA SER A 1124 3.35 -35.22 7.07
C SER A 1124 4.16 -34.34 6.11
N PRO A 1125 3.53 -33.62 5.15
CA PRO A 1125 4.25 -32.75 4.21
C PRO A 1125 5.06 -31.60 4.85
N SER A 1126 4.79 -31.28 6.13
CA SER A 1126 5.59 -30.36 6.94
C SER A 1126 7.00 -30.88 7.29
N GLU A 1127 7.30 -32.15 7.01
CA GLU A 1127 8.60 -32.80 7.28
C GLU A 1127 9.43 -32.99 6.00
N LEU A 1128 8.97 -32.49 4.85
CA LEU A 1128 9.72 -32.51 3.60
C LEU A 1128 10.81 -31.43 3.62
N CYS A 1129 12.07 -31.79 3.40
CA CYS A 1129 13.19 -30.87 3.26
C CYS A 1129 13.98 -31.16 1.96
N ASN A 1130 15.07 -30.43 1.68
CA ASN A 1130 16.00 -30.80 0.59
C ASN A 1130 17.28 -31.52 1.07
N SER A 1131 17.46 -31.73 2.38
CA SER A 1131 18.67 -32.32 2.95
C SER A 1131 18.84 -33.78 2.52
N VAL A 1132 19.88 -34.06 1.74
CA VAL A 1132 20.24 -35.44 1.36
C VAL A 1132 20.54 -36.29 2.60
N VAL A 1133 21.07 -35.68 3.66
CA VAL A 1133 21.37 -36.37 4.93
C VAL A 1133 20.08 -36.77 5.67
N CYS A 1134 19.04 -35.92 5.65
CA CYS A 1134 17.74 -36.26 6.22
C CYS A 1134 17.16 -37.47 5.49
N HIS A 1135 16.88 -37.31 4.18
CA HIS A 1135 16.32 -38.37 3.33
C HIS A 1135 17.04 -39.73 3.46
N ARG A 1136 18.38 -39.74 3.43
CA ARG A 1136 19.18 -40.97 3.57
C ARG A 1136 19.16 -41.56 4.99
N SER A 1137 18.99 -40.74 6.03
CA SER A 1137 18.83 -41.22 7.40
C SER A 1137 17.43 -41.82 7.61
N GLU A 1138 16.40 -41.19 7.07
CA GLU A 1138 15.00 -41.61 7.22
C GLU A 1138 14.68 -42.92 6.47
N LEU A 1139 15.31 -43.14 5.32
CA LEU A 1139 15.26 -44.43 4.63
C LEU A 1139 15.74 -45.57 5.55
N VAL A 1140 16.83 -45.35 6.28
CA VAL A 1140 17.50 -46.38 7.10
C VAL A 1140 16.83 -46.56 8.46
N PHE A 1141 16.61 -45.46 9.20
CA PHE A 1141 16.16 -45.48 10.59
C PHE A 1141 14.68 -45.09 10.76
N GLY A 1142 14.03 -44.50 9.76
CA GLY A 1142 12.76 -43.77 9.93
C GLY A 1142 12.99 -42.32 10.38
N ARG A 1143 11.93 -41.50 10.42
CA ARG A 1143 12.01 -40.07 10.77
C ARG A 1143 12.60 -39.89 12.18
N LEU A 1144 13.77 -39.25 12.23
CA LEU A 1144 14.58 -39.09 13.45
C LEU A 1144 14.14 -37.89 14.32
N TRP A 1145 13.61 -36.83 13.72
CA TRP A 1145 13.19 -35.57 14.37
C TRP A 1145 11.92 -35.04 13.71
N SER A 1146 11.22 -34.11 14.36
CA SER A 1146 10.34 -33.18 13.66
C SER A 1146 11.10 -31.90 13.31
N HIS A 1147 10.97 -31.43 12.07
CA HIS A 1147 11.59 -30.17 11.62
C HIS A 1147 11.08 -28.95 12.42
N LYS A 1148 9.91 -29.05 13.09
CA LYS A 1148 9.43 -28.02 14.04
C LYS A 1148 10.25 -27.95 15.34
N ARG A 1149 10.93 -29.03 15.75
CA ARG A 1149 11.77 -29.08 16.97
C ARG A 1149 13.25 -28.82 16.69
N LEU A 1150 13.67 -28.86 15.42
CA LEU A 1150 15.06 -28.75 14.98
C LEU A 1150 15.33 -27.35 14.40
N ASN A 1151 16.25 -26.57 14.98
CA ASN A 1151 16.56 -25.24 14.45
C ASN A 1151 17.38 -25.29 13.14
N ALA A 1152 17.35 -24.20 12.37
CA ALA A 1152 18.04 -24.10 11.07
C ALA A 1152 19.55 -24.43 11.16
N ALA A 1153 20.22 -23.99 12.22
CA ALA A 1153 21.65 -24.27 12.44
C ALA A 1153 21.92 -25.77 12.64
N THR A 1154 21.06 -26.50 13.36
CA THR A 1154 21.24 -27.95 13.56
C THR A 1154 20.92 -28.72 12.28
N HIS A 1155 19.84 -28.36 11.57
CA HIS A 1155 19.44 -29.00 10.31
C HIS A 1155 20.54 -28.90 9.24
N SER A 1156 21.10 -27.71 9.01
CA SER A 1156 22.16 -27.49 8.01
C SER A 1156 23.50 -28.18 8.35
N ASN A 1157 23.68 -28.67 9.58
CA ASN A 1157 24.91 -29.35 10.02
C ASN A 1157 24.71 -30.85 10.32
N LEU A 1158 23.57 -31.46 9.95
CA LEU A 1158 23.26 -32.88 10.21
C LEU A 1158 24.36 -33.86 9.76
N SER A 1159 25.07 -33.55 8.66
CA SER A 1159 26.23 -34.33 8.16
C SER A 1159 27.37 -34.48 9.16
N LYS A 1160 27.44 -33.62 10.18
CA LYS A 1160 28.47 -33.63 11.22
C LYS A 1160 28.04 -34.40 12.45
N PHE A 1161 26.74 -34.60 12.65
CA PHE A 1161 26.21 -35.33 13.81
C PHE A 1161 25.89 -36.79 13.46
N LEU A 1162 25.56 -37.07 12.20
CA LEU A 1162 25.24 -38.41 11.67
C LEU A 1162 26.33 -38.95 10.73
N GLY A 1163 26.58 -40.25 10.80
CA GLY A 1163 27.52 -40.97 9.94
C GLY A 1163 26.83 -41.96 8.99
N GLY A 1164 26.78 -43.23 9.39
CA GLY A 1164 26.19 -44.33 8.63
C GLY A 1164 26.19 -45.63 9.43
N THR A 1165 25.64 -46.70 8.85
CA THR A 1165 25.51 -48.01 9.51
C THR A 1165 25.91 -49.16 8.59
N SER A 1166 26.37 -50.26 9.20
CA SER A 1166 26.59 -51.51 8.47
C SER A 1166 25.29 -52.27 8.26
N MET A 1167 25.19 -52.96 7.12
CA MET A 1167 24.05 -53.83 6.82
C MET A 1167 23.93 -55.01 7.79
N ASN A 1168 24.97 -55.34 8.55
CA ASN A 1168 24.93 -56.36 9.59
C ASN A 1168 24.27 -55.83 10.88
N ALA A 1169 24.75 -54.69 11.40
CA ALA A 1169 24.14 -54.01 12.54
C ALA A 1169 22.65 -53.72 12.31
N LEU A 1170 22.33 -53.17 11.13
CA LEU A 1170 20.96 -52.87 10.74
C LEU A 1170 20.09 -54.14 10.65
N SER A 1171 20.63 -55.26 10.15
CA SER A 1171 19.87 -56.52 10.10
C SER A 1171 19.58 -57.10 11.50
N GLN A 1172 20.50 -56.98 12.46
CA GLN A 1172 20.22 -57.40 13.84
C GLN A 1172 19.16 -56.48 14.49
N LEU A 1173 19.26 -55.16 14.29
CA LEU A 1173 18.26 -54.21 14.77
C LEU A 1173 16.88 -54.43 14.14
N MET A 1174 16.81 -54.80 12.86
CA MET A 1174 15.57 -55.20 12.18
C MET A 1174 14.97 -56.49 12.74
N TYR A 1175 15.81 -57.48 13.11
CA TYR A 1175 15.36 -58.69 13.79
C TYR A 1175 14.79 -58.39 15.19
N GLN A 1176 15.57 -57.69 16.03
CA GLN A 1176 15.17 -57.30 17.37
C GLN A 1176 13.88 -56.45 17.35
N GLY A 1177 13.82 -55.44 16.48
CA GLY A 1177 12.69 -54.53 16.30
C GLY A 1177 11.41 -55.16 15.73
N THR A 1178 11.47 -56.37 15.18
CA THR A 1178 10.30 -57.16 14.74
C THR A 1178 9.86 -58.20 15.75
N HIS A 1179 10.80 -58.79 16.51
CA HIS A 1179 10.52 -59.83 17.51
C HIS A 1179 10.19 -59.23 18.89
N GLY A 1180 10.53 -57.96 19.14
CA GLY A 1180 10.14 -57.25 20.36
C GLY A 1180 11.08 -57.47 21.56
N GLU A 1181 12.31 -57.93 21.31
CA GLU A 1181 13.27 -58.42 22.31
C GLU A 1181 14.73 -58.20 21.85
N VAL A 1182 15.63 -57.94 22.80
CA VAL A 1182 17.09 -57.81 22.53
C VAL A 1182 17.76 -59.18 22.50
N THR A 1183 18.70 -59.35 21.59
CA THR A 1183 19.33 -60.64 21.26
C THR A 1183 20.85 -60.59 21.23
N ASN A 1184 21.48 -61.76 21.33
CA ASN A 1184 22.91 -61.94 21.09
C ASN A 1184 23.24 -61.98 19.58
N ASN A 1185 24.52 -62.21 19.23
CA ASN A 1185 24.99 -62.29 17.84
C ASN A 1185 24.42 -63.48 17.04
N ILE A 1186 23.93 -64.53 17.70
CA ILE A 1186 23.27 -65.69 17.07
C ILE A 1186 21.73 -65.60 17.14
N LEU A 1187 21.21 -64.40 17.44
CA LEU A 1187 19.79 -64.03 17.47
C LEU A 1187 18.95 -64.69 18.58
N GLU A 1188 19.55 -65.32 19.58
CA GLU A 1188 18.83 -65.78 20.76
C GLU A 1188 18.40 -64.61 21.65
N SER A 1189 17.17 -64.67 22.19
CA SER A 1189 16.67 -63.68 23.14
C SER A 1189 17.44 -63.70 24.46
N LEU A 1190 17.81 -62.51 24.92
CA LEU A 1190 18.36 -62.22 26.24
C LEU A 1190 17.26 -61.86 27.26
N VAL A 1191 16.02 -61.64 26.82
CA VAL A 1191 14.88 -61.19 27.66
C VAL A 1191 14.23 -62.38 28.38
N ARG A 1192 15.04 -63.12 29.14
CA ARG A 1192 14.63 -64.34 29.86
C ARG A 1192 14.41 -64.04 31.36
N PRO A 1193 13.51 -64.75 32.07
CA PRO A 1193 13.24 -64.50 33.49
C PRO A 1193 14.47 -64.48 34.39
N GLU A 1194 15.41 -65.41 34.14
CA GLU A 1194 16.70 -65.52 34.85
C GLU A 1194 17.65 -64.34 34.57
N ASN A 1195 17.56 -63.74 33.39
CA ASN A 1195 18.36 -62.57 33.01
C ASN A 1195 17.75 -61.28 33.56
N LEU A 1196 16.42 -61.17 33.55
CA LEU A 1196 15.68 -60.01 34.08
C LEU A 1196 15.95 -59.78 35.58
N GLN A 1197 16.25 -60.83 36.36
CA GLN A 1197 16.67 -60.67 37.76
C GLN A 1197 17.92 -59.78 37.94
N ARG A 1198 18.79 -59.63 36.92
CA ARG A 1198 19.96 -58.73 36.98
C ARG A 1198 19.59 -57.24 37.03
N LEU A 1199 18.35 -56.89 36.64
CA LEU A 1199 17.78 -55.54 36.67
C LEU A 1199 17.02 -55.22 37.98
N ARG A 1200 16.90 -56.18 38.91
CA ARG A 1200 16.18 -55.99 40.17
C ARG A 1200 16.90 -54.98 41.07
N GLY A 1201 16.17 -53.96 41.54
CA GLY A 1201 16.72 -52.93 42.43
C GLY A 1201 17.53 -51.85 41.73
N LEU A 1202 17.56 -51.82 40.40
CA LEU A 1202 18.11 -50.73 39.59
C LEU A 1202 16.97 -49.76 39.22
N PRO A 1203 17.00 -48.47 39.65
CA PRO A 1203 16.00 -47.50 39.25
C PRO A 1203 16.11 -47.10 37.77
N ILE A 1204 15.00 -47.08 37.04
CA ILE A 1204 14.98 -46.77 35.59
C ILE A 1204 13.84 -45.80 35.25
N LEU A 1205 14.22 -44.66 34.67
CA LEU A 1205 13.32 -43.75 33.95
C LEU A 1205 13.32 -44.12 32.46
N PHE A 1206 12.18 -44.56 31.95
CA PHE A 1206 11.95 -44.72 30.52
C PHE A 1206 11.44 -43.40 29.91
N ILE A 1207 12.02 -42.94 28.81
CA ILE A 1207 11.51 -41.77 28.07
C ILE A 1207 11.26 -42.09 26.60
N SER A 1208 10.15 -41.62 26.03
CA SER A 1208 9.94 -41.63 24.58
C SER A 1208 9.30 -40.32 24.12
N GLY A 1209 9.63 -39.89 22.91
CA GLY A 1209 8.80 -38.93 22.19
C GLY A 1209 7.51 -39.60 21.69
N THR A 1210 6.39 -38.87 21.63
CA THR A 1210 5.12 -39.38 21.06
C THR A 1210 5.18 -39.58 19.55
N ASP A 1211 6.01 -38.79 18.87
CA ASP A 1211 6.10 -38.68 17.41
C ASP A 1211 7.28 -39.50 16.84
N ASN A 1212 7.91 -40.31 17.70
CA ASN A 1212 8.95 -41.26 17.35
C ASN A 1212 8.37 -42.40 16.50
N VAL A 1213 8.81 -42.47 15.24
CA VAL A 1213 8.45 -43.55 14.30
C VAL A 1213 9.59 -44.53 14.03
N VAL A 1214 10.75 -44.34 14.68
CA VAL A 1214 11.88 -45.28 14.66
C VAL A 1214 11.49 -46.52 15.47
N TYR A 1215 11.18 -46.29 16.75
CA TYR A 1215 10.58 -47.25 17.66
C TYR A 1215 9.25 -46.70 18.15
N THR A 1216 8.20 -47.53 18.15
CA THR A 1216 6.86 -47.12 18.55
C THR A 1216 6.84 -46.79 20.06
N PRO A 1217 6.13 -45.76 20.56
CA PRO A 1217 6.22 -45.34 21.98
C PRO A 1217 5.86 -46.45 23.00
N GLU A 1218 5.10 -47.46 22.58
CA GLU A 1218 4.72 -48.65 23.34
C GLU A 1218 5.92 -49.58 23.64
N ASN A 1219 7.06 -49.42 22.95
CA ASN A 1219 8.25 -50.24 23.20
C ASN A 1219 8.88 -49.99 24.59
N THR A 1220 8.86 -48.73 25.02
CA THR A 1220 9.25 -48.36 26.39
C THR A 1220 8.19 -48.78 27.40
N ASP A 1221 6.92 -48.82 27.00
CA ASP A 1221 5.82 -49.31 27.82
C ASP A 1221 5.91 -50.81 28.09
N LYS A 1222 6.20 -51.62 27.06
CA LYS A 1222 6.46 -53.06 27.23
C LYS A 1222 7.66 -53.31 28.14
N SER A 1223 8.73 -52.53 28.00
CA SER A 1223 9.91 -52.62 28.88
C SER A 1223 9.58 -52.26 30.34
N TYR A 1224 8.86 -51.16 30.56
CA TYR A 1224 8.38 -50.71 31.86
C TYR A 1224 7.45 -51.74 32.52
N THR A 1225 6.37 -52.12 31.82
CA THR A 1225 5.36 -53.08 32.29
C THR A 1225 5.95 -54.45 32.60
N THR A 1226 6.98 -54.89 31.85
CA THR A 1226 7.71 -56.13 32.16
C THR A 1226 8.42 -56.04 33.52
N LEU A 1227 9.10 -54.93 33.82
CA LEU A 1227 9.77 -54.74 35.11
C LEU A 1227 8.77 -54.58 36.26
N THR A 1228 7.73 -53.75 36.10
CA THR A 1228 6.76 -53.51 37.18
C THR A 1228 5.90 -54.74 37.50
N THR A 1229 5.65 -55.61 36.51
CA THR A 1229 4.96 -56.89 36.71
C THR A 1229 5.82 -57.91 37.48
N ILE A 1230 7.14 -57.87 37.32
CA ILE A 1230 8.06 -58.83 37.97
C ILE A 1230 8.56 -58.33 39.34
N PHE A 1231 8.69 -57.00 39.53
CA PHE A 1231 9.34 -56.40 40.70
C PHE A 1231 8.51 -55.37 41.47
N GLY A 1232 7.32 -54.99 40.98
CA GLY A 1232 6.54 -53.87 41.53
C GLY A 1232 6.96 -52.51 40.95
N GLN A 1233 6.15 -51.47 41.18
CA GLN A 1233 6.25 -50.20 40.45
C GLN A 1233 7.34 -49.24 40.98
N GLY A 1234 7.65 -49.25 42.28
CA GLY A 1234 8.21 -48.09 43.00
C GLY A 1234 9.46 -47.42 42.42
N ILE A 1235 10.42 -48.18 41.88
CA ILE A 1235 11.70 -47.65 41.35
C ILE A 1235 11.73 -47.48 39.82
N TYR A 1236 10.59 -47.68 39.15
CA TYR A 1236 10.48 -47.60 37.69
C TYR A 1236 9.53 -46.46 37.32
N GLN A 1237 9.94 -45.61 36.38
CA GLN A 1237 9.19 -44.45 35.93
C GLN A 1237 9.13 -44.43 34.39
N ARG A 1238 8.08 -43.85 33.81
CA ARG A 1238 7.95 -43.70 32.35
C ARG A 1238 7.30 -42.37 32.00
N GLU A 1239 7.98 -41.59 31.15
CA GLU A 1239 7.52 -40.28 30.66
C GLU A 1239 7.36 -40.28 29.13
N LEU A 1240 6.37 -39.53 28.64
CA LEU A 1240 6.13 -39.31 27.22
C LEU A 1240 6.13 -37.82 26.88
N PHE A 1241 6.95 -37.42 25.90
CA PHE A 1241 7.09 -36.02 25.49
C PHE A 1241 6.25 -35.72 24.22
N PRO A 1242 5.19 -34.89 24.31
CA PRO A 1242 4.30 -34.62 23.19
C PRO A 1242 4.94 -33.81 22.05
N GLY A 1243 4.77 -34.25 20.81
CA GLY A 1243 5.35 -33.59 19.64
C GLY A 1243 6.88 -33.63 19.62
N TYR A 1244 7.48 -34.69 20.19
CA TYR A 1244 8.90 -35.00 20.10
C TYR A 1244 9.11 -36.29 19.29
N GLY A 1245 10.03 -36.26 18.33
CA GLY A 1245 10.54 -37.42 17.61
C GLY A 1245 11.59 -38.21 18.39
N HIS A 1246 12.47 -38.90 17.67
CA HIS A 1246 13.43 -39.85 18.24
C HIS A 1246 14.67 -39.17 18.86
N LEU A 1247 15.37 -38.33 18.08
CA LEU A 1247 16.51 -37.54 18.53
C LEU A 1247 16.12 -36.19 19.16
N ASP A 1248 14.89 -35.73 18.96
CA ASP A 1248 14.43 -34.41 19.47
C ASP A 1248 14.58 -34.27 20.99
N CYS A 1249 14.47 -35.37 21.75
CA CYS A 1249 14.66 -35.35 23.21
C CYS A 1249 16.09 -34.97 23.64
N TRP A 1250 17.06 -34.95 22.71
CA TRP A 1250 18.44 -34.56 22.97
C TRP A 1250 18.92 -33.41 22.07
N MET A 1251 18.55 -33.44 20.79
CA MET A 1251 18.96 -32.46 19.77
C MET A 1251 17.94 -31.35 19.49
N GLY A 1252 16.71 -31.45 20.02
CA GLY A 1252 15.67 -30.44 19.82
C GLY A 1252 16.02 -29.12 20.53
N ALA A 1253 15.76 -27.99 19.87
CA ALA A 1253 16.17 -26.67 20.35
C ALA A 1253 15.57 -26.30 21.72
N GLU A 1254 14.39 -26.86 22.04
CA GLU A 1254 13.62 -26.62 23.27
C GLU A 1254 13.74 -27.76 24.29
N ALA A 1255 14.53 -28.83 24.03
CA ALA A 1255 14.64 -29.99 24.91
C ALA A 1255 15.16 -29.66 26.33
N VAL A 1256 15.82 -28.50 26.48
CA VAL A 1256 16.26 -27.92 27.77
C VAL A 1256 15.10 -27.45 28.67
N LYS A 1257 13.91 -27.16 28.10
CA LYS A 1257 12.71 -26.81 28.86
C LYS A 1257 11.91 -28.04 29.30
N ASP A 1258 11.81 -29.03 28.41
CA ASP A 1258 10.85 -30.13 28.58
C ASP A 1258 11.53 -31.42 29.09
N VAL A 1259 12.66 -31.82 28.50
CA VAL A 1259 13.23 -33.17 28.68
C VAL A 1259 14.38 -33.19 29.68
N TYR A 1260 15.35 -32.26 29.56
CA TYR A 1260 16.52 -32.25 30.43
C TYR A 1260 16.17 -32.08 31.93
N PRO A 1261 15.18 -31.25 32.34
CA PRO A 1261 14.79 -31.12 33.75
C PRO A 1261 14.25 -32.43 34.33
N THR A 1262 13.41 -33.16 33.60
CA THR A 1262 12.83 -34.44 34.04
C THR A 1262 13.90 -35.52 34.23
N VAL A 1263 14.88 -35.59 33.32
CA VAL A 1263 16.00 -36.54 33.45
C VAL A 1263 16.94 -36.17 34.60
N LEU A 1264 17.18 -34.87 34.83
CA LEU A 1264 17.94 -34.39 35.98
C LEU A 1264 17.21 -34.68 37.29
N ALA A 1265 15.91 -34.41 37.39
CA ALA A 1265 15.11 -34.65 38.60
C ALA A 1265 15.12 -36.13 39.02
N HIS A 1266 15.04 -37.07 38.07
CA HIS A 1266 15.22 -38.50 38.37
C HIS A 1266 16.67 -38.81 38.80
N ALA A 1267 17.69 -38.24 38.17
CA ALA A 1267 19.07 -38.42 38.62
C ALA A 1267 19.30 -37.88 40.05
N GLU A 1268 18.71 -36.74 40.39
CA GLU A 1268 18.82 -36.12 41.71
C GLU A 1268 18.04 -36.89 42.79
N SER A 1269 16.86 -37.44 42.50
CA SER A 1269 16.12 -38.25 43.49
C SER A 1269 16.91 -39.48 43.92
N ILE A 1270 17.65 -40.11 43.00
CA ILE A 1270 18.56 -41.23 43.28
C ILE A 1270 19.76 -40.79 44.13
N PHE A 1271 20.45 -39.70 43.77
CA PHE A 1271 21.62 -39.23 44.54
C PHE A 1271 21.26 -38.60 45.89
N ASN A 1272 20.05 -38.05 46.04
CA ASN A 1272 19.54 -37.49 47.30
C ASN A 1272 18.85 -38.54 48.20
N GLY A 1273 18.74 -39.80 47.75
CA GLY A 1273 18.29 -40.94 48.56
C GLY A 1273 16.79 -41.24 48.59
N ALA A 1274 15.96 -40.51 47.84
CA ALA A 1274 14.50 -40.55 47.93
C ALA A 1274 13.82 -41.78 47.26
N ALA A 1275 14.58 -42.84 46.98
CA ALA A 1275 14.14 -44.00 46.17
C ALA A 1275 14.68 -45.35 46.71
N ARG A 1276 14.85 -45.47 48.03
CA ARG A 1276 15.40 -46.67 48.70
C ARG A 1276 14.68 -47.15 49.96
N ASP A 1277 13.54 -46.55 50.29
CA ASP A 1277 12.58 -47.06 51.27
C ASP A 1277 11.41 -47.77 50.54
#